data_AF-A0A354B1G5-F1
#
_entry.id   AF-A0A354B1G5-F1
#
_cell.length_a   1.000
_cell.length_b   1.000
_cell.length_c   1.000
_cell.angle_alpha   90.00
_cell.angle_beta   90.00
_cell.angle_gamma   90.00
#
_symmetry.space_group_name_H-M   'P 1'
#
loop_
_entity.id
_entity.type
_entity.pdbx_description
1 polymer ?
#
loop_
_entity_poly.entity_id
_entity_poly.type
_entity_poly.pdbx_seq_one_letter_code
_entity_poly.pdbx_strand_id
1 'polypeptide(L)'
;MREFVNDAGGKLAHPGLTSNEIFDLVQLASAAYDISFSSSNYDLADGWFPITADLVEFGMVSDLLKNGYFYEANSFPTDLLPVIYPGTAQAAVFSNGSGDIALAFRGTAEFGFPFVAGDSGDWGPIGQQRHFLAFQNLFQSLDAFIASQVSVNRVLVTGHSLGGAMVERYMDAYPDNTLPGISYEAVAVASPQASFRNDSRVLNIGHDRDIVYSIAGFKGANAVDNIYMLFNDGGVFDLGLSESFGAQHDISIGYAHSVATILSSRFYGETTRDSRIVINYSDQPDDIRKLVDNFVAPDDSQLILGRGADPSTDTLTNIKSGGILSIDDWLIGGDGDDWLEGFRGDDILEGDVNDGPFAGGNDTMAGGEGKDMFLGSPEDLDGDTIVDLELGDRIGVSGATVDEETLKDEKGGDTTITFKTKSGLFGIFRTDVSINAVIPRGAGLRLSKERLYDGGSIIEVVAVDGQDVAFVIDTTGSMFDDIASVKVQASSIIDAVFDPRRGLLNSRIAVVGYNDPSTNTILTFTDQTDTKDRKTAALNAINGISVGGGGDLPEMTFGGLLRALDGRAGKWRDEALARKIILFGDATAKDSDLAPQVYALARNLGDRMVDRTDLYAAPAALSAMALSESVAMTTFEVMQTDAETGAVKPVLVQIFTVAIGEDSATISEFEEIAAETDGDAFQAANASEIVKTILEVINLPIYSVTASVNAVSEGDDGTTAVNVIVRRDISGQAVVVSLSLTGTANEEDRVLASENVSFEADEMQKVVQLTISGDTEFEPDESVIVSIVSISESATVGRRSATVTITNDDLSEISLPVITMAVAPLAAVLEDGSDALIFTFTRKGSTVSPLGINYAVAGTATLGIDYSGIDGVSTSQTITFAAGEDTVILTLDSIADRLIEPDETVSLTLIPGDGYTVGTTTAVSGAISNDDASRLLHATSTAGDDSFTLSGGSDSTLRLKISLFGAEIDSPYDLALFTVDDLQGRINGMDPSDLAYTRVALSKAQNVFSVIYNIPQGFNPLSGNRVLELNSDDHFRFILLESDTLDAASQRASATSSIFLSSIRHVAVNQSSPDQFMLSWKDSLGNGKIRDLRVKIEVIDEPMSLGSKLQDEKQGEVLDLSGVDPARQVRASFIVNREAGYNNVVGFYKITDSLGTITDPLTGATLKPGDSGYTQAALRYRVSGIDLQVANQSTTTSSGLMQGGSVFAPFIVANGSPEQILDSNSSNDVLVYFPFIAANSDGIDHVRLLADNTFGFEDLPGGGDLDYNDMIIAVSFAFV
;
A
#
# COMPACT_ATOMS: atom_id res chain seq x y z
N MET A 1 -9.87 17.54 8.59
CA MET A 1 -8.93 18.57 8.10
C MET A 1 -8.08 18.94 9.30
N ARG A 2 -6.79 18.66 9.42
CA ARG A 2 -5.66 18.44 8.49
C ARG A 2 -4.66 17.52 9.26
N GLU A 3 -4.25 16.35 8.79
CA GLU A 3 -3.07 16.06 7.91
C GLU A 3 -1.98 17.14 7.85
N PHE A 4 -0.73 16.72 7.95
CA PHE A 4 0.54 17.49 7.99
C PHE A 4 1.05 17.90 9.38
N VAL A 5 1.81 16.98 10.00
CA VAL A 5 2.99 17.33 10.79
C VAL A 5 4.21 17.03 9.92
N ASN A 6 5.04 18.05 9.70
CA ASN A 6 6.50 17.97 9.69
C ASN A 6 7.00 19.40 9.47
N ASP A 7 7.36 20.07 10.56
CA ASP A 7 8.56 20.90 10.67
C ASP A 7 8.53 21.62 12.02
N ALA A 8 9.61 21.47 12.80
CA ALA A 8 9.77 22.02 14.13
C ALA A 8 10.05 23.54 14.11
N GLY A 9 9.19 24.33 13.48
CA GLY A 9 9.30 25.78 13.54
C GLY A 9 7.97 26.46 13.22
N GLY A 10 7.76 27.64 13.81
CA GLY A 10 6.59 28.47 13.57
C GLY A 10 6.33 28.76 12.08
N LYS A 11 5.26 29.47 11.76
CA LYS A 11 4.85 29.81 10.38
C LYS A 11 5.99 30.34 9.47
N LEU A 12 7.00 30.98 10.06
CA LEU A 12 8.17 31.52 9.38
C LEU A 12 9.41 30.60 9.45
N ALA A 13 9.26 29.29 9.64
CA ALA A 13 10.38 28.36 9.77
C ALA A 13 11.19 28.18 8.48
N HIS A 14 12.52 28.16 8.64
CA HIS A 14 13.49 27.93 7.59
C HIS A 14 14.65 27.03 8.09
N PRO A 15 15.12 26.03 7.32
CA PRO A 15 16.09 25.05 7.79
C PRO A 15 17.50 25.63 8.02
N GLY A 16 17.89 26.67 7.29
CA GLY A 16 19.22 27.30 7.36
C GLY A 16 19.27 28.66 8.07
N LEU A 17 18.14 29.16 8.59
CA LEU A 17 18.03 30.49 9.20
C LEU A 17 17.29 30.44 10.54
N THR A 18 17.82 31.15 11.53
CA THR A 18 17.16 31.40 12.81
C THR A 18 16.08 32.48 12.68
N SER A 19 15.14 32.53 13.63
CA SER A 19 14.09 33.55 13.66
C SER A 19 14.65 34.98 13.67
N ASN A 20 15.77 35.22 14.37
CA ASN A 20 16.43 36.52 14.38
C ASN A 20 17.05 36.85 13.01
N GLU A 21 17.67 35.88 12.33
CA GLU A 21 18.22 36.10 10.99
C GLU A 21 17.11 36.35 9.96
N ILE A 22 15.96 35.68 10.08
CA ILE A 22 14.78 35.97 9.24
C ILE A 22 14.28 37.40 9.48
N PHE A 23 14.20 37.83 10.74
CA PHE A 23 13.82 39.20 11.08
C PHE A 23 14.83 40.21 10.51
N ASP A 24 16.12 39.97 10.68
CA ASP A 24 17.20 40.82 10.16
C ASP A 24 17.13 40.94 8.64
N LEU A 25 16.92 39.84 7.92
CA LEU A 25 16.83 39.86 6.46
C LEU A 25 15.60 40.61 5.94
N VAL A 26 14.47 40.55 6.64
CA VAL A 26 13.28 41.35 6.29
C VAL A 26 13.52 42.83 6.58
N GLN A 27 14.20 43.16 7.68
CA GLN A 27 14.61 44.53 8.00
C GLN A 27 15.59 45.08 6.95
N LEU A 28 16.57 44.29 6.52
CA LEU A 28 17.52 44.67 5.47
C LEU A 28 16.84 44.84 4.10
N ALA A 29 15.88 43.99 3.75
CA ALA A 29 15.05 44.18 2.55
C ALA A 29 14.23 45.47 2.62
N SER A 30 13.66 45.79 3.80
CA SER A 30 12.92 47.04 4.01
C SER A 30 13.85 48.26 3.91
N ALA A 31 15.02 48.20 4.53
CA ALA A 31 16.05 49.24 4.45
C ALA A 31 16.55 49.45 3.02
N ALA A 32 16.71 48.38 2.24
CA ALA A 32 17.07 48.47 0.82
C ALA A 32 15.97 49.08 -0.05
N TYR A 33 14.70 48.95 0.35
CA TYR A 33 13.55 49.48 -0.38
C TYR A 33 13.37 51.00 -0.20
N ASP A 34 13.54 51.52 1.01
CA ASP A 34 13.37 52.95 1.34
C ASP A 34 14.58 53.80 0.88
N ILE A 35 14.36 54.64 -0.13
CA ILE A 35 15.41 55.42 -0.83
C ILE A 35 16.00 56.58 -0.02
N SER A 36 15.58 56.77 1.21
CA SER A 36 15.98 57.91 2.02
C SER A 36 16.87 57.49 3.19
N PHE A 37 18.11 57.06 2.89
CA PHE A 37 19.21 57.08 3.87
C PHE A 37 19.61 58.54 4.19
N SER A 38 18.66 59.31 4.72
CA SER A 38 18.97 60.49 5.51
C SER A 38 19.39 59.99 6.88
N SER A 39 20.56 60.44 7.31
CA SER A 39 21.38 59.96 8.42
C SER A 39 20.76 60.11 9.83
N SER A 40 19.49 59.77 10.03
CA SER A 40 18.82 59.77 11.32
C SER A 40 17.53 58.97 11.27
N ASN A 41 17.49 57.82 11.97
CA ASN A 41 16.29 57.14 12.52
C ASN A 41 15.71 55.88 11.85
N TYR A 42 16.50 55.06 11.14
CA TYR A 42 16.14 53.65 10.96
C TYR A 42 17.25 52.77 11.51
N ASP A 43 16.98 52.11 12.63
CA ASP A 43 17.88 51.12 13.23
C ASP A 43 18.03 49.98 12.21
N LEU A 44 19.18 49.95 11.52
CA LEU A 44 19.63 48.75 10.81
C LEU A 44 19.51 47.56 11.78
N ALA A 45 19.22 46.37 11.26
CA ALA A 45 19.30 45.15 12.04
C ALA A 45 20.61 45.15 12.86
N ASP A 46 20.50 44.98 14.18
CA ASP A 46 21.62 45.19 15.11
C ASP A 46 22.84 44.38 14.65
N GLY A 47 23.94 45.07 14.34
CA GLY A 47 25.20 44.45 13.95
C GLY A 47 25.47 44.32 12.45
N TRP A 48 24.56 44.73 11.55
CA TRP A 48 24.83 44.74 10.11
C TRP A 48 25.33 46.10 9.60
N PHE A 49 26.45 46.10 8.87
CA PHE A 49 27.09 47.32 8.35
C PHE A 49 27.28 47.26 6.83
N PRO A 50 27.01 48.33 6.08
CA PRO A 50 27.20 48.34 4.64
C PRO A 50 28.70 48.28 4.28
N ILE A 51 29.08 47.33 3.42
CA ILE A 51 30.45 47.16 2.91
C ILE A 51 30.60 47.58 1.45
N THR A 52 29.58 48.27 0.92
CA THR A 52 29.48 48.74 -0.46
C THR A 52 30.74 49.48 -0.93
N ALA A 53 31.40 50.26 -0.05
CA ALA A 53 32.62 50.99 -0.40
C ALA A 53 33.86 50.10 -0.59
N ASP A 54 33.96 49.00 0.15
CA ASP A 54 35.12 48.09 0.09
C ASP A 54 35.14 47.29 -1.22
N LEU A 55 33.96 47.00 -1.78
CA LEU A 55 33.83 46.30 -3.06
C LEU A 55 34.40 47.08 -4.26
N VAL A 56 34.59 48.41 -4.14
CA VAL A 56 35.29 49.23 -5.16
C VAL A 56 36.75 48.80 -5.31
N GLU A 57 37.39 48.33 -4.24
CA GLU A 57 38.75 47.81 -4.30
C GLU A 57 38.85 46.45 -5.03
N PHE A 58 37.72 45.76 -5.20
CA PHE A 58 37.62 44.44 -5.83
C PHE A 58 37.05 44.49 -7.26
N GLY A 59 37.15 45.64 -7.92
CA GLY A 59 36.81 45.80 -9.33
C GLY A 59 35.45 46.47 -9.57
N MET A 60 34.75 46.88 -8.52
CA MET A 60 33.50 47.60 -8.69
C MET A 60 33.73 49.04 -9.17
N VAL A 61 32.94 49.49 -10.14
CA VAL A 61 33.08 50.83 -10.74
C VAL A 61 32.60 51.89 -9.74
N SER A 62 33.50 52.77 -9.28
CA SER A 62 33.21 53.79 -8.27
C SER A 62 32.05 54.74 -8.63
N ASP A 63 31.85 55.00 -9.93
CA ASP A 63 30.80 55.91 -10.43
C ASP A 63 29.38 55.33 -10.30
N LEU A 64 29.28 54.02 -10.03
CA LEU A 64 28.05 53.28 -9.80
C LEU A 64 27.66 53.26 -8.32
N LEU A 65 28.48 53.79 -7.41
CA LEU A 65 28.19 53.82 -5.97
C LEU A 65 27.57 55.17 -5.57
N LYS A 66 26.31 55.18 -5.14
CA LYS A 66 25.65 56.39 -4.59
C LYS A 66 24.92 56.05 -3.29
N ASN A 67 25.11 56.87 -2.25
CA ASN A 67 24.43 56.73 -0.95
C ASN A 67 24.53 55.31 -0.32
N GLY A 68 25.63 54.57 -0.53
CA GLY A 68 25.80 53.21 0.01
C GLY A 68 25.14 52.09 -0.79
N TYR A 69 24.59 52.40 -1.97
CA TYR A 69 24.02 51.43 -2.91
C TYR A 69 24.77 51.42 -4.23
N PHE A 70 24.70 50.29 -4.93
CA PHE A 70 25.19 50.16 -6.30
C PHE A 70 24.08 50.42 -7.31
N TYR A 71 24.42 51.18 -8.36
CA TYR A 71 23.56 51.66 -9.43
C TYR A 71 24.20 51.25 -10.76
N GLU A 72 23.64 50.30 -11.49
CA GLU A 72 24.05 50.11 -12.89
C GLU A 72 23.21 51.00 -13.81
N ALA A 73 23.77 52.14 -14.21
CA ALA A 73 23.18 53.00 -15.25
C ALA A 73 23.98 52.88 -16.56
N ASN A 74 23.34 52.33 -17.60
CA ASN A 74 23.69 52.42 -19.03
C ASN A 74 24.99 51.76 -19.54
N SER A 75 25.16 50.45 -19.37
CA SER A 75 26.17 49.68 -20.13
C SER A 75 25.63 48.39 -20.77
N PHE A 76 24.46 48.47 -21.40
CA PHE A 76 24.01 47.46 -22.37
C PHE A 76 24.21 47.99 -23.81
N PRO A 77 24.75 47.18 -24.75
CA PRO A 77 24.89 47.57 -26.15
C PRO A 77 23.52 47.94 -26.75
N THR A 78 23.46 49.05 -27.49
CA THR A 78 22.24 49.73 -27.96
C THR A 78 21.37 48.99 -28.98
N ASP A 79 21.64 47.72 -29.26
CA ASP A 79 21.13 47.05 -30.46
C ASP A 79 19.98 46.05 -30.19
N LEU A 80 19.46 45.98 -28.95
CA LEU A 80 18.28 45.17 -28.60
C LEU A 80 17.29 45.94 -27.71
N LEU A 81 16.51 46.82 -28.35
CA LEU A 81 15.22 47.42 -27.93
C LEU A 81 15.16 48.17 -26.55
N PRO A 82 14.40 49.29 -26.46
CA PRO A 82 14.68 50.35 -25.49
C PRO A 82 13.90 50.24 -24.16
N VAL A 83 14.44 50.94 -23.14
CA VAL A 83 13.87 51.37 -21.85
C VAL A 83 13.94 50.36 -20.68
N ILE A 84 15.10 50.28 -20.03
CA ILE A 84 15.16 50.19 -18.56
C ILE A 84 15.28 51.64 -18.07
N TYR A 85 14.41 52.10 -17.18
CA TYR A 85 14.52 53.45 -16.64
C TYR A 85 15.83 53.58 -15.84
N PRO A 86 16.66 54.61 -16.08
CA PRO A 86 17.90 54.82 -15.33
C PRO A 86 17.60 54.97 -13.83
N GLY A 87 18.06 54.02 -13.01
CA GLY A 87 17.92 54.06 -11.55
C GLY A 87 17.04 52.99 -10.91
N THR A 88 16.49 52.03 -11.67
CA THR A 88 15.56 50.99 -11.14
C THR A 88 16.24 49.76 -10.53
N ALA A 89 17.40 49.34 -11.03
CA ALA A 89 18.16 48.20 -10.47
C ALA A 89 19.17 48.70 -9.43
N GLN A 90 18.89 48.44 -8.14
CA GLN A 90 19.79 48.80 -7.05
C GLN A 90 19.93 47.65 -6.05
N ALA A 91 21.10 47.56 -5.41
CA ALA A 91 21.36 46.60 -4.36
C ALA A 91 22.35 47.19 -3.34
N ALA A 92 22.28 46.69 -2.11
CA ALA A 92 23.26 46.97 -1.05
C ALA A 92 23.85 45.66 -0.54
N VAL A 93 25.10 45.72 -0.09
CA VAL A 93 25.82 44.60 0.51
C VAL A 93 26.21 44.98 1.93
N PHE A 94 25.86 44.13 2.88
CA PHE A 94 26.12 44.30 4.29
C PHE A 94 27.01 43.16 4.81
N SER A 95 27.76 43.44 5.88
CA SER A 95 28.46 42.42 6.66
C SER A 95 28.13 42.60 8.13
N ASN A 96 28.00 41.48 8.85
CA ASN A 96 27.88 41.48 10.30
C ASN A 96 29.23 41.33 11.04
N GLY A 97 30.34 41.23 10.30
CA GLY A 97 31.68 41.07 10.86
C GLY A 97 31.98 39.70 11.47
N SER A 98 30.99 38.80 11.60
CA SER A 98 31.15 37.42 12.10
C SER A 98 31.30 36.37 11.01
N GLY A 99 31.35 36.79 9.75
CA GLY A 99 31.56 35.92 8.59
C GLY A 99 30.34 35.72 7.70
N ASP A 100 29.23 36.43 7.97
CA ASP A 100 28.11 36.49 7.06
C ASP A 100 28.12 37.78 6.24
N ILE A 101 27.69 37.65 4.99
CA ILE A 101 27.48 38.76 4.07
C ILE A 101 26.02 38.73 3.63
N ALA A 102 25.32 39.86 3.69
CA ALA A 102 23.94 39.98 3.23
C ALA A 102 23.85 40.83 1.97
N LEU A 103 23.30 40.27 0.89
CA LEU A 103 22.99 40.97 -0.35
C LEU A 103 21.49 41.31 -0.38
N ALA A 104 21.17 42.60 -0.33
CA ALA A 104 19.79 43.09 -0.34
C ALA A 104 19.46 43.78 -1.67
N PHE A 105 18.55 43.18 -2.45
CA PHE A 105 18.05 43.77 -3.69
C PHE A 105 16.89 44.73 -3.42
N ARG A 106 16.95 45.90 -4.07
CA ARG A 106 15.90 46.91 -3.97
C ARG A 106 14.77 46.64 -4.97
N GLY A 107 13.53 46.71 -4.51
CA GLY A 107 12.33 46.75 -5.35
C GLY A 107 12.08 48.14 -5.96
N THR A 108 11.12 48.26 -6.87
CA THR A 108 10.78 49.55 -7.51
C THR A 108 9.99 50.46 -6.55
N ALA A 109 10.40 51.72 -6.38
CA ALA A 109 9.76 52.67 -5.46
C ALA A 109 9.08 53.89 -6.13
N GLU A 110 8.91 53.92 -7.46
CA GLU A 110 8.31 55.09 -8.16
C GLU A 110 6.90 54.79 -8.71
N PHE A 111 5.86 54.97 -7.89
CA PHE A 111 4.44 55.01 -8.31
C PHE A 111 4.03 56.41 -8.81
N GLY A 112 4.75 56.93 -9.81
CA GLY A 112 4.59 58.30 -10.31
C GLY A 112 3.90 58.46 -11.68
N PHE A 113 3.67 57.39 -12.43
CA PHE A 113 3.15 57.48 -13.80
C PHE A 113 2.02 56.46 -14.05
N PRO A 114 0.99 56.81 -14.85
CA PRO A 114 -0.14 55.94 -15.11
C PRO A 114 0.33 54.66 -15.82
N PHE A 115 -0.23 53.51 -15.43
CA PHE A 115 -0.07 52.21 -16.09
C PHE A 115 -0.35 52.34 -17.60
N VAL A 116 0.70 52.61 -18.39
CA VAL A 116 0.65 52.47 -19.85
C VAL A 116 1.19 51.07 -20.15
N ALA A 117 0.51 50.36 -21.04
CA ALA A 117 0.71 48.96 -21.41
C ALA A 117 2.12 48.55 -21.95
N GLY A 118 3.19 49.29 -21.62
CA GLY A 118 4.59 48.95 -21.84
C GLY A 118 5.35 48.44 -20.60
N ASP A 119 4.89 48.69 -19.37
CA ASP A 119 5.57 48.25 -18.13
C ASP A 119 5.36 46.77 -17.77
N SER A 120 4.47 46.06 -18.48
CA SER A 120 4.30 44.61 -18.35
C SER A 120 5.54 43.80 -18.74
N GLY A 121 6.53 44.45 -19.37
CA GLY A 121 7.80 43.85 -19.74
C GLY A 121 8.75 43.58 -18.57
N ASP A 122 8.73 44.41 -17.52
CA ASP A 122 9.70 44.37 -16.40
C ASP A 122 9.36 43.33 -15.34
N TRP A 123 8.07 43.13 -15.07
CA TRP A 123 7.54 42.14 -14.11
C TRP A 123 7.51 40.72 -14.67
N GLY A 124 7.58 40.57 -16.01
CA GLY A 124 7.63 39.28 -16.66
C GLY A 124 9.01 38.61 -16.55
N PRO A 125 9.11 37.30 -16.85
CA PRO A 125 10.37 36.57 -16.75
C PRO A 125 11.53 37.19 -17.55
N ILE A 126 11.23 37.91 -18.63
CA ILE A 126 12.21 38.58 -19.49
C ILE A 126 12.75 39.87 -18.85
N GLY A 127 11.89 40.68 -18.25
CA GLY A 127 12.27 41.93 -17.58
C GLY A 127 13.06 41.71 -16.30
N GLN A 128 12.66 40.70 -15.52
CA GLN A 128 13.40 40.25 -14.36
C GLN A 128 14.78 39.69 -14.75
N GLN A 129 14.88 38.93 -15.83
CA GLN A 129 16.19 38.48 -16.34
C GLN A 129 17.07 39.68 -16.72
N ARG A 130 16.50 40.73 -17.31
CA ARG A 130 17.25 41.97 -17.63
C ARG A 130 17.72 42.71 -16.37
N HIS A 131 16.87 42.83 -15.36
CA HIS A 131 17.25 43.41 -14.06
C HIS A 131 18.34 42.60 -13.37
N PHE A 132 18.26 41.26 -13.41
CA PHE A 132 19.28 40.39 -12.85
C PHE A 132 20.64 40.54 -13.55
N LEU A 133 20.64 40.62 -14.88
CA LEU A 133 21.86 40.84 -15.67
C LEU A 133 22.50 42.21 -15.41
N ALA A 134 21.75 43.18 -14.88
CA ALA A 134 22.26 44.49 -14.49
C ALA A 134 23.00 44.49 -13.13
N PHE A 135 23.24 43.33 -12.52
CA PHE A 135 24.07 43.21 -11.32
C PHE A 135 25.35 42.39 -11.57
N GLN A 136 25.68 42.08 -12.83
CA GLN A 136 26.83 41.23 -13.15
C GLN A 136 28.16 41.76 -12.61
N ASN A 137 28.42 43.07 -12.66
CA ASN A 137 29.68 43.62 -12.14
C ASN A 137 29.69 43.59 -10.60
N LEU A 138 28.53 43.79 -9.96
CA LEU A 138 28.38 43.63 -8.52
C LEU A 138 28.69 42.19 -8.11
N PHE A 139 28.09 41.21 -8.78
CA PHE A 139 28.29 39.79 -8.49
C PHE A 139 29.77 39.39 -8.63
N GLN A 140 30.43 39.79 -9.71
CA GLN A 140 31.86 39.53 -9.90
C GLN A 140 32.74 40.17 -8.82
N SER A 141 32.43 41.40 -8.42
CA SER A 141 33.18 42.11 -7.37
C SER A 141 32.94 41.49 -5.99
N LEU A 142 31.71 41.07 -5.73
CA LEU A 142 31.31 40.39 -4.50
C LEU A 142 31.98 39.02 -4.38
N ASP A 143 32.00 38.23 -5.45
CA ASP A 143 32.69 36.93 -5.49
C ASP A 143 34.20 37.10 -5.25
N ALA A 144 34.82 38.11 -5.88
CA ALA A 144 36.23 38.42 -5.69
C ALA A 144 36.53 38.87 -4.25
N PHE A 145 35.64 39.67 -3.65
CA PHE A 145 35.73 40.06 -2.25
C PHE A 145 35.62 38.84 -1.34
N ILE A 146 34.57 38.02 -1.47
CA ILE A 146 34.35 36.82 -0.65
C ILE A 146 35.55 35.87 -0.77
N ALA A 147 36.04 35.60 -1.98
CA ALA A 147 37.19 34.73 -2.20
C ALA A 147 38.49 35.26 -1.58
N SER A 148 38.60 36.57 -1.33
CA SER A 148 39.74 37.19 -0.66
C SER A 148 39.62 37.20 0.87
N GLN A 149 38.42 37.05 1.42
CA GLN A 149 38.14 37.11 2.84
C GLN A 149 38.07 35.71 3.44
N VAL A 150 39.10 35.33 4.20
CA VAL A 150 39.19 34.00 4.86
C VAL A 150 38.12 33.80 5.94
N SER A 151 37.44 34.87 6.36
CA SER A 151 36.42 34.84 7.42
C SER A 151 34.98 34.75 6.93
N VAL A 152 34.72 34.83 5.61
CA VAL A 152 33.34 34.73 5.09
C VAL A 152 32.98 33.26 4.88
N ASN A 153 31.87 32.81 5.45
CA ASN A 153 31.42 31.43 5.41
C ASN A 153 30.00 31.27 4.83
N ARG A 154 29.20 32.35 4.80
CA ARG A 154 27.81 32.30 4.34
C ARG A 154 27.38 33.61 3.69
N VAL A 155 26.58 33.50 2.64
CA VAL A 155 25.96 34.62 1.93
C VAL A 155 24.45 34.53 2.12
N LEU A 156 23.88 35.56 2.71
CA LEU A 156 22.45 35.72 2.92
C LEU A 156 21.89 36.64 1.84
N VAL A 157 20.73 36.30 1.28
CA VAL A 157 20.17 37.06 0.15
C VAL A 157 18.74 37.47 0.48
N THR A 158 18.41 38.74 0.29
CA THR A 158 17.09 39.27 0.63
C THR A 158 16.64 40.37 -0.33
N GLY A 159 15.34 40.65 -0.35
CA GLY A 159 14.77 41.66 -1.21
C GLY A 159 13.25 41.72 -1.12
N HIS A 160 12.71 42.91 -1.40
CA HIS A 160 11.28 43.18 -1.34
C HIS A 160 10.71 43.46 -2.74
N SER A 161 9.50 42.96 -3.05
CA SER A 161 8.78 43.19 -4.32
C SER A 161 9.62 42.70 -5.52
N LEU A 162 9.90 43.53 -6.54
CA LEU A 162 10.82 43.15 -7.64
C LEU A 162 12.21 42.73 -7.12
N GLY A 163 12.66 43.24 -5.97
CA GLY A 163 13.87 42.78 -5.30
C GLY A 163 13.77 41.34 -4.81
N GLY A 164 12.59 40.91 -4.32
CA GLY A 164 12.32 39.51 -3.98
C GLY A 164 12.39 38.58 -5.20
N ALA A 165 11.96 39.04 -6.38
CA ALA A 165 12.18 38.28 -7.62
C ALA A 165 13.66 38.15 -8.00
N MET A 166 14.50 39.13 -7.63
CA MET A 166 15.95 39.05 -7.86
C MET A 166 16.62 38.06 -6.91
N VAL A 167 16.11 37.93 -5.67
CA VAL A 167 16.57 36.90 -4.71
C VAL A 167 16.45 35.51 -5.32
N GLU A 168 15.26 35.16 -5.83
CA GLU A 168 14.98 33.87 -6.47
C GLU A 168 15.94 33.59 -7.64
N ARG A 169 16.19 34.60 -8.48
CA ARG A 169 17.11 34.47 -9.63
C ARG A 169 18.58 34.40 -9.23
N TYR A 170 18.95 35.06 -8.13
CA TYR A 170 20.28 34.97 -7.58
C TYR A 170 20.53 33.57 -7.03
N MET A 171 19.59 33.01 -6.28
CA MET A 171 19.70 31.66 -5.72
C MET A 171 19.75 30.59 -6.81
N ASP A 172 19.03 30.76 -7.92
CA ASP A 172 19.17 29.93 -9.13
C ASP A 172 20.58 29.98 -9.75
N ALA A 173 21.17 31.17 -9.81
CA ALA A 173 22.48 31.38 -10.40
C ALA A 173 23.63 30.98 -9.47
N TYR A 174 23.36 30.89 -8.17
CA TYR A 174 24.30 30.55 -7.09
C TYR A 174 23.81 29.30 -6.32
N PRO A 175 23.89 28.10 -6.91
CA PRO A 175 23.70 26.86 -6.17
C PRO A 175 24.75 26.69 -5.06
N ASP A 176 24.52 25.79 -4.12
CA ASP A 176 25.47 25.53 -3.03
C ASP A 176 26.86 25.15 -3.56
N ASN A 177 27.92 25.60 -2.87
CA ASN A 177 29.31 25.50 -3.31
C ASN A 177 29.68 26.27 -4.60
N THR A 178 28.87 27.24 -5.07
CA THR A 178 29.29 28.13 -6.18
C THR A 178 30.65 28.79 -5.88
N LEU A 179 30.84 29.25 -4.65
CA LEU A 179 32.16 29.51 -4.08
C LEU A 179 32.48 28.38 -3.07
N PRO A 180 33.66 27.73 -3.17
CA PRO A 180 33.99 26.62 -2.29
C PRO A 180 33.96 27.00 -0.82
N GLY A 181 33.15 26.30 -0.02
CA GLY A 181 33.05 26.51 1.43
C GLY A 181 32.09 27.63 1.86
N ILE A 182 31.32 28.20 0.94
CA ILE A 182 30.31 29.23 1.20
C ILE A 182 28.91 28.62 1.05
N SER A 183 28.06 28.77 2.07
CA SER A 183 26.63 28.45 1.99
C SER A 183 25.80 29.67 1.59
N TYR A 184 24.66 29.44 0.92
CA TYR A 184 23.76 30.49 0.44
C TYR A 184 22.35 30.25 0.99
N GLU A 185 21.77 31.23 1.68
CA GLU A 185 20.42 31.16 2.25
C GLU A 185 19.66 32.46 1.97
N ALA A 186 18.33 32.40 1.85
CA ALA A 186 17.58 33.55 1.37
C ALA A 186 16.19 33.73 1.98
N VAL A 187 15.78 35.01 2.10
CA VAL A 187 14.40 35.41 2.42
C VAL A 187 13.90 36.35 1.33
N ALA A 188 12.91 35.92 0.56
CA ALA A 188 12.28 36.75 -0.47
C ALA A 188 10.96 37.31 0.05
N VAL A 189 10.81 38.64 0.08
CA VAL A 189 9.62 39.32 0.61
C VAL A 189 8.79 39.88 -0.53
N ALA A 190 7.48 39.62 -0.51
CA ALA A 190 6.54 40.09 -1.53
C ALA A 190 6.97 39.76 -2.98
N SER A 191 7.65 38.63 -3.18
CA SER A 191 8.15 38.24 -4.51
C SER A 191 7.00 37.90 -5.47
N PRO A 192 6.93 38.51 -6.67
CA PRO A 192 5.97 38.10 -7.70
C PRO A 192 6.29 36.73 -8.33
N GLN A 193 7.39 36.08 -7.92
CA GLN A 193 7.84 34.78 -8.44
C GLN A 193 7.74 33.61 -7.45
N ALA A 194 7.17 33.83 -6.26
CA ALA A 194 7.09 32.86 -5.15
C ALA A 194 6.40 31.51 -5.50
N SER A 195 5.88 31.38 -6.72
CA SER A 195 5.15 30.24 -7.27
C SER A 195 6.02 29.19 -7.96
N PHE A 196 7.21 29.57 -8.47
CA PHE A 196 7.80 28.85 -9.60
C PHE A 196 8.96 27.92 -9.25
N ARG A 197 9.63 28.10 -8.10
CA ARG A 197 10.86 27.37 -7.77
C ARG A 197 10.86 26.99 -6.29
N ASN A 198 10.61 25.71 -6.02
CA ASN A 198 10.67 25.13 -4.67
C ASN A 198 12.14 24.95 -4.21
N ASP A 199 12.95 26.02 -4.20
CA ASP A 199 14.29 26.00 -3.62
C ASP A 199 14.17 26.05 -2.09
N SER A 200 14.62 25.00 -1.41
CA SER A 200 14.52 24.87 0.05
C SER A 200 15.37 25.88 0.81
N ARG A 201 16.30 26.57 0.13
CA ARG A 201 17.16 27.64 0.68
C ARG A 201 16.48 29.02 0.67
N VAL A 202 15.28 29.12 0.08
CA VAL A 202 14.54 30.37 -0.06
C VAL A 202 13.25 30.31 0.76
N LEU A 203 13.09 31.20 1.75
CA LEU A 203 11.81 31.45 2.40
C LEU A 203 11.07 32.60 1.70
N ASN A 204 9.93 32.31 1.08
CA ASN A 204 9.08 33.34 0.47
C ASN A 204 8.03 33.83 1.47
N ILE A 205 8.05 35.11 1.85
CA ILE A 205 7.10 35.71 2.79
C ILE A 205 6.19 36.69 2.06
N GLY A 206 4.87 36.47 2.16
CA GLY A 206 3.87 37.35 1.56
C GLY A 206 2.58 37.48 2.37
N HIS A 207 1.97 38.66 2.28
CA HIS A 207 0.63 38.91 2.80
C HIS A 207 -0.43 38.43 1.79
N ASP A 208 -1.55 37.92 2.29
CA ASP A 208 -2.60 37.30 1.46
C ASP A 208 -3.24 38.30 0.46
N ARG A 209 -3.32 39.57 0.85
CA ARG A 209 -3.91 40.66 0.05
C ARG A 209 -2.89 41.51 -0.70
N ASP A 210 -1.63 41.11 -0.70
CA ASP A 210 -0.61 41.75 -1.51
C ASP A 210 -0.76 41.34 -2.98
N ILE A 211 -1.05 42.32 -3.84
CA ILE A 211 -1.28 42.12 -5.27
C ILE A 211 -0.01 41.73 -6.04
N VAL A 212 1.18 42.10 -5.52
CA VAL A 212 2.46 41.76 -6.13
C VAL A 212 2.80 40.31 -5.82
N TYR A 213 2.61 39.88 -4.58
CA TYR A 213 2.82 38.48 -4.16
C TYR A 213 1.82 37.50 -4.79
N SER A 214 0.59 37.94 -5.07
CA SER A 214 -0.48 37.10 -5.65
C SER A 214 -0.49 37.05 -7.18
N ILE A 215 0.37 37.82 -7.87
CA ILE A 215 0.31 38.03 -9.34
C ILE A 215 0.51 36.75 -10.16
N ALA A 216 1.22 35.76 -9.62
CA ALA A 216 1.56 34.51 -10.30
C ALA A 216 0.56 33.35 -10.03
N GLY A 217 -0.49 33.59 -9.23
CA GLY A 217 -1.68 32.73 -9.09
C GLY A 217 -1.49 31.38 -8.37
N PHE A 218 -0.26 30.84 -8.30
CA PHE A 218 0.12 29.64 -7.55
C PHE A 218 1.19 30.00 -6.50
N LYS A 219 1.36 29.24 -5.43
CA LYS A 219 2.41 29.46 -4.41
C LYS A 219 3.15 28.15 -4.16
N GLY A 220 4.48 28.18 -4.16
CA GLY A 220 5.34 27.00 -3.97
C GLY A 220 5.35 26.50 -2.51
N ALA A 221 5.99 25.35 -2.24
CA ALA A 221 6.03 24.74 -0.91
C ALA A 221 6.81 25.57 0.13
N ASN A 222 7.71 26.45 -0.34
CA ASN A 222 8.52 27.38 0.45
C ASN A 222 7.89 28.78 0.59
N ALA A 223 6.65 28.95 0.12
CA ALA A 223 5.88 30.18 0.23
C ALA A 223 5.02 30.19 1.50
N VAL A 224 5.10 31.28 2.25
CA VAL A 224 4.23 31.59 3.38
C VAL A 224 3.10 32.47 2.87
N ASP A 225 1.86 32.01 3.03
CA ASP A 225 0.65 32.75 2.72
C ASP A 225 -0.29 32.84 3.93
N ASN A 226 -1.52 33.35 3.78
CA ASN A 226 -2.49 33.46 4.88
C ASN A 226 -2.06 34.39 6.04
N ILE A 227 -1.20 35.39 5.76
CA ILE A 227 -0.95 36.51 6.67
C ILE A 227 -1.81 37.70 6.20
N TYR A 228 -2.76 38.10 7.03
CA TYR A 228 -3.67 39.22 6.78
C TYR A 228 -3.19 40.44 7.54
N MET A 229 -2.83 41.50 6.83
CA MET A 229 -2.45 42.76 7.46
C MET A 229 -3.58 43.78 7.31
N LEU A 230 -3.88 44.54 8.36
CA LEU A 230 -4.94 45.57 8.33
C LEU A 230 -4.36 46.96 8.61
N PHE A 231 -4.70 47.93 7.74
CA PHE A 231 -4.27 49.33 7.82
C PHE A 231 -5.38 50.26 8.34
N ASN A 232 -4.98 51.47 8.77
CA ASN A 232 -5.79 52.54 9.42
C ASN A 232 -7.02 53.04 8.63
N ASP A 233 -7.28 52.54 7.42
CA ASP A 233 -8.22 53.11 6.45
C ASP A 233 -9.60 52.42 6.46
N GLY A 234 -9.79 51.40 7.30
CA GLY A 234 -11.12 50.91 7.68
C GLY A 234 -12.02 50.38 6.55
N GLY A 235 -11.49 49.63 5.58
CA GLY A 235 -12.29 49.04 4.49
C GLY A 235 -11.96 47.60 4.13
N VAL A 236 -12.90 46.68 4.38
CA VAL A 236 -12.95 45.37 3.70
C VAL A 236 -13.59 45.61 2.33
N PHE A 237 -12.80 45.68 1.27
CA PHE A 237 -13.30 45.93 -0.09
C PHE A 237 -13.12 44.74 -1.04
N ASP A 238 -14.17 44.51 -1.82
CA ASP A 238 -14.33 43.53 -2.88
C ASP A 238 -13.34 43.80 -4.04
N LEU A 239 -12.90 42.73 -4.71
CA LEU A 239 -11.85 42.71 -5.73
C LEU A 239 -12.23 43.54 -6.96
N GLY A 240 -11.85 44.81 -6.96
CA GLY A 240 -11.79 45.66 -8.14
C GLY A 240 -10.35 46.11 -8.37
N LEU A 241 -9.83 45.85 -9.58
CA LEU A 241 -8.54 46.33 -10.09
C LEU A 241 -8.49 47.87 -10.17
N SER A 242 -8.57 48.56 -9.03
CA SER A 242 -8.31 50.00 -8.93
C SER A 242 -6.92 50.19 -8.35
N GLU A 243 -6.04 50.74 -9.19
CA GLU A 243 -4.58 50.78 -9.09
C GLU A 243 -4.01 51.56 -7.88
N SER A 244 -4.83 52.16 -7.02
CA SER A 244 -4.37 53.05 -5.94
C SER A 244 -4.42 52.47 -4.52
N PHE A 245 -5.07 51.34 -4.28
CA PHE A 245 -5.28 50.80 -2.90
C PHE A 245 -4.58 49.45 -2.62
N GLY A 246 -4.40 48.58 -3.61
CA GLY A 246 -3.62 47.34 -3.43
C GLY A 246 -2.14 47.56 -3.10
N ALA A 247 -1.62 48.76 -3.43
CA ALA A 247 -0.25 49.19 -3.14
C ALA A 247 0.04 49.42 -1.65
N GLN A 248 -0.97 49.56 -0.78
CA GLN A 248 -0.76 49.68 0.68
C GLN A 248 -0.30 48.36 1.32
N HIS A 249 -0.59 47.20 0.71
CA HIS A 249 -0.22 45.89 1.24
C HIS A 249 1.20 45.42 0.82
N ASP A 250 1.82 46.04 -0.20
CA ASP A 250 3.21 45.83 -0.66
C ASP A 250 4.18 46.86 -0.03
N ILE A 251 3.91 47.34 1.20
CA ILE A 251 4.84 48.24 1.89
C ILE A 251 5.85 47.44 2.71
N SER A 252 7.14 47.67 2.46
CA SER A 252 8.21 46.88 3.09
C SER A 252 8.23 46.99 4.62
N ILE A 253 7.86 48.15 5.17
CA ILE A 253 7.75 48.39 6.63
C ILE A 253 6.64 47.53 7.24
N GLY A 254 5.56 47.27 6.49
CA GLY A 254 4.47 46.46 6.98
C GLY A 254 4.86 44.99 7.13
N TYR A 255 5.66 44.48 6.19
CA TYR A 255 6.24 43.13 6.28
C TYR A 255 7.19 42.98 7.47
N ALA A 256 8.06 43.96 7.70
CA ALA A 256 8.93 44.01 8.88
C ALA A 256 8.13 43.94 10.18
N HIS A 257 7.04 44.71 10.29
CA HIS A 257 6.18 44.69 11.46
C HIS A 257 5.45 43.35 11.63
N SER A 258 4.88 42.79 10.56
CA SER A 258 4.21 41.49 10.59
C SER A 258 5.15 40.39 11.09
N VAL A 259 6.39 40.35 10.57
CA VAL A 259 7.39 39.37 10.99
C VAL A 259 7.79 39.58 12.46
N ALA A 260 8.05 40.82 12.90
CA ALA A 260 8.33 41.12 14.31
C ALA A 260 7.20 40.64 15.24
N THR A 261 5.96 40.90 14.85
CA THR A 261 4.77 40.55 15.64
C THR A 261 4.56 39.03 15.69
N ILE A 262 4.78 38.32 14.57
CA ILE A 262 4.69 36.85 14.52
C ILE A 262 5.78 36.21 15.37
N LEU A 263 7.03 36.63 15.22
CA LEU A 263 8.17 36.05 15.93
C LEU A 263 8.14 36.35 17.44
N SER A 264 7.62 37.50 17.84
CA SER A 264 7.49 37.88 19.26
C SER A 264 6.18 37.39 19.91
N SER A 265 5.35 36.66 19.17
CA SER A 265 4.14 36.04 19.69
C SER A 265 4.50 34.86 20.60
N ARG A 266 3.83 34.77 21.75
CA ARG A 266 3.95 33.58 22.64
C ARG A 266 3.51 32.29 21.96
N PHE A 267 2.70 32.38 20.91
CA PHE A 267 2.21 31.25 20.12
C PHE A 267 3.06 30.95 18.88
N TYR A 268 4.22 31.59 18.70
CA TYR A 268 5.07 31.36 17.53
C TYR A 268 5.39 29.87 17.34
N GLY A 269 5.69 29.15 18.44
CA GLY A 269 5.97 27.71 18.43
C GLY A 269 4.77 26.80 18.09
N GLU A 270 3.56 27.35 18.09
CA GLU A 270 2.32 26.63 17.77
C GLU A 270 1.80 26.95 16.36
N THR A 271 2.38 27.96 15.70
CA THR A 271 1.99 28.32 14.34
C THR A 271 2.58 27.35 13.31
N THR A 272 1.82 27.00 12.29
CA THR A 272 2.26 26.22 11.12
C THR A 272 2.25 27.08 9.86
N ARG A 273 2.81 26.58 8.75
CA ARG A 273 2.77 27.31 7.45
C ARG A 273 1.34 27.63 6.99
N ASP A 274 0.37 26.82 7.38
CA ASP A 274 -1.06 26.98 7.07
C ASP A 274 -1.83 27.87 8.05
N SER A 275 -1.23 28.27 9.17
CA SER A 275 -1.91 29.10 10.17
C SER A 275 -2.44 30.38 9.55
N ARG A 276 -3.70 30.74 9.79
CA ARG A 276 -4.23 32.05 9.41
C ARG A 276 -3.82 33.06 10.47
N ILE A 277 -2.99 34.03 10.11
CA ILE A 277 -2.51 35.05 11.04
C ILE A 277 -3.06 36.39 10.62
N VAL A 278 -3.73 37.09 11.53
CA VAL A 278 -4.21 38.46 11.31
C VAL A 278 -3.36 39.41 12.14
N ILE A 279 -2.70 40.35 11.47
CA ILE A 279 -1.84 41.38 12.05
C ILE A 279 -2.56 42.71 11.99
N ASN A 280 -2.78 43.31 13.16
CA ASN A 280 -3.29 44.67 13.26
C ASN A 280 -2.12 45.66 13.18
N TYR A 281 -2.13 46.52 12.15
CA TYR A 281 -1.19 47.62 11.99
C TYR A 281 -1.87 48.99 12.26
N SER A 282 -3.12 48.97 12.73
CA SER A 282 -3.90 50.16 13.10
C SER A 282 -3.71 50.54 14.56
N ASP A 283 -3.62 51.84 14.81
CA ASP A 283 -3.59 52.45 16.16
C ASP A 283 -4.99 52.90 16.63
N GLN A 284 -6.05 52.59 15.87
CA GLN A 284 -7.44 52.98 16.14
C GLN A 284 -8.26 51.85 16.79
N PRO A 285 -8.93 52.07 17.94
CA PRO A 285 -9.71 51.05 18.66
C PRO A 285 -10.90 50.46 17.88
N ASP A 286 -11.51 51.24 16.98
CA ASP A 286 -12.72 50.84 16.23
C ASP A 286 -12.46 49.76 15.16
N ASP A 287 -11.21 49.61 14.71
CA ASP A 287 -10.85 48.61 13.70
C ASP A 287 -10.67 47.20 14.29
N ILE A 288 -10.36 47.09 15.59
CA ILE A 288 -10.36 45.81 16.33
C ILE A 288 -11.76 45.20 16.34
N ARG A 289 -12.81 46.02 16.45
CA ARG A 289 -14.20 45.58 16.44
C ARG A 289 -14.66 45.09 15.06
N LYS A 290 -14.18 45.73 13.99
CA LYS A 290 -14.44 45.30 12.60
C LYS A 290 -13.67 44.02 12.22
N LEU A 291 -12.57 43.73 12.91
CA LEU A 291 -11.78 42.50 12.79
C LEU A 291 -12.63 41.26 13.11
N VAL A 292 -13.44 41.36 14.16
CA VAL A 292 -14.33 40.31 14.67
C VAL A 292 -15.54 40.11 13.75
N ASP A 293 -16.12 41.21 13.23
CA ASP A 293 -17.38 41.17 12.47
C ASP A 293 -17.25 40.71 10.99
N ASN A 294 -16.10 40.94 10.33
CA ASN A 294 -15.99 40.75 8.87
C ASN A 294 -15.19 39.51 8.41
N PHE A 295 -14.56 38.75 9.30
CA PHE A 295 -13.64 37.67 8.92
C PHE A 295 -14.08 36.25 9.31
N VAL A 296 -15.23 36.06 9.96
CA VAL A 296 -15.64 34.75 10.51
C VAL A 296 -17.13 34.45 10.29
N ALA A 297 -17.42 33.23 9.81
CA ALA A 297 -18.74 32.60 9.87
C ALA A 297 -18.98 32.07 11.30
N PRO A 298 -20.22 31.95 11.80
CA PRO A 298 -20.57 31.79 13.22
C PRO A 298 -20.01 30.58 14.00
N ASP A 299 -19.11 29.78 13.42
CA ASP A 299 -18.81 28.40 13.80
C ASP A 299 -17.32 28.18 14.16
N ASP A 300 -16.45 29.19 14.01
CA ASP A 300 -15.00 29.08 14.28
C ASP A 300 -14.58 29.75 15.60
N SER A 301 -13.74 29.07 16.38
CA SER A 301 -13.16 29.57 17.65
C SER A 301 -12.10 30.66 17.43
N GLN A 302 -12.05 31.70 18.28
CA GLN A 302 -11.10 32.83 18.19
C GLN A 302 -10.16 32.93 19.41
N LEU A 303 -8.94 33.45 19.19
CA LEU A 303 -8.01 33.93 20.21
C LEU A 303 -7.52 35.34 19.81
N ILE A 304 -7.89 36.38 20.58
CA ILE A 304 -7.57 37.79 20.30
C ILE A 304 -6.51 38.27 21.31
N LEU A 305 -5.45 38.94 20.83
CA LEU A 305 -4.39 39.51 21.68
C LEU A 305 -4.31 41.02 21.52
N GLY A 306 -4.59 41.78 22.59
CA GLY A 306 -4.25 43.19 22.68
C GLY A 306 -2.82 43.38 23.19
N ARG A 307 -1.99 44.18 22.51
CA ARG A 307 -0.73 44.67 23.07
C ARG A 307 -0.77 46.20 23.20
N GLY A 308 -0.76 46.66 24.46
CA GLY A 308 -0.13 47.91 24.87
C GLY A 308 -0.86 49.23 24.57
N ALA A 309 -1.84 49.58 25.39
CA ALA A 309 -1.93 50.84 26.15
C ALA A 309 -3.27 50.87 26.91
N ASP A 310 -3.19 50.93 28.25
CA ASP A 310 -4.33 51.09 29.17
C ASP A 310 -5.32 49.89 29.26
N PRO A 311 -5.22 49.05 30.32
CA PRO A 311 -6.18 47.97 30.59
C PRO A 311 -7.61 48.44 30.92
N SER A 312 -7.87 49.74 31.04
CA SER A 312 -9.18 50.28 31.42
C SER A 312 -10.22 50.33 30.29
N THR A 313 -9.87 49.92 29.06
CA THR A 313 -10.79 49.90 27.93
C THR A 313 -11.11 48.51 27.35
N ASP A 314 -10.51 47.44 27.86
CA ASP A 314 -10.90 46.06 27.51
C ASP A 314 -12.03 45.57 28.43
N THR A 315 -13.26 46.00 28.13
CA THR A 315 -14.46 45.49 28.78
C THR A 315 -15.12 44.40 27.95
N LEU A 316 -14.94 43.14 28.34
CA LEU A 316 -15.98 42.12 28.33
C LEU A 316 -16.56 42.08 29.75
N THR A 317 -17.77 42.58 29.90
CA THR A 317 -18.46 42.85 31.18
C THR A 317 -18.78 41.57 31.95
N ASN A 318 -18.05 41.33 33.06
CA ASN A 318 -18.52 41.13 34.45
C ASN A 318 -17.59 40.19 35.24
N ILE A 319 -16.49 40.69 35.84
CA ILE A 319 -15.98 40.18 37.13
C ILE A 319 -15.37 41.36 37.90
N LYS A 320 -15.73 41.49 39.18
CA LYS A 320 -15.14 42.42 40.15
C LYS A 320 -14.22 41.64 41.09
N SER A 321 -13.18 42.35 41.54
CA SER A 321 -12.13 42.02 42.52
C SER A 321 -11.12 40.95 42.12
N GLY A 322 -10.06 41.38 41.42
CA GLY A 322 -8.80 40.63 41.35
C GLY A 322 -7.93 40.84 42.61
N GLY A 323 -7.34 39.73 43.07
CA GLY A 323 -6.20 39.70 43.98
C GLY A 323 -4.90 40.11 43.29
N ILE A 324 -3.85 40.35 44.09
CA ILE A 324 -2.56 40.90 43.61
C ILE A 324 -1.57 39.76 43.45
N LEU A 325 -1.42 39.24 42.22
CA LEU A 325 -0.33 38.47 41.54
C LEU A 325 0.80 37.72 42.33
N SER A 326 0.84 37.58 43.67
CA SER A 326 1.86 36.80 44.41
C SER A 326 1.62 36.60 45.93
N ILE A 327 0.41 36.53 46.47
CA ILE A 327 0.15 36.31 47.93
C ILE A 327 -0.98 35.29 48.14
N ASP A 328 -0.94 34.56 49.26
CA ASP A 328 -2.06 33.74 49.76
C ASP A 328 -3.31 34.62 49.98
N ASP A 329 -4.35 34.37 49.20
CA ASP A 329 -5.61 35.10 49.15
C ASP A 329 -6.77 34.26 49.72
N TRP A 330 -7.77 34.91 50.32
CA TRP A 330 -9.03 34.27 50.75
C TRP A 330 -10.18 34.91 49.98
N LEU A 331 -10.73 34.18 49.01
CA LEU A 331 -11.80 34.63 48.11
C LEU A 331 -13.10 33.88 48.42
N ILE A 332 -14.19 34.62 48.53
CA ILE A 332 -15.55 34.09 48.80
C ILE A 332 -16.48 34.68 47.74
N GLY A 333 -17.20 33.84 47.01
CA GLY A 333 -18.06 34.22 45.88
C GLY A 333 -19.14 35.23 46.26
N GLY A 334 -20.03 34.86 47.17
CA GLY A 334 -21.22 35.67 47.46
C GLY A 334 -22.48 34.92 47.02
N ASP A 335 -23.52 35.64 46.59
CA ASP A 335 -24.73 35.06 46.01
C ASP A 335 -24.68 35.20 44.47
N GLY A 336 -24.78 34.10 43.71
CA GLY A 336 -24.89 34.04 42.23
C GLY A 336 -23.58 33.73 41.49
N ASP A 337 -23.65 33.36 40.21
CA ASP A 337 -22.51 32.81 39.44
C ASP A 337 -21.22 33.67 39.49
N ASP A 338 -20.26 33.22 40.29
CA ASP A 338 -18.96 33.83 40.52
C ASP A 338 -17.82 33.06 39.82
N TRP A 339 -16.74 33.76 39.50
CA TRP A 339 -15.49 33.19 38.99
C TRP A 339 -14.38 33.62 39.92
N LEU A 340 -13.75 32.66 40.59
CA LEU A 340 -12.78 32.88 41.66
C LEU A 340 -11.38 32.42 41.21
N GLU A 341 -10.48 33.38 40.97
CA GLU A 341 -9.10 33.13 40.53
C GLU A 341 -8.11 33.70 41.56
N GLY A 342 -7.34 32.82 42.20
CA GLY A 342 -6.36 33.14 43.26
C GLY A 342 -4.98 33.58 42.75
N PHE A 343 -4.62 33.18 41.52
CA PHE A 343 -3.35 33.46 40.85
C PHE A 343 -2.14 32.68 41.39
N ARG A 344 -1.28 33.26 42.22
CA ARG A 344 -0.05 32.60 42.72
C ARG A 344 0.00 32.80 44.24
N GLY A 345 -0.14 31.73 45.01
CA GLY A 345 -0.20 31.73 46.49
C GLY A 345 -0.68 30.37 46.98
N ASP A 346 -0.87 30.16 48.28
CA ASP A 346 -1.71 29.07 48.79
C ASP A 346 -3.07 29.66 49.16
N ASP A 347 -4.07 29.53 48.28
CA ASP A 347 -5.32 30.29 48.37
C ASP A 347 -6.48 29.49 49.01
N ILE A 348 -7.44 30.21 49.61
CA ILE A 348 -8.71 29.63 50.09
C ILE A 348 -9.85 30.20 49.24
N LEU A 349 -10.53 29.33 48.49
CA LEU A 349 -11.59 29.70 47.54
C LEU A 349 -12.91 29.01 47.95
N GLU A 350 -13.92 29.79 48.34
CA GLU A 350 -15.26 29.30 48.78
C GLU A 350 -16.38 29.81 47.84
N GLY A 351 -17.07 28.90 47.13
CA GLY A 351 -18.17 29.20 46.18
C GLY A 351 -19.60 28.96 46.72
N ASP A 352 -20.61 29.33 45.92
CA ASP A 352 -22.03 29.00 46.08
C ASP A 352 -22.59 28.11 44.94
N VAL A 353 -23.89 27.81 44.99
CA VAL A 353 -24.60 26.79 44.19
C VAL A 353 -24.61 26.94 42.65
N ASN A 354 -23.90 27.90 42.03
CA ASN A 354 -23.80 28.05 40.56
C ASN A 354 -22.44 28.53 40.00
N ASP A 355 -21.32 28.30 40.69
CA ASP A 355 -20.06 28.99 40.38
C ASP A 355 -19.11 28.28 39.39
N GLY A 356 -18.25 29.08 38.74
CA GLY A 356 -17.29 28.69 37.70
C GLY A 356 -15.81 28.58 38.19
N PRO A 357 -14.88 28.25 37.28
CA PRO A 357 -13.60 27.59 37.55
C PRO A 357 -12.55 28.34 38.41
N PHE A 358 -11.71 27.55 39.10
CA PHE A 358 -10.69 27.94 40.10
C PHE A 358 -9.25 27.57 39.69
N ALA A 359 -8.25 28.47 39.78
CA ALA A 359 -6.84 28.12 39.54
C ALA A 359 -5.78 28.97 40.32
N GLY A 360 -4.86 28.28 41.00
CA GLY A 360 -3.41 28.59 41.09
C GLY A 360 -2.76 28.54 42.49
N GLY A 361 -2.04 27.45 42.86
CA GLY A 361 -1.38 27.34 44.18
C GLY A 361 -1.29 25.91 44.71
N ASN A 362 -1.01 25.71 46.01
CA ASN A 362 -1.53 24.54 46.74
C ASN A 362 -2.82 24.97 47.44
N ASP A 363 -3.93 24.95 46.71
CA ASP A 363 -5.15 25.64 47.10
C ASP A 363 -6.07 24.74 47.93
N THR A 364 -6.92 25.35 48.76
CA THR A 364 -8.07 24.66 49.37
C THR A 364 -9.36 25.21 48.77
N MET A 365 -10.09 24.35 48.05
CA MET A 365 -11.29 24.69 47.27
C MET A 365 -12.54 24.01 47.84
N ALA A 366 -13.64 24.76 47.93
CA ALA A 366 -14.97 24.28 48.28
C ALA A 366 -16.03 24.76 47.26
N GLY A 367 -16.73 23.83 46.61
CA GLY A 367 -17.73 24.10 45.56
C GLY A 367 -19.13 24.43 46.08
N GLY A 368 -19.54 23.89 47.23
CA GLY A 368 -20.89 24.07 47.78
C GLY A 368 -21.88 22.97 47.36
N GLU A 369 -23.19 23.26 47.42
CA GLU A 369 -24.23 22.33 46.92
C GLU A 369 -24.40 22.52 45.41
N GLY A 370 -24.16 21.51 44.57
CA GLY A 370 -24.21 21.78 43.14
C GLY A 370 -23.67 20.68 42.24
N LYS A 371 -23.31 21.09 41.02
CA LYS A 371 -22.48 20.32 40.10
C LYS A 371 -21.36 21.23 39.66
N ASP A 372 -20.27 21.19 40.39
CA ASP A 372 -19.26 22.24 40.34
C ASP A 372 -18.10 21.86 39.42
N MET A 373 -17.34 22.84 38.92
CA MET A 373 -16.19 22.60 38.05
C MET A 373 -14.91 23.24 38.60
N PHE A 374 -13.98 22.40 39.07
CA PHE A 374 -12.63 22.78 39.48
C PHE A 374 -11.69 22.72 38.27
N LEU A 375 -10.86 23.73 37.95
CA LEU A 375 -10.16 23.78 36.65
C LEU A 375 -8.76 24.40 36.76
N GLY A 376 -7.71 23.62 36.53
CA GLY A 376 -6.33 24.13 36.48
C GLY A 376 -5.47 23.42 35.44
N SER A 377 -4.28 23.95 35.17
CA SER A 377 -3.26 23.19 34.45
C SER A 377 -2.71 22.06 35.34
N PRO A 378 -1.95 21.09 34.81
CA PRO A 378 -1.35 20.04 35.63
C PRO A 378 -0.46 20.55 36.76
N GLU A 379 0.22 21.69 36.55
CA GLU A 379 1.06 22.33 37.56
C GLU A 379 0.23 23.06 38.61
N ASP A 380 -0.96 23.53 38.26
CA ASP A 380 -1.84 24.26 39.18
C ASP A 380 -2.65 23.30 40.06
N LEU A 381 -3.02 22.12 39.55
CA LEU A 381 -3.82 21.15 40.29
C LEU A 381 -2.99 20.24 41.22
N ASP A 382 -1.67 20.17 41.04
CA ASP A 382 -0.82 19.24 41.80
C ASP A 382 -0.56 19.79 43.22
N GLY A 383 -1.14 19.12 44.22
CA GLY A 383 -1.03 19.48 45.64
C GLY A 383 -2.31 20.06 46.24
N ASP A 384 -3.28 20.43 45.41
CA ASP A 384 -4.55 21.05 45.81
C ASP A 384 -5.41 20.18 46.73
N THR A 385 -6.34 20.80 47.45
CA THR A 385 -7.33 20.15 48.30
C THR A 385 -8.75 20.56 47.94
N ILE A 386 -9.62 19.61 47.58
CA ILE A 386 -11.06 19.84 47.38
C ILE A 386 -11.83 19.20 48.53
N VAL A 387 -12.57 20.01 49.30
CA VAL A 387 -13.11 19.57 50.60
C VAL A 387 -14.53 18.98 50.53
N ASP A 388 -15.26 19.18 49.43
CA ASP A 388 -16.69 18.89 49.35
C ASP A 388 -17.16 18.28 48.01
N LEU A 389 -16.31 17.54 47.30
CA LEU A 389 -16.71 16.84 46.07
C LEU A 389 -18.00 16.01 46.26
N GLU A 390 -19.00 16.28 45.43
CA GLU A 390 -20.28 15.58 45.34
C GLU A 390 -20.48 14.86 43.98
N LEU A 391 -21.57 14.11 43.85
CA LEU A 391 -21.91 13.42 42.60
C LEU A 391 -22.29 14.43 41.50
N GLY A 392 -21.57 14.39 40.39
CA GLY A 392 -21.79 15.26 39.25
C GLY A 392 -20.80 16.43 39.16
N ASP A 393 -19.95 16.61 40.17
CA ASP A 393 -18.83 17.54 40.13
C ASP A 393 -17.76 17.10 39.14
N ARG A 394 -16.99 18.07 38.68
CA ARG A 394 -16.03 17.95 37.59
C ARG A 394 -14.70 18.60 37.93
N ILE A 395 -13.61 17.96 37.52
CA ILE A 395 -12.25 18.51 37.60
C ILE A 395 -11.71 18.60 36.17
N GLY A 396 -11.56 19.82 35.65
CA GLY A 396 -10.96 20.11 34.37
C GLY A 396 -9.43 20.23 34.47
N VAL A 397 -8.73 19.51 33.61
CA VAL A 397 -7.26 19.57 33.46
C VAL A 397 -6.95 20.29 32.15
N SER A 398 -6.68 21.59 32.25
CA SER A 398 -6.42 22.49 31.12
C SER A 398 -5.04 22.23 30.51
N GLY A 399 -4.94 22.31 29.18
CA GLY A 399 -3.68 22.21 28.44
C GLY A 399 -3.02 20.83 28.39
N ALA A 400 -3.61 19.80 29.02
CA ALA A 400 -3.08 18.45 29.02
C ALA A 400 -4.19 17.39 29.01
N THR A 401 -3.87 16.22 28.46
CA THR A 401 -4.78 15.07 28.48
C THR A 401 -4.46 14.13 29.63
N VAL A 402 -5.47 13.66 30.35
CA VAL A 402 -5.28 12.69 31.44
C VAL A 402 -5.10 11.30 30.85
N ASP A 403 -4.10 10.57 31.34
CA ASP A 403 -3.92 9.17 31.01
C ASP A 403 -4.85 8.30 31.87
N GLU A 404 -5.95 7.83 31.28
CA GLU A 404 -7.04 7.16 32.00
C GLU A 404 -6.56 5.97 32.84
N GLU A 405 -5.58 5.22 32.36
CA GLU A 405 -5.01 4.05 33.06
C GLU A 405 -4.29 4.42 34.37
N THR A 406 -3.92 5.69 34.52
CA THR A 406 -3.23 6.20 35.71
C THR A 406 -4.14 6.91 36.70
N LEU A 407 -5.41 7.16 36.34
CA LEU A 407 -6.38 7.81 37.20
C LEU A 407 -6.78 6.87 38.34
N LYS A 408 -6.33 7.15 39.56
CA LYS A 408 -6.52 6.28 40.73
C LYS A 408 -6.98 7.05 41.97
N ASP A 409 -7.86 6.40 42.72
CA ASP A 409 -8.04 6.59 44.17
C ASP A 409 -7.05 5.63 44.85
N GLU A 410 -6.00 6.17 45.47
CA GLU A 410 -4.90 5.35 45.98
C GLU A 410 -5.08 4.86 47.42
N LYS A 411 -6.13 5.28 48.13
CA LYS A 411 -6.27 4.99 49.57
C LYS A 411 -7.71 4.70 49.92
N GLY A 412 -8.01 3.41 50.01
CA GLY A 412 -9.30 2.89 50.45
C GLY A 412 -9.76 3.45 51.80
N GLY A 413 -10.45 4.58 51.72
CA GLY A 413 -11.06 5.29 52.84
C GLY A 413 -10.68 6.76 53.01
N ASP A 414 -9.69 7.32 52.29
CA ASP A 414 -9.33 8.74 52.46
C ASP A 414 -8.43 9.35 51.34
N THR A 415 -8.91 10.43 50.72
CA THR A 415 -8.19 11.71 50.48
C THR A 415 -7.10 11.89 49.40
N THR A 416 -6.95 11.11 48.31
CA THR A 416 -6.08 11.58 47.18
C THR A 416 -6.46 11.00 45.81
N ILE A 417 -6.76 11.88 44.85
CA ILE A 417 -6.91 11.61 43.42
C ILE A 417 -5.54 11.77 42.77
N THR A 418 -5.03 10.73 42.12
CA THR A 418 -3.75 10.82 41.39
C THR A 418 -3.93 10.44 39.92
N PHE A 419 -3.22 11.12 39.04
CA PHE A 419 -3.19 10.80 37.62
C PHE A 419 -1.95 11.34 36.94
N LYS A 420 -1.60 10.75 35.79
CA LYS A 420 -0.58 11.28 34.89
C LYS A 420 -1.24 12.05 33.77
N THR A 421 -0.62 13.13 33.37
CA THR A 421 -1.03 13.90 32.20
C THR A 421 -0.06 13.66 31.04
N LYS A 422 -0.56 13.75 29.82
CA LYS A 422 0.19 13.77 28.56
C LYS A 422 0.02 15.14 27.93
N SER A 423 1.12 15.87 27.77
CA SER A 423 1.18 17.16 27.08
C SER A 423 2.29 17.16 26.00
N GLY A 424 2.16 18.08 25.03
CA GLY A 424 3.08 18.19 23.88
C GLY A 424 2.80 17.22 22.72
N LEU A 425 3.37 17.52 21.53
CA LEU A 425 3.27 16.68 20.33
C LEU A 425 3.90 15.31 20.65
N PHE A 426 3.13 14.22 20.55
CA PHE A 426 3.47 12.83 20.92
C PHE A 426 3.34 12.44 22.41
N GLY A 427 2.83 13.29 23.31
CA GLY A 427 2.60 12.91 24.72
C GLY A 427 3.89 12.60 25.50
N ILE A 428 4.99 13.25 25.11
CA ILE A 428 6.33 13.06 25.66
C ILE A 428 6.53 13.73 27.03
N PHE A 429 5.78 14.79 27.34
CA PHE A 429 5.77 15.37 28.67
C PHE A 429 4.72 14.65 29.52
N ARG A 430 5.21 14.02 30.59
CA ARG A 430 4.38 13.35 31.59
C ARG A 430 4.58 14.04 32.93
N THR A 431 3.48 14.53 33.49
CA THR A 431 3.44 15.14 34.83
C THR A 431 2.53 14.28 35.71
N ASP A 432 3.03 13.89 36.87
CA ASP A 432 2.22 13.26 37.92
C ASP A 432 1.47 14.38 38.65
N VAL A 433 0.16 14.25 38.83
CA VAL A 433 -0.70 15.22 39.50
C VAL A 433 -1.42 14.52 40.66
N SER A 434 -1.45 15.16 41.84
CA SER A 434 -2.09 14.65 43.05
C SER A 434 -3.01 15.70 43.68
N ILE A 435 -4.31 15.43 43.75
CA ILE A 435 -5.32 16.30 44.37
C ILE A 435 -5.85 15.62 45.63
N ASN A 436 -5.82 16.29 46.77
CA ASN A 436 -6.40 15.79 48.02
C ASN A 436 -7.91 16.02 48.03
N ALA A 437 -8.72 14.98 47.86
CA ALA A 437 -10.17 15.15 47.89
C ALA A 437 -10.90 13.93 48.48
N VAL A 438 -12.03 14.17 49.13
CA VAL A 438 -12.90 13.11 49.66
C VAL A 438 -13.94 12.74 48.60
N ILE A 439 -13.73 11.64 47.89
CA ILE A 439 -14.72 11.13 46.93
C ILE A 439 -15.93 10.55 47.69
N PRO A 440 -17.18 10.86 47.29
CA PRO A 440 -18.37 10.27 47.89
C PRO A 440 -18.35 8.74 47.85
N ARG A 441 -18.83 8.10 48.92
CA ARG A 441 -18.87 6.63 49.01
C ARG A 441 -19.73 6.04 47.89
N GLY A 442 -19.16 5.12 47.08
CA GLY A 442 -19.87 4.54 45.93
C GLY A 442 -19.82 5.38 44.65
N ALA A 443 -19.19 6.55 44.71
CA ALA A 443 -18.76 7.28 43.55
C ALA A 443 -17.36 6.83 43.12
N GLY A 444 -17.04 7.05 41.86
CA GLY A 444 -15.70 6.90 41.33
C GLY A 444 -15.46 7.98 40.29
N LEU A 445 -14.25 7.97 39.74
CA LEU A 445 -13.82 8.95 38.77
C LEU A 445 -13.85 8.33 37.38
N ARG A 446 -14.25 9.11 36.40
CA ARG A 446 -14.09 8.75 34.99
C ARG A 446 -13.64 9.97 34.20
N LEU A 447 -13.02 9.72 33.06
CA LEU A 447 -12.88 10.78 32.06
C LEU A 447 -14.21 10.99 31.35
N SER A 448 -14.62 12.25 31.28
CA SER A 448 -15.73 12.68 30.45
C SER A 448 -15.38 12.50 28.98
N LYS A 449 -16.40 12.18 28.17
CA LYS A 449 -16.28 12.24 26.71
C LYS A 449 -16.21 13.69 26.22
N GLU A 450 -16.70 14.62 27.04
CA GLU A 450 -16.56 16.05 26.83
C GLU A 450 -15.12 16.46 27.17
N ARG A 451 -14.56 17.33 26.34
CA ARG A 451 -13.23 17.90 26.57
C ARG A 451 -13.36 19.38 26.84
N LEU A 452 -12.37 19.91 27.56
CA LEU A 452 -12.18 21.35 27.65
C LEU A 452 -11.87 21.90 26.25
N TYR A 453 -12.15 23.18 26.04
CA TYR A 453 -12.00 23.84 24.74
C TYR A 453 -10.55 23.88 24.22
N ASP A 454 -9.56 23.79 25.12
CA ASP A 454 -8.14 23.70 24.81
C ASP A 454 -7.68 22.25 24.51
N GLY A 455 -8.61 21.30 24.44
CA GLY A 455 -8.34 19.88 24.25
C GLY A 455 -7.99 19.12 25.54
N GLY A 456 -7.98 19.81 26.68
CA GLY A 456 -7.77 19.28 28.01
C GLY A 456 -8.87 18.30 28.45
N SER A 457 -8.57 17.50 29.47
CA SER A 457 -9.48 16.45 29.95
C SER A 457 -10.39 16.93 31.07
N ILE A 458 -11.57 16.32 31.19
CA ILE A 458 -12.48 16.55 32.31
C ILE A 458 -12.63 15.23 33.06
N ILE A 459 -12.33 15.23 34.34
CA ILE A 459 -12.62 14.14 35.28
C ILE A 459 -13.99 14.41 35.88
N GLU A 460 -14.88 13.43 35.90
CA GLU A 460 -16.23 13.56 36.48
C GLU A 460 -16.39 12.58 37.65
N VAL A 461 -16.99 13.07 38.74
CA VAL A 461 -17.39 12.25 39.89
C VAL A 461 -18.72 11.59 39.56
N VAL A 462 -18.72 10.28 39.36
CA VAL A 462 -19.89 9.53 38.92
C VAL A 462 -20.26 8.42 39.88
N ALA A 463 -21.55 8.07 39.95
CA ALA A 463 -21.99 6.89 40.68
C ALA A 463 -21.53 5.63 39.92
N VAL A 464 -20.58 4.89 40.50
CA VAL A 464 -20.01 3.69 39.87
C VAL A 464 -20.73 2.45 40.39
N ASP A 465 -20.84 2.34 41.71
CA ASP A 465 -21.35 1.15 42.37
C ASP A 465 -22.88 1.18 42.50
N GLY A 466 -23.54 0.08 42.12
CA GLY A 466 -24.99 -0.03 42.18
C GLY A 466 -25.48 -1.46 42.06
N GLN A 467 -26.65 -1.73 42.63
CA GLN A 467 -27.33 -3.03 42.51
C GLN A 467 -28.54 -2.92 41.58
N ASP A 468 -28.85 -4.02 40.91
CA ASP A 468 -30.12 -4.17 40.21
C ASP A 468 -31.06 -4.99 41.09
N VAL A 469 -32.23 -4.46 41.41
CA VAL A 469 -33.24 -5.14 42.24
C VAL A 469 -34.57 -5.16 41.50
N ALA A 470 -35.13 -6.36 41.31
CA ALA A 470 -36.45 -6.53 40.72
C ALA A 470 -37.44 -7.03 41.78
N PHE A 471 -38.54 -6.29 41.96
CA PHE A 471 -39.67 -6.74 42.75
C PHE A 471 -40.59 -7.58 41.87
N VAL A 472 -40.90 -8.81 42.29
CA VAL A 472 -41.88 -9.68 41.63
C VAL A 472 -43.01 -9.88 42.64
N ILE A 473 -44.17 -9.29 42.38
CA ILE A 473 -45.24 -9.15 43.37
C ILE A 473 -46.51 -9.83 42.87
N ASP A 474 -47.10 -10.69 43.69
CA ASP A 474 -48.44 -11.19 43.43
C ASP A 474 -49.46 -10.04 43.47
N THR A 475 -50.23 -9.95 42.40
CA THR A 475 -51.28 -8.95 42.20
C THR A 475 -52.68 -9.59 42.16
N THR A 476 -52.80 -10.85 42.56
CA THR A 476 -54.05 -11.60 42.62
C THR A 476 -54.96 -11.07 43.73
N GLY A 477 -56.27 -11.28 43.60
CA GLY A 477 -57.25 -10.81 44.58
C GLY A 477 -57.09 -11.41 45.99
N SER A 478 -56.36 -12.51 46.14
CA SER A 478 -55.94 -13.13 47.42
C SER A 478 -55.14 -12.16 48.27
N MET A 479 -54.23 -11.39 47.67
CA MET A 479 -53.40 -10.38 48.32
C MET A 479 -54.13 -9.12 48.80
N PHE A 480 -55.47 -9.06 48.77
CA PHE A 480 -56.21 -7.82 49.06
C PHE A 480 -55.98 -7.25 50.46
N ASP A 481 -55.86 -8.10 51.47
CA ASP A 481 -55.55 -7.71 52.85
C ASP A 481 -54.06 -7.45 53.09
N ASP A 482 -53.18 -7.99 52.25
CA ASP A 482 -51.72 -7.90 52.44
C ASP A 482 -51.01 -6.87 51.53
N ILE A 483 -51.55 -6.53 50.36
CA ILE A 483 -50.88 -5.68 49.36
C ILE A 483 -50.51 -4.29 49.90
N ALA A 484 -51.33 -3.72 50.77
CA ALA A 484 -51.03 -2.44 51.40
C ALA A 484 -49.73 -2.51 52.22
N SER A 485 -49.51 -3.62 52.92
CA SER A 485 -48.30 -3.88 53.70
C SER A 485 -47.11 -4.16 52.79
N VAL A 486 -47.29 -4.97 51.74
CA VAL A 486 -46.25 -5.22 50.73
C VAL A 486 -45.74 -3.92 50.10
N LYS A 487 -46.62 -2.98 49.75
CA LYS A 487 -46.23 -1.67 49.21
C LYS A 487 -45.37 -0.84 50.16
N VAL A 488 -45.76 -0.78 51.44
CA VAL A 488 -45.01 -0.05 52.47
C VAL A 488 -43.62 -0.64 52.63
N GLN A 489 -43.51 -1.97 52.59
CA GLN A 489 -42.23 -2.65 52.73
C GLN A 489 -41.35 -2.55 51.48
N ALA A 490 -41.90 -2.75 50.29
CA ALA A 490 -41.17 -2.52 49.05
C ALA A 490 -40.68 -1.07 48.94
N SER A 491 -41.46 -0.09 49.42
CA SER A 491 -41.02 1.31 49.52
C SER A 491 -39.84 1.49 50.50
N SER A 492 -39.86 0.80 51.64
CA SER A 492 -38.76 0.83 52.63
C SER A 492 -37.49 0.16 52.09
N ILE A 493 -37.63 -0.93 51.31
CA ILE A 493 -36.50 -1.55 50.60
C ILE A 493 -35.92 -0.58 49.58
N ILE A 494 -36.77 0.10 48.78
CA ILE A 494 -36.33 1.12 47.83
C ILE A 494 -35.56 2.24 48.55
N ASP A 495 -36.07 2.74 49.68
CA ASP A 495 -35.37 3.74 50.48
C ASP A 495 -33.98 3.27 50.92
N ALA A 496 -33.84 2.00 51.31
CA ALA A 496 -32.57 1.42 51.74
C ALA A 496 -31.62 1.10 50.58
N VAL A 497 -32.14 0.70 49.42
CA VAL A 497 -31.35 0.48 48.19
C VAL A 497 -30.69 1.79 47.75
N PHE A 498 -31.39 2.90 47.89
CA PHE A 498 -30.90 4.25 47.56
C PHE A 498 -30.34 5.02 48.75
N ASP A 499 -30.02 4.36 49.88
CA ASP A 499 -29.38 5.02 51.04
C ASP A 499 -27.92 5.37 50.70
N PRO A 500 -27.54 6.67 50.71
CA PRO A 500 -26.18 7.09 50.37
C PRO A 500 -25.09 6.45 51.24
N ARG A 501 -25.43 6.06 52.48
CA ARG A 501 -24.47 5.45 53.43
C ARG A 501 -23.97 4.08 52.99
N ARG A 502 -24.73 3.39 52.12
CA ARG A 502 -24.35 2.08 51.55
C ARG A 502 -23.41 2.20 50.35
N GLY A 503 -23.26 3.38 49.77
CA GLY A 503 -22.42 3.58 48.58
C GLY A 503 -22.89 2.83 47.33
N LEU A 504 -24.19 2.57 47.19
CA LEU A 504 -24.78 1.91 46.02
C LEU A 504 -25.58 2.91 45.18
N LEU A 505 -24.98 4.08 44.92
CA LEU A 505 -25.64 5.24 44.34
C LEU A 505 -26.13 5.00 42.90
N ASN A 506 -25.58 4.01 42.20
CA ASN A 506 -25.98 3.63 40.85
C ASN A 506 -27.05 2.52 40.79
N SER A 507 -27.82 2.33 41.86
CA SER A 507 -28.82 1.25 41.93
C SER A 507 -30.01 1.46 41.00
N ARG A 508 -30.63 0.37 40.53
CA ARG A 508 -31.81 0.38 39.67
C ARG A 508 -32.89 -0.55 40.21
N ILE A 509 -34.15 -0.14 40.03
CA ILE A 509 -35.31 -0.92 40.47
C ILE A 509 -36.18 -1.29 39.27
N ALA A 510 -36.61 -2.54 39.19
CA ALA A 510 -37.71 -2.99 38.33
C ALA A 510 -38.88 -3.51 39.18
N VAL A 511 -40.09 -3.45 38.65
CA VAL A 511 -41.31 -3.95 39.31
C VAL A 511 -42.11 -4.77 38.32
N VAL A 512 -42.37 -6.03 38.67
CA VAL A 512 -43.12 -7.02 37.89
C VAL A 512 -44.30 -7.49 38.74
N GLY A 513 -45.48 -7.48 38.14
CA GLY A 513 -46.67 -8.09 38.72
C GLY A 513 -46.95 -9.44 38.08
N TYR A 514 -47.45 -10.38 38.87
CA TYR A 514 -48.03 -11.62 38.36
C TYR A 514 -49.44 -11.84 38.94
N ASN A 515 -50.30 -12.49 38.17
CA ASN A 515 -51.66 -12.92 38.54
C ASN A 515 -52.08 -14.12 37.65
N ASP A 516 -53.27 -14.69 37.90
CA ASP A 516 -53.91 -15.62 36.97
C ASP A 516 -54.99 -14.90 36.13
N PRO A 517 -54.84 -14.77 34.79
CA PRO A 517 -53.94 -15.54 33.90
C PRO A 517 -52.78 -14.72 33.29
N SER A 518 -52.24 -13.69 33.95
CA SER A 518 -51.30 -12.77 33.29
C SER A 518 -50.13 -12.30 34.14
N THR A 519 -49.05 -11.90 33.46
CA THR A 519 -47.90 -11.22 34.07
C THR A 519 -47.63 -9.90 33.37
N ASN A 520 -47.24 -8.87 34.11
CA ASN A 520 -46.99 -7.54 33.58
C ASN A 520 -45.71 -6.91 34.16
N THR A 521 -45.02 -6.12 33.34
CA THR A 521 -43.95 -5.25 33.80
C THR A 521 -44.58 -3.92 34.19
N ILE A 522 -44.56 -3.56 35.47
CA ILE A 522 -45.11 -2.31 36.01
C ILE A 522 -44.07 -1.19 35.86
N LEU A 523 -42.80 -1.53 36.09
CA LEU A 523 -41.65 -0.64 35.90
C LEU A 523 -40.48 -1.48 35.38
N THR A 524 -39.92 -1.08 34.24
CA THR A 524 -38.62 -1.60 33.79
C THR A 524 -37.51 -0.99 34.65
N PHE A 525 -36.32 -1.62 34.72
CA PHE A 525 -35.18 -1.07 35.45
C PHE A 525 -35.02 0.43 35.21
N THR A 526 -35.06 1.21 36.29
CA THR A 526 -34.90 2.67 36.27
C THR A 526 -33.55 3.06 35.68
N ASP A 527 -33.53 3.90 34.66
CA ASP A 527 -32.35 4.29 33.88
C ASP A 527 -32.13 5.82 33.86
N GLN A 528 -32.87 6.56 34.70
CA GLN A 528 -32.66 8.00 34.86
C GLN A 528 -31.24 8.28 35.39
N THR A 529 -30.64 9.37 34.92
CA THR A 529 -29.29 9.78 35.29
C THR A 529 -29.19 10.22 36.75
N ASP A 530 -30.25 10.84 37.28
CA ASP A 530 -30.33 11.28 38.67
C ASP A 530 -30.86 10.15 39.58
N THR A 531 -30.16 9.89 40.68
CA THR A 531 -30.51 8.88 41.69
C THR A 531 -31.86 9.16 42.37
N LYS A 532 -32.20 10.43 42.59
CA LYS A 532 -33.49 10.87 43.16
C LYS A 532 -34.64 10.59 42.20
N ASP A 533 -34.43 10.74 40.90
CA ASP A 533 -35.44 10.46 39.89
C ASP A 533 -35.71 8.96 39.77
N ARG A 534 -34.65 8.14 39.77
CA ARG A 534 -34.77 6.67 39.82
C ARG A 534 -35.57 6.20 41.04
N LYS A 535 -35.21 6.71 42.22
CA LYS A 535 -35.93 6.43 43.48
C LYS A 535 -37.40 6.83 43.38
N THR A 536 -37.69 8.02 42.86
CA THR A 536 -39.06 8.53 42.72
C THR A 536 -39.89 7.66 41.76
N ALA A 537 -39.32 7.25 40.63
CA ALA A 537 -39.98 6.35 39.70
C ALA A 537 -40.32 4.99 40.33
N ALA A 538 -39.37 4.41 41.09
CA ALA A 538 -39.55 3.15 41.81
C ALA A 538 -40.67 3.23 42.86
N LEU A 539 -40.68 4.28 43.68
CA LEU A 539 -41.72 4.51 44.70
C LEU A 539 -43.10 4.69 44.06
N ASN A 540 -43.19 5.41 42.94
CA ASN A 540 -44.45 5.61 42.22
C ASN A 540 -44.99 4.29 41.66
N ALA A 541 -44.12 3.43 41.11
CA ALA A 541 -44.51 2.13 40.59
C ALA A 541 -45.06 1.21 41.69
N ILE A 542 -44.36 1.09 42.83
CA ILE A 542 -44.82 0.29 43.98
C ILE A 542 -46.16 0.82 44.52
N ASN A 543 -46.26 2.13 44.76
CA ASN A 543 -47.48 2.71 45.30
C ASN A 543 -48.68 2.59 44.34
N GLY A 544 -48.43 2.50 43.04
CA GLY A 544 -49.42 2.33 41.98
C GLY A 544 -50.01 0.91 41.83
N ILE A 545 -49.46 -0.12 42.49
CA ILE A 545 -49.91 -1.51 42.33
C ILE A 545 -51.36 -1.67 42.79
N SER A 546 -52.21 -2.38 42.06
CA SER A 546 -53.53 -2.77 42.55
C SER A 546 -53.73 -4.26 42.38
N VAL A 547 -54.41 -4.88 43.33
CA VAL A 547 -54.77 -6.29 43.24
C VAL A 547 -56.12 -6.49 42.54
N GLY A 548 -56.25 -7.59 41.83
CA GLY A 548 -57.49 -8.01 41.19
C GLY A 548 -57.27 -9.12 40.16
N GLY A 549 -58.32 -9.89 39.86
CA GLY A 549 -58.19 -11.11 39.05
C GLY A 549 -57.79 -12.32 39.88
N GLY A 550 -57.65 -13.49 39.23
CA GLY A 550 -57.46 -14.82 39.83
C GLY A 550 -58.70 -15.34 40.55
N GLY A 551 -59.26 -16.45 40.06
CA GLY A 551 -60.45 -17.09 40.62
C GLY A 551 -60.14 -18.39 41.37
N ASP A 552 -58.88 -18.79 41.40
CA ASP A 552 -58.36 -20.05 41.90
C ASP A 552 -56.91 -19.88 42.36
N LEU A 553 -56.56 -20.58 43.43
CA LEU A 553 -55.17 -20.93 43.77
C LEU A 553 -54.89 -22.28 43.10
N PRO A 554 -53.70 -22.55 42.49
CA PRO A 554 -52.41 -21.81 42.49
C PRO A 554 -52.23 -20.66 41.44
N GLU A 555 -51.13 -19.89 41.47
CA GLU A 555 -50.85 -18.63 40.70
C GLU A 555 -49.68 -18.71 39.67
N MET A 556 -49.44 -17.67 38.85
CA MET A 556 -48.36 -17.65 37.81
C MET A 556 -46.97 -17.19 38.31
N THR A 557 -46.51 -17.74 39.43
CA THR A 557 -45.25 -17.36 40.10
C THR A 557 -44.03 -17.47 39.18
N PHE A 558 -43.86 -18.60 38.48
CA PHE A 558 -42.69 -18.80 37.60
C PHE A 558 -42.76 -17.93 36.34
N GLY A 559 -43.95 -17.63 35.84
CA GLY A 559 -44.17 -16.68 34.75
C GLY A 559 -43.79 -15.25 35.14
N GLY A 560 -44.00 -14.87 36.40
CA GLY A 560 -43.56 -13.58 36.97
C GLY A 560 -42.03 -13.51 37.07
N LEU A 561 -41.40 -14.56 37.61
CA LEU A 561 -39.94 -14.68 37.67
C LEU A 561 -39.31 -14.67 36.28
N LEU A 562 -39.87 -15.43 35.33
CA LEU A 562 -39.38 -15.47 33.95
C LEU A 562 -39.39 -14.09 33.31
N ARG A 563 -40.43 -13.28 33.55
CA ARG A 563 -40.53 -11.91 33.04
C ARG A 563 -39.48 -10.96 33.65
N ALA A 564 -39.07 -11.20 34.89
CA ALA A 564 -37.96 -10.46 35.50
C ALA A 564 -36.60 -10.87 34.90
N LEU A 565 -36.44 -12.15 34.54
CA LEU A 565 -35.17 -12.72 34.07
C LEU A 565 -34.92 -12.54 32.57
N ASP A 566 -35.95 -12.69 31.73
CA ASP A 566 -35.83 -12.75 30.27
C ASP A 566 -35.75 -11.38 29.59
N GLY A 567 -35.45 -10.31 30.34
CA GLY A 567 -35.29 -8.96 29.81
C GLY A 567 -36.60 -8.19 29.58
N ARG A 568 -37.77 -8.79 29.80
CA ARG A 568 -39.06 -8.06 29.75
C ARG A 568 -39.22 -7.03 30.88
N ALA A 569 -38.44 -7.11 31.95
CA ALA A 569 -38.30 -6.08 32.99
C ALA A 569 -37.14 -5.10 32.73
N GLY A 570 -36.51 -5.18 31.56
CA GLY A 570 -35.24 -4.52 31.26
C GLY A 570 -34.05 -5.48 31.43
N LYS A 571 -32.93 -5.19 30.76
CA LYS A 571 -31.71 -6.00 30.86
C LYS A 571 -31.01 -5.77 32.20
N TRP A 572 -30.60 -6.87 32.84
CA TRP A 572 -29.69 -6.86 33.99
C TRP A 572 -28.31 -6.36 33.56
N ARG A 573 -27.68 -5.50 34.37
CA ARG A 573 -26.33 -4.99 34.10
C ARG A 573 -25.27 -6.01 34.47
N ASP A 574 -24.30 -6.22 33.59
CA ASP A 574 -23.15 -7.09 33.86
C ASP A 574 -22.26 -6.48 34.97
N GLU A 575 -22.20 -5.15 35.02
CA GLU A 575 -21.48 -4.32 35.98
C GLU A 575 -22.20 -4.11 37.32
N ALA A 576 -23.46 -4.53 37.45
CA ALA A 576 -24.18 -4.39 38.72
C ALA A 576 -23.44 -5.18 39.82
N LEU A 577 -23.13 -4.49 40.92
CA LEU A 577 -22.47 -5.09 42.07
C LEU A 577 -23.30 -6.19 42.67
N ALA A 578 -24.63 -6.15 42.61
CA ALA A 578 -25.49 -7.24 43.03
C ALA A 578 -26.74 -7.27 42.17
N ARG A 579 -27.30 -8.46 41.97
CA ARG A 579 -28.57 -8.67 41.28
C ARG A 579 -29.50 -9.45 42.18
N LYS A 580 -30.65 -8.87 42.49
CA LYS A 580 -31.63 -9.46 43.42
C LYS A 580 -33.02 -9.48 42.82
N ILE A 581 -33.73 -10.58 42.99
CA ILE A 581 -35.18 -10.61 42.85
C ILE A 581 -35.78 -10.73 44.24
N ILE A 582 -36.80 -9.92 44.53
CA ILE A 582 -37.59 -10.05 45.76
C ILE A 582 -39.00 -10.46 45.35
N LEU A 583 -39.34 -11.72 45.59
CA LEU A 583 -40.61 -12.34 45.25
C LEU A 583 -41.58 -12.26 46.43
N PHE A 584 -42.78 -11.73 46.22
CA PHE A 584 -43.86 -11.66 47.20
C PHE A 584 -45.07 -12.45 46.71
N GLY A 585 -45.58 -13.37 47.52
CA GLY A 585 -46.83 -14.08 47.24
C GLY A 585 -47.38 -14.84 48.44
N ASP A 586 -48.66 -15.21 48.37
CA ASP A 586 -49.37 -15.98 49.40
C ASP A 586 -49.82 -17.37 48.92
N ALA A 587 -49.53 -17.73 47.68
CA ALA A 587 -49.95 -18.97 47.04
C ALA A 587 -48.84 -19.71 46.28
N THR A 588 -49.03 -21.02 46.13
CA THR A 588 -48.19 -21.89 45.29
C THR A 588 -48.27 -21.54 43.81
N ALA A 589 -47.31 -21.98 43.01
CA ALA A 589 -47.27 -21.82 41.57
C ALA A 589 -48.16 -22.85 40.83
N LYS A 590 -48.83 -22.38 39.79
CA LYS A 590 -49.63 -23.13 38.81
C LYS A 590 -48.81 -23.55 37.60
N ASP A 591 -47.73 -22.81 37.34
CA ASP A 591 -46.89 -22.87 36.16
C ASP A 591 -45.51 -23.47 36.44
N SER A 592 -45.45 -24.48 37.32
CA SER A 592 -44.23 -25.20 37.68
C SER A 592 -43.50 -25.85 36.51
N ASP A 593 -44.18 -26.07 35.38
CA ASP A 593 -43.55 -26.47 34.11
C ASP A 593 -42.50 -25.45 33.60
N LEU A 594 -42.56 -24.19 34.06
CA LEU A 594 -41.59 -23.13 33.74
C LEU A 594 -40.38 -23.09 34.67
N ALA A 595 -40.40 -23.82 35.80
CA ALA A 595 -39.31 -23.82 36.78
C ALA A 595 -37.93 -24.15 36.16
N PRO A 596 -37.78 -25.16 35.28
CA PRO A 596 -36.49 -25.44 34.65
C PRO A 596 -35.94 -24.27 33.83
N GLN A 597 -36.81 -23.45 33.21
CA GLN A 597 -36.39 -22.29 32.43
C GLN A 597 -35.96 -21.14 33.35
N VAL A 598 -36.70 -20.90 34.43
CA VAL A 598 -36.34 -19.92 35.45
C VAL A 598 -34.98 -20.26 36.06
N TYR A 599 -34.75 -21.51 36.46
CA TYR A 599 -33.48 -21.94 37.03
C TYR A 599 -32.34 -21.94 36.01
N ALA A 600 -32.59 -22.23 34.74
CA ALA A 600 -31.57 -22.12 33.70
C ALA A 600 -31.12 -20.66 33.45
N LEU A 601 -32.06 -19.71 33.50
CA LEU A 601 -31.77 -18.28 33.33
C LEU A 601 -31.16 -17.66 34.59
N ALA A 602 -31.55 -18.12 35.78
CA ALA A 602 -31.00 -17.67 37.06
C ALA A 602 -29.71 -18.44 37.47
N ARG A 603 -29.21 -19.37 36.63
CA ARG A 603 -28.27 -20.40 37.06
C ARG A 603 -26.92 -19.84 37.55
N ASN A 604 -26.55 -20.35 38.71
CA ASN A 604 -25.27 -20.26 39.40
C ASN A 604 -24.10 -20.88 38.60
N LEU A 605 -23.05 -20.10 38.29
CA LEU A 605 -21.77 -20.61 37.72
C LEU A 605 -20.89 -21.39 38.73
N GLY A 606 -21.39 -21.70 39.92
CA GLY A 606 -20.66 -22.38 41.00
C GLY A 606 -20.62 -23.91 40.93
N ASP A 607 -21.32 -24.55 39.98
CA ASP A 607 -21.34 -26.02 39.88
C ASP A 607 -20.68 -26.53 38.59
N ARG A 608 -19.43 -26.97 38.75
CA ARG A 608 -18.58 -27.75 37.82
C ARG A 608 -18.57 -27.27 36.37
N MET A 609 -17.59 -26.41 36.06
CA MET A 609 -16.87 -26.54 34.79
C MET A 609 -16.16 -27.88 34.78
N VAL A 610 -16.84 -28.93 34.31
CA VAL A 610 -16.12 -30.02 33.65
C VAL A 610 -15.63 -29.43 32.34
N ASP A 611 -14.35 -29.09 32.35
CA ASP A 611 -13.41 -29.17 31.25
C ASP A 611 -14.05 -29.27 29.83
N ARG A 612 -14.01 -28.16 29.09
CA ARG A 612 -14.43 -28.10 27.68
C ARG A 612 -13.38 -28.64 26.71
N THR A 613 -12.43 -29.46 27.16
CA THR A 613 -11.42 -30.07 26.27
C THR A 613 -11.93 -31.26 25.44
N ASP A 614 -13.11 -31.81 25.69
CA ASP A 614 -13.63 -32.97 24.94
C ASP A 614 -14.39 -32.64 23.63
N LEU A 615 -14.50 -31.38 23.20
CA LEU A 615 -15.25 -31.03 21.97
C LEU A 615 -14.41 -30.88 20.69
N TYR A 616 -13.09 -31.10 20.75
CA TYR A 616 -12.21 -31.03 19.58
C TYR A 616 -11.43 -32.31 19.24
N ALA A 617 -11.73 -33.44 19.90
CA ALA A 617 -11.09 -34.71 19.59
C ALA A 617 -12.06 -35.74 18.97
N ALA A 618 -12.49 -35.52 17.73
CA ALA A 618 -12.90 -36.61 16.82
C ALA A 618 -13.07 -36.15 15.35
N PRO A 619 -12.07 -36.37 14.46
CA PRO A 619 -12.32 -36.41 13.03
C PRO A 619 -12.52 -37.88 12.61
N ALA A 620 -13.68 -38.47 12.92
CA ALA A 620 -14.15 -39.69 12.26
C ALA A 620 -15.60 -40.01 12.62
N ALA A 621 -16.39 -40.32 11.58
CA ALA A 621 -17.74 -40.89 11.63
C ALA A 621 -18.91 -39.92 11.91
N LEU A 622 -19.08 -38.93 11.03
CA LEU A 622 -20.44 -38.58 10.59
C LEU A 622 -20.92 -39.70 9.66
N SER A 623 -21.58 -40.70 10.22
CA SER A 623 -22.41 -41.64 9.46
C SER A 623 -23.76 -41.74 10.15
N ALA A 624 -24.78 -41.56 9.32
CA ALA A 624 -26.17 -41.40 9.67
C ALA A 624 -26.74 -42.48 10.61
N MET A 625 -27.85 -42.10 11.25
CA MET A 625 -28.85 -42.89 12.00
C MET A 625 -28.70 -42.94 13.52
N ALA A 626 -29.39 -42.02 14.21
CA ALA A 626 -30.39 -42.36 15.24
C ALA A 626 -31.14 -41.09 15.70
N LEU A 627 -32.01 -40.56 14.84
CA LEU A 627 -33.16 -39.79 15.31
C LEU A 627 -34.24 -40.80 15.70
N SER A 628 -34.43 -41.04 17.00
CA SER A 628 -35.70 -41.54 17.52
C SER A 628 -35.90 -41.23 19.01
N GLU A 629 -36.84 -40.32 19.23
CA GLU A 629 -37.85 -40.31 20.31
C GLU A 629 -37.51 -39.70 21.69
N SER A 630 -38.30 -38.66 22.01
CA SER A 630 -38.55 -37.96 23.29
C SER A 630 -37.41 -37.06 23.80
N VAL A 631 -37.51 -35.72 23.84
CA VAL A 631 -38.66 -34.82 24.03
C VAL A 631 -38.46 -33.59 23.13
N ALA A 632 -39.46 -33.28 22.32
CA ALA A 632 -39.55 -31.98 21.66
C ALA A 632 -39.77 -30.91 22.75
N MET A 633 -38.71 -30.22 23.17
CA MET A 633 -38.89 -28.84 23.59
C MET A 633 -39.28 -28.07 22.33
N THR A 634 -40.57 -27.82 22.18
CA THR A 634 -41.06 -26.68 21.39
C THR A 634 -40.35 -25.45 21.93
N THR A 635 -39.30 -25.03 21.22
CA THR A 635 -38.63 -23.75 21.40
C THR A 635 -39.66 -22.65 21.23
N PHE A 636 -40.14 -22.09 22.34
CA PHE A 636 -40.63 -20.73 22.35
C PHE A 636 -39.38 -19.83 22.23
N GLU A 637 -39.28 -19.06 21.16
CA GLU A 637 -38.34 -17.95 21.08
C GLU A 637 -38.66 -16.96 22.22
N VAL A 638 -37.80 -16.89 23.23
CA VAL A 638 -37.77 -15.79 24.18
C VAL A 638 -36.31 -15.40 24.38
N MET A 639 -36.02 -14.13 24.04
CA MET A 639 -34.67 -13.58 23.87
C MET A 639 -34.06 -13.10 25.18
N GLN A 640 -32.85 -13.54 25.49
CA GLN A 640 -31.74 -12.61 25.65
C GLN A 640 -30.59 -13.11 24.76
N THR A 641 -30.75 -12.86 23.46
CA THR A 641 -29.61 -12.92 22.54
C THR A 641 -28.72 -11.73 22.84
N ASP A 642 -27.44 -12.01 23.04
CA ASP A 642 -26.41 -11.02 22.75
C ASP A 642 -26.65 -10.52 21.32
N ALA A 643 -26.78 -9.21 21.15
CA ALA A 643 -27.07 -8.60 19.86
C ALA A 643 -25.92 -8.80 18.86
N GLU A 644 -24.71 -9.09 19.35
CA GLU A 644 -23.51 -9.33 18.54
C GLU A 644 -23.25 -10.81 18.28
N THR A 645 -23.57 -11.71 19.24
CA THR A 645 -23.18 -13.13 19.16
C THR A 645 -24.33 -14.14 19.07
N GLY A 646 -25.57 -13.75 19.39
CA GLY A 646 -26.74 -14.64 19.34
C GLY A 646 -26.77 -15.74 20.41
N ALA A 647 -25.88 -15.72 21.41
CA ALA A 647 -25.85 -16.69 22.51
C ALA A 647 -26.85 -16.34 23.64
N VAL A 648 -27.45 -17.36 24.27
CA VAL A 648 -28.26 -17.21 25.50
C VAL A 648 -27.32 -17.14 26.69
N LYS A 649 -27.28 -15.99 27.39
CA LYS A 649 -26.42 -15.75 28.56
C LYS A 649 -27.23 -15.88 29.87
N PRO A 650 -26.83 -16.75 30.82
CA PRO A 650 -27.48 -16.81 32.14
C PRO A 650 -27.19 -15.53 32.96
N VAL A 651 -28.15 -15.11 33.79
CA VAL A 651 -28.04 -13.99 34.71
C VAL A 651 -27.75 -14.53 36.11
N LEU A 652 -26.59 -14.17 36.68
CA LEU A 652 -26.29 -14.47 38.08
C LEU A 652 -27.14 -13.54 38.96
N VAL A 653 -28.15 -14.09 39.63
CA VAL A 653 -29.12 -13.36 40.46
C VAL A 653 -29.54 -14.21 41.66
N GLN A 654 -29.66 -13.59 42.83
CA GLN A 654 -30.24 -14.24 44.01
C GLN A 654 -31.73 -13.94 44.10
N ILE A 655 -32.57 -14.97 44.29
CA ILE A 655 -34.01 -14.81 44.49
C ILE A 655 -34.32 -14.92 45.97
N PHE A 656 -34.75 -13.81 46.56
CA PHE A 656 -35.27 -13.75 47.91
C PHE A 656 -36.78 -13.88 47.86
N THR A 657 -37.33 -14.86 48.57
CA THR A 657 -38.76 -15.19 48.51
C THR A 657 -39.42 -14.81 49.83
N VAL A 658 -40.56 -14.13 49.77
CA VAL A 658 -41.35 -13.71 50.94
C VAL A 658 -42.73 -14.35 50.82
N ALA A 659 -42.92 -15.47 51.52
CA ALA A 659 -44.19 -16.17 51.62
C ALA A 659 -45.06 -15.51 52.69
N ILE A 660 -46.26 -15.09 52.29
CA ILE A 660 -47.23 -14.42 53.16
C ILE A 660 -48.30 -15.43 53.59
N GLY A 661 -48.53 -15.52 54.91
CA GLY A 661 -49.44 -16.50 55.51
C GLY A 661 -48.74 -17.75 56.06
N GLU A 662 -49.53 -18.79 56.32
CA GLU A 662 -49.08 -20.03 56.99
C GLU A 662 -49.23 -21.27 56.11
N ASP A 663 -49.46 -21.12 54.79
CA ASP A 663 -49.60 -22.28 53.92
C ASP A 663 -48.26 -23.01 53.71
N SER A 664 -48.21 -24.25 54.20
CA SER A 664 -46.99 -25.06 54.16
C SER A 664 -46.51 -25.40 52.74
N ALA A 665 -47.41 -25.43 51.75
CA ALA A 665 -47.03 -25.75 50.38
C ALA A 665 -46.40 -24.53 49.70
N THR A 666 -46.96 -23.33 49.88
CA THR A 666 -46.37 -22.07 49.42
C THR A 666 -44.98 -21.87 50.04
N ILE A 667 -44.84 -22.09 51.35
CA ILE A 667 -43.56 -21.93 52.06
C ILE A 667 -42.49 -22.88 51.50
N SER A 668 -42.82 -24.16 51.32
CA SER A 668 -41.86 -25.15 50.83
C SER A 668 -41.38 -24.84 49.40
N GLU A 669 -42.28 -24.38 48.54
CA GLU A 669 -41.93 -23.99 47.16
C GLU A 669 -41.06 -22.72 47.11
N PHE A 670 -41.35 -21.74 47.97
CA PHE A 670 -40.57 -20.51 48.08
C PHE A 670 -39.18 -20.77 48.67
N GLU A 671 -39.05 -21.73 49.59
CA GLU A 671 -37.77 -22.26 50.09
C GLU A 671 -36.95 -22.91 48.98
N GLU A 672 -37.57 -23.71 48.12
CA GLU A 672 -36.91 -24.35 46.98
C GLU A 672 -36.41 -23.31 45.95
N ILE A 673 -37.24 -22.33 45.59
CA ILE A 673 -36.87 -21.25 44.66
C ILE A 673 -35.67 -20.45 45.16
N ALA A 674 -35.66 -20.09 46.45
CA ALA A 674 -34.56 -19.34 47.05
C ALA A 674 -33.26 -20.17 47.06
N ALA A 675 -33.34 -21.43 47.51
CA ALA A 675 -32.18 -22.31 47.63
C ALA A 675 -31.49 -22.60 46.29
N GLU A 676 -32.25 -22.77 45.21
CA GLU A 676 -31.71 -23.01 43.85
C GLU A 676 -30.95 -21.80 43.27
N THR A 677 -31.06 -20.62 43.89
CA THR A 677 -30.45 -19.37 43.41
C THR A 677 -29.49 -18.72 44.41
N ASP A 678 -29.04 -19.47 45.43
CA ASP A 678 -28.26 -18.94 46.56
C ASP A 678 -28.94 -17.76 47.28
N GLY A 679 -30.28 -17.69 47.23
CA GLY A 679 -31.09 -16.73 47.96
C GLY A 679 -31.57 -17.29 49.30
N ASP A 680 -32.26 -16.43 50.06
CA ASP A 680 -32.89 -16.81 51.34
C ASP A 680 -34.42 -16.73 51.23
N ALA A 681 -35.10 -17.68 51.87
CA ALA A 681 -36.55 -17.71 51.97
C ALA A 681 -37.04 -17.18 53.30
N PHE A 682 -38.15 -16.46 53.24
CA PHE A 682 -38.65 -15.65 54.33
C PHE A 682 -40.14 -15.90 54.49
N GLN A 683 -40.57 -16.13 55.73
CA GLN A 683 -41.99 -16.30 56.07
C GLN A 683 -42.49 -15.10 56.87
N ALA A 684 -43.68 -14.63 56.54
CA ALA A 684 -44.42 -13.67 57.35
C ALA A 684 -45.84 -14.20 57.59
N ALA A 685 -46.20 -14.47 58.85
CA ALA A 685 -47.51 -15.05 59.17
C ALA A 685 -48.68 -14.08 58.89
N ASN A 686 -48.41 -12.78 58.79
CA ASN A 686 -49.39 -11.74 58.49
C ASN A 686 -48.68 -10.43 58.05
N ALA A 687 -49.44 -9.53 57.43
CA ALA A 687 -49.08 -8.14 57.12
C ALA A 687 -48.13 -7.40 58.09
N SER A 688 -48.25 -7.61 59.41
CA SER A 688 -47.45 -6.89 60.42
C SER A 688 -46.08 -7.53 60.68
N GLU A 689 -45.91 -8.82 60.37
CA GLU A 689 -44.64 -9.54 60.51
C GLU A 689 -43.74 -9.41 59.28
N ILE A 690 -44.32 -9.06 58.12
CA ILE A 690 -43.60 -8.75 56.88
C ILE A 690 -42.45 -7.73 57.13
N VAL A 691 -42.65 -6.78 58.05
CA VAL A 691 -41.67 -5.74 58.43
C VAL A 691 -40.39 -6.31 59.03
N LYS A 692 -40.49 -7.31 59.91
CA LYS A 692 -39.33 -7.89 60.60
C LYS A 692 -38.49 -8.73 59.63
N THR A 693 -39.18 -9.47 58.79
CA THR A 693 -38.61 -10.40 57.82
C THR A 693 -37.87 -9.67 56.69
N ILE A 694 -38.31 -8.48 56.28
CA ILE A 694 -37.66 -7.66 55.25
C ILE A 694 -36.50 -6.83 55.78
N LEU A 695 -36.50 -6.45 57.06
CA LEU A 695 -35.33 -5.83 57.68
C LEU A 695 -34.12 -6.76 57.66
N GLU A 696 -34.32 -8.08 57.69
CA GLU A 696 -33.25 -9.06 57.51
C GLU A 696 -32.72 -9.01 56.05
N VAL A 697 -33.59 -9.01 55.05
CA VAL A 697 -33.22 -8.87 53.61
C VAL A 697 -32.46 -7.57 53.32
N ILE A 698 -32.93 -6.44 53.87
CA ILE A 698 -32.31 -5.12 53.66
C ILE A 698 -30.91 -5.06 54.28
N ASN A 699 -30.71 -5.70 55.44
CA ASN A 699 -29.44 -5.68 56.16
C ASN A 699 -28.52 -6.85 55.83
N LEU A 700 -28.82 -7.65 54.80
CA LEU A 700 -27.84 -8.61 54.29
C LEU A 700 -26.64 -7.84 53.72
N PRO A 701 -25.41 -8.07 54.24
CA PRO A 701 -24.22 -7.48 53.67
C PRO A 701 -24.00 -7.98 52.25
N ILE A 702 -23.62 -7.09 51.35
CA ILE A 702 -23.21 -7.38 49.99
C ILE A 702 -21.70 -7.48 49.99
N TYR A 703 -21.17 -8.67 49.71
CA TYR A 703 -19.75 -8.87 49.52
C TYR A 703 -19.40 -8.84 48.04
N SER A 704 -18.38 -8.07 47.68
CA SER A 704 -17.85 -8.02 46.32
C SER A 704 -16.34 -8.24 46.33
N VAL A 705 -15.83 -8.78 45.22
CA VAL A 705 -14.38 -8.88 44.97
C VAL A 705 -14.01 -8.09 43.73
N THR A 706 -12.96 -7.27 43.84
CA THR A 706 -12.37 -6.50 42.74
C THR A 706 -10.85 -6.67 42.74
N ALA A 707 -10.21 -6.47 41.59
CA ALA A 707 -8.77 -6.32 41.51
C ALA A 707 -8.41 -4.83 41.36
N SER A 708 -7.22 -4.42 41.82
CA SER A 708 -6.75 -3.05 41.70
C SER A 708 -6.41 -2.65 40.25
N VAL A 709 -6.18 -3.62 39.37
CA VAL A 709 -5.95 -3.46 37.94
C VAL A 709 -6.66 -4.59 37.19
N ASN A 710 -7.07 -4.32 35.95
CA ASN A 710 -7.68 -5.35 35.09
C ASN A 710 -6.63 -6.10 34.25
N ALA A 711 -5.45 -5.53 34.06
CA ALA A 711 -4.33 -6.14 33.34
C ALA A 711 -3.00 -5.73 33.98
N VAL A 712 -1.98 -6.58 33.89
CA VAL A 712 -0.63 -6.33 34.39
C VAL A 712 0.39 -7.12 33.57
N SER A 713 1.53 -6.52 33.28
CA SER A 713 2.71 -7.21 32.72
C SER A 713 3.30 -8.15 33.76
N GLU A 714 3.68 -9.37 33.37
CA GLU A 714 4.38 -10.30 34.27
C GLU A 714 5.82 -9.85 34.57
N GLY A 715 6.53 -9.36 33.55
CA GLY A 715 7.91 -8.88 33.63
C GLY A 715 8.94 -9.99 33.47
N ASP A 716 10.11 -9.66 32.92
CA ASP A 716 11.21 -10.61 32.66
C ASP A 716 11.78 -11.33 33.92
N ASP A 717 11.55 -10.77 35.12
CA ASP A 717 11.95 -11.35 36.41
C ASP A 717 11.17 -10.82 37.63
N GLY A 718 11.24 -11.55 38.74
CA GLY A 718 10.73 -11.09 40.03
C GLY A 718 9.24 -11.34 40.22
N THR A 719 8.57 -10.44 40.95
CA THR A 719 7.14 -10.59 41.22
C THR A 719 6.42 -9.25 41.25
N THR A 720 5.25 -9.19 40.63
CA THR A 720 4.34 -8.04 40.64
C THR A 720 3.12 -8.33 41.52
N ALA A 721 2.79 -7.43 42.43
CA ALA A 721 1.65 -7.60 43.34
C ALA A 721 0.40 -6.87 42.81
N VAL A 722 -0.69 -7.61 42.66
CA VAL A 722 -2.03 -7.10 42.39
C VAL A 722 -2.86 -7.20 43.67
N ASN A 723 -3.51 -6.10 44.07
CA ASN A 723 -4.36 -6.09 45.24
C ASN A 723 -5.76 -6.60 44.86
N VAL A 724 -6.13 -7.77 45.40
CA VAL A 724 -7.50 -8.27 45.37
C VAL A 724 -8.22 -7.72 46.59
N ILE A 725 -9.24 -6.89 46.36
CA ILE A 725 -9.98 -6.19 47.41
C ILE A 725 -11.32 -6.90 47.55
N VAL A 726 -11.54 -7.51 48.72
CA VAL A 726 -12.85 -8.00 49.14
C VAL A 726 -13.51 -6.91 49.97
N ARG A 727 -14.73 -6.50 49.62
CA ARG A 727 -15.47 -5.43 50.29
C ARG A 727 -16.80 -5.94 50.82
N ARG A 728 -17.30 -5.30 51.88
CA ARG A 728 -18.71 -5.35 52.29
C ARG A 728 -19.31 -3.95 52.33
N ASP A 729 -20.58 -3.83 51.94
CA ASP A 729 -21.29 -2.55 51.81
C ASP A 729 -21.72 -1.94 53.16
N ILE A 730 -21.94 -2.79 54.18
CA ILE A 730 -22.35 -2.38 55.52
C ILE A 730 -21.44 -2.97 56.61
N SER A 731 -21.43 -2.30 57.76
CA SER A 731 -20.73 -2.77 58.97
C SER A 731 -21.39 -4.03 59.52
N GLY A 732 -20.59 -4.98 60.02
CA GLY A 732 -21.08 -6.27 60.48
C GLY A 732 -20.16 -6.98 61.47
N GLN A 733 -20.51 -8.19 61.87
CA GLN A 733 -19.69 -9.00 62.78
C GLN A 733 -18.42 -9.53 62.07
N ALA A 734 -17.55 -10.19 62.81
CA ALA A 734 -16.40 -10.88 62.21
C ALA A 734 -16.88 -12.02 61.32
N VAL A 735 -16.34 -12.12 60.10
CA VAL A 735 -16.76 -13.10 59.09
C VAL A 735 -15.53 -13.67 58.37
N VAL A 736 -15.66 -14.86 57.79
CA VAL A 736 -14.68 -15.42 56.86
C VAL A 736 -15.31 -15.54 55.48
N VAL A 737 -14.63 -14.98 54.48
CA VAL A 737 -14.94 -15.13 53.05
C VAL A 737 -13.94 -16.09 52.44
N SER A 738 -14.40 -17.17 51.82
CA SER A 738 -13.54 -18.09 51.09
C SER A 738 -13.49 -17.72 49.60
N LEU A 739 -12.29 -17.75 49.03
CA LEU A 739 -11.99 -17.44 47.64
C LEU A 739 -11.50 -18.69 46.91
N SER A 740 -11.65 -18.71 45.60
CA SER A 740 -10.98 -19.66 44.70
C SER A 740 -10.24 -18.93 43.59
N LEU A 741 -9.22 -19.58 43.05
CA LEU A 741 -8.40 -19.09 41.95
C LEU A 741 -8.59 -19.99 40.72
N THR A 742 -9.13 -19.45 39.64
CA THR A 742 -9.24 -20.11 38.32
C THR A 742 -8.67 -19.19 37.23
N GLY A 743 -8.87 -19.51 35.96
CA GLY A 743 -8.35 -18.75 34.83
C GLY A 743 -7.52 -19.63 33.91
N THR A 744 -6.80 -19.00 32.97
CA THR A 744 -5.89 -19.68 32.05
C THR A 744 -4.46 -19.73 32.56
N ALA A 745 -4.09 -18.82 33.46
CA ALA A 745 -2.74 -18.76 34.02
C ALA A 745 -2.40 -20.00 34.86
N ASN A 746 -1.16 -20.46 34.72
CA ASN A 746 -0.68 -21.67 35.37
C ASN A 746 -0.49 -21.42 36.90
N GLU A 747 -0.08 -22.42 37.69
CA GLU A 747 0.09 -22.25 39.16
C GLU A 747 1.44 -21.61 39.54
N GLU A 748 2.40 -21.57 38.62
CA GLU A 748 3.74 -21.01 38.77
C GLU A 748 3.72 -19.47 38.57
N ASP A 749 2.88 -18.97 37.67
CA ASP A 749 2.77 -17.52 37.36
C ASP A 749 1.93 -16.76 38.36
N ARG A 750 1.12 -17.45 39.19
CA ARG A 750 0.21 -16.79 40.13
C ARG A 750 0.11 -17.46 41.49
N VAL A 751 0.18 -16.63 42.53
CA VAL A 751 -0.02 -17.06 43.91
C VAL A 751 -0.93 -16.09 44.64
N LEU A 752 -2.06 -16.59 45.16
CA LEU A 752 -2.90 -15.82 46.08
C LEU A 752 -2.42 -16.02 47.53
N ALA A 753 -2.17 -14.93 48.25
CA ALA A 753 -1.61 -14.97 49.60
C ALA A 753 -2.48 -15.74 50.62
N SER A 754 -3.80 -15.73 50.45
CA SER A 754 -4.74 -16.54 51.23
C SER A 754 -6.07 -16.70 50.50
N GLU A 755 -6.56 -17.94 50.41
CA GLU A 755 -7.92 -18.25 49.95
C GLU A 755 -8.99 -18.01 51.03
N ASN A 756 -8.60 -17.73 52.29
CA ASN A 756 -9.53 -17.41 53.36
C ASN A 756 -9.28 -15.99 53.87
N VAL A 757 -10.28 -15.13 53.74
CA VAL A 757 -10.23 -13.71 54.07
C VAL A 757 -11.04 -13.46 55.34
N SER A 758 -10.35 -13.18 56.44
CA SER A 758 -11.00 -12.88 57.72
C SER A 758 -11.22 -11.38 57.89
N PHE A 759 -12.49 -11.01 58.04
CA PHE A 759 -12.92 -9.67 58.43
C PHE A 759 -13.08 -9.62 59.94
N GLU A 760 -12.53 -8.58 60.56
CA GLU A 760 -12.87 -8.22 61.94
C GLU A 760 -14.26 -7.56 62.01
N ALA A 761 -14.80 -7.44 63.22
CA ALA A 761 -16.04 -6.67 63.42
C ALA A 761 -15.86 -5.25 62.89
N ASP A 762 -16.86 -4.77 62.15
CA ASP A 762 -16.92 -3.46 61.50
C ASP A 762 -15.81 -3.15 60.46
N GLU A 763 -14.93 -4.11 60.12
CA GLU A 763 -13.97 -3.99 59.02
C GLU A 763 -14.70 -3.98 57.66
N MET A 764 -14.55 -2.95 56.84
CA MET A 764 -15.36 -2.79 55.61
C MET A 764 -14.75 -3.41 54.36
N GLN A 765 -13.44 -3.63 54.37
CA GLN A 765 -12.70 -4.24 53.27
C GLN A 765 -11.47 -4.98 53.76
N LYS A 766 -11.03 -5.96 52.98
CA LYS A 766 -9.76 -6.66 53.17
C LYS A 766 -9.02 -6.72 51.86
N VAL A 767 -7.72 -6.48 51.90
CA VAL A 767 -6.84 -6.65 50.75
C VAL A 767 -6.12 -7.99 50.88
N VAL A 768 -6.21 -8.80 49.84
CA VAL A 768 -5.45 -10.04 49.64
C VAL A 768 -4.50 -9.80 48.47
N GLN A 769 -3.22 -10.10 48.64
CA GLN A 769 -2.29 -9.99 47.52
C GLN A 769 -2.39 -11.19 46.59
N LEU A 770 -2.60 -10.91 45.31
CA LEU A 770 -2.29 -11.80 44.20
C LEU A 770 -0.89 -11.45 43.71
N THR A 771 0.03 -12.38 43.77
CA THR A 771 1.40 -12.22 43.27
C THR A 771 1.47 -12.83 41.89
N ILE A 772 1.91 -12.05 40.90
CA ILE A 772 2.25 -12.50 39.56
C ILE A 772 3.76 -12.71 39.53
N SER A 773 4.22 -13.89 39.13
CA SER A 773 5.64 -14.20 38.97
C SER A 773 6.05 -13.81 37.56
N GLY A 774 7.15 -13.07 37.43
CA GLY A 774 7.75 -12.77 36.15
C GLY A 774 8.85 -13.76 35.80
N ASP A 775 8.92 -14.19 34.55
CA ASP A 775 10.03 -14.99 34.02
C ASP A 775 10.35 -14.64 32.57
N THR A 776 10.92 -15.56 31.78
CA THR A 776 11.36 -15.27 30.40
C THR A 776 10.78 -16.24 29.37
N GLU A 777 9.83 -17.08 29.80
CA GLU A 777 9.18 -18.08 28.97
C GLU A 777 8.01 -17.43 28.24
N PHE A 778 7.95 -17.63 26.92
CA PHE A 778 6.86 -17.03 26.17
C PHE A 778 5.55 -17.77 26.39
N GLU A 779 4.64 -17.05 27.01
CA GLU A 779 3.26 -17.46 27.26
C GLU A 779 2.32 -16.49 26.52
N PRO A 780 1.15 -16.91 26.01
CA PRO A 780 0.16 -15.95 25.49
C PRO A 780 -0.43 -15.11 26.64
N ASP A 781 -1.14 -14.01 26.34
CA ASP A 781 -1.90 -13.29 27.37
C ASP A 781 -2.84 -14.25 28.12
N GLU A 782 -2.73 -14.25 29.45
CA GLU A 782 -3.41 -15.18 30.33
C GLU A 782 -4.33 -14.47 31.31
N SER A 783 -5.16 -15.24 32.01
CA SER A 783 -6.16 -14.71 32.92
C SER A 783 -6.08 -15.39 34.27
N VAL A 784 -6.23 -14.59 35.33
CA VAL A 784 -6.47 -15.03 36.70
C VAL A 784 -7.86 -14.57 37.10
N ILE A 785 -8.71 -15.50 37.52
CA ILE A 785 -10.06 -15.24 37.99
C ILE A 785 -10.14 -15.61 39.47
N VAL A 786 -10.29 -14.60 40.33
CA VAL A 786 -10.49 -14.79 41.77
C VAL A 786 -11.99 -14.72 42.06
N SER A 787 -12.56 -15.77 42.64
CA SER A 787 -14.01 -15.87 42.89
C SER A 787 -14.34 -16.07 44.36
N ILE A 788 -15.37 -15.40 44.87
CA ILE A 788 -15.99 -15.70 46.16
C ILE A 788 -16.74 -17.03 46.05
N VAL A 789 -16.38 -17.99 46.91
CA VAL A 789 -16.97 -19.33 46.96
C VAL A 789 -18.03 -19.43 48.05
N SER A 790 -17.71 -18.95 49.25
CA SER A 790 -18.66 -18.93 50.38
C SER A 790 -18.35 -17.83 51.38
N ILE A 791 -19.37 -17.45 52.14
CA ILE A 791 -19.31 -16.47 53.21
C ILE A 791 -19.86 -17.13 54.47
N SER A 792 -19.20 -16.96 55.61
CA SER A 792 -19.60 -17.63 56.87
C SER A 792 -20.83 -17.01 57.57
N GLU A 793 -21.57 -16.14 56.88
CA GLU A 793 -22.83 -15.51 57.33
C GLU A 793 -23.82 -15.41 56.16
N SER A 794 -25.11 -15.23 56.43
CA SER A 794 -26.10 -14.90 55.39
C SER A 794 -25.74 -13.56 54.77
N ALA A 795 -25.49 -13.57 53.47
CA ALA A 795 -24.99 -12.42 52.74
C ALA A 795 -25.37 -12.50 51.27
N THR A 796 -25.40 -11.35 50.61
CA THR A 796 -25.44 -11.29 49.15
C THR A 796 -24.04 -11.38 48.61
N VAL A 797 -23.79 -12.36 47.73
CA VAL A 797 -22.59 -12.33 46.89
C VAL A 797 -22.86 -11.40 45.73
N GLY A 798 -22.21 -10.26 45.77
CA GLY A 798 -22.29 -9.24 44.75
C GLY A 798 -21.45 -9.59 43.51
N ARG A 799 -20.45 -8.76 43.21
CA ARG A 799 -19.44 -9.08 42.19
C ARG A 799 -18.66 -10.28 42.68
N ARG A 800 -19.05 -11.46 42.19
CA ARG A 800 -18.53 -12.74 42.67
C ARG A 800 -17.10 -12.99 42.22
N SER A 801 -16.67 -12.42 41.11
CA SER A 801 -15.32 -12.62 40.60
C SER A 801 -14.63 -11.35 40.11
N ALA A 802 -13.31 -11.33 40.29
CA ALA A 802 -12.39 -10.36 39.71
C ALA A 802 -11.47 -11.09 38.72
N THR A 803 -11.32 -10.54 37.53
CA THR A 803 -10.41 -11.06 36.50
C THR A 803 -9.24 -10.10 36.35
N VAL A 804 -8.03 -10.65 36.34
CA VAL A 804 -6.79 -9.94 36.01
C VAL A 804 -6.20 -10.64 34.80
N THR A 805 -5.94 -9.88 33.73
CA THR A 805 -5.17 -10.36 32.59
C THR A 805 -3.69 -10.22 32.90
N ILE A 806 -2.93 -11.29 32.79
CA ILE A 806 -1.47 -11.25 32.75
C ILE A 806 -1.11 -11.04 31.29
N THR A 807 -0.50 -9.91 30.97
CA THR A 807 -0.08 -9.59 29.60
C THR A 807 1.35 -10.02 29.41
N ASN A 808 1.58 -10.78 28.34
CA ASN A 808 2.91 -11.28 28.01
C ASN A 808 3.80 -10.13 27.53
N ASP A 809 4.92 -9.91 28.22
CA ASP A 809 5.99 -9.02 27.81
C ASP A 809 7.27 -9.74 27.37
N ASP A 810 7.27 -11.07 27.43
CA ASP A 810 8.37 -11.89 27.02
C ASP A 810 8.52 -12.03 25.51
N LEU A 811 9.77 -11.93 25.10
CA LEU A 811 10.17 -12.22 23.75
C LEU A 811 10.21 -13.74 23.58
N SER A 812 9.28 -14.27 22.77
CA SER A 812 9.30 -15.65 22.28
C SER A 812 10.72 -16.22 22.08
N GLU A 813 11.20 -17.01 23.05
CA GLU A 813 12.42 -17.83 22.93
C GLU A 813 12.18 -19.12 22.12
N ILE A 814 11.06 -19.19 21.39
CA ILE A 814 11.06 -19.75 20.06
C ILE A 814 10.43 -18.74 19.11
N SER A 815 11.17 -17.68 18.78
CA SER A 815 11.02 -17.03 17.48
C SER A 815 11.21 -18.14 16.45
N LEU A 816 10.09 -18.73 16.05
CA LEU A 816 10.00 -19.56 14.88
C LEU A 816 10.68 -18.72 13.79
N PRO A 817 11.74 -19.23 13.16
CA PRO A 817 12.49 -18.47 12.19
C PRO A 817 11.53 -17.80 11.20
N VAL A 818 11.66 -16.48 11.05
CA VAL A 818 10.86 -15.71 10.11
C VAL A 818 11.43 -15.94 8.72
N ILE A 819 10.61 -16.44 7.81
CA ILE A 819 11.00 -16.65 6.42
C ILE A 819 10.54 -15.48 5.58
N THR A 820 11.49 -14.78 4.98
CA THR A 820 11.21 -13.82 3.91
C THR A 820 11.64 -14.40 2.58
N MET A 821 11.00 -13.93 1.52
CA MET A 821 11.32 -14.27 0.15
C MET A 821 11.51 -12.98 -0.65
N ALA A 822 12.51 -12.96 -1.50
CA ALA A 822 12.75 -11.91 -2.47
C ALA A 822 13.10 -12.54 -3.82
N VAL A 823 12.82 -11.83 -4.91
CA VAL A 823 13.20 -12.23 -6.27
C VAL A 823 14.22 -11.23 -6.83
N ALA A 824 15.20 -11.75 -7.56
CA ALA A 824 16.14 -10.96 -8.33
C ALA A 824 16.34 -11.61 -9.72
N PRO A 825 16.53 -10.82 -10.79
CA PRO A 825 16.38 -9.36 -10.83
C PRO A 825 14.93 -8.91 -10.59
N LEU A 826 14.73 -7.65 -10.20
CA LEU A 826 13.39 -7.03 -10.11
C LEU A 826 12.85 -6.61 -11.49
N ALA A 827 13.75 -6.42 -12.45
CA ALA A 827 13.39 -6.26 -13.85
C ALA A 827 12.98 -7.61 -14.43
N ALA A 828 12.14 -7.60 -15.47
CA ALA A 828 11.81 -8.81 -16.20
C ALA A 828 13.08 -9.44 -16.78
N VAL A 829 13.18 -10.76 -16.73
CA VAL A 829 14.17 -11.52 -17.48
C VAL A 829 13.62 -11.80 -18.87
N LEU A 830 14.47 -11.76 -19.88
CA LEU A 830 14.07 -12.17 -21.22
C LEU A 830 13.92 -13.69 -21.25
N GLU A 831 12.93 -14.19 -21.96
CA GLU A 831 12.67 -15.62 -22.12
C GLU A 831 13.90 -16.35 -22.71
N ASP A 832 14.49 -15.81 -23.78
CA ASP A 832 15.75 -16.28 -24.39
C ASP A 832 17.02 -15.74 -23.71
N GLY A 833 16.84 -15.00 -22.62
CA GLY A 833 17.93 -14.41 -21.84
C GLY A 833 18.78 -15.46 -21.12
N SER A 834 20.01 -15.09 -20.80
CA SER A 834 20.86 -15.90 -19.90
C SER A 834 20.56 -15.69 -18.42
N ASP A 835 19.66 -14.76 -18.09
CA ASP A 835 19.35 -14.35 -16.73
C ASP A 835 18.16 -15.17 -16.21
N ALA A 836 18.32 -15.79 -15.04
CA ALA A 836 17.28 -16.58 -14.39
C ALA A 836 16.54 -15.76 -13.32
N LEU A 837 15.30 -16.16 -13.00
CA LEU A 837 14.61 -15.65 -11.81
C LEU A 837 15.15 -16.35 -10.57
N ILE A 838 15.77 -15.59 -9.67
CA ILE A 838 16.39 -16.10 -8.46
C ILE A 838 15.51 -15.73 -7.26
N PHE A 839 14.78 -16.71 -6.75
CA PHE A 839 14.02 -16.58 -5.51
C PHE A 839 14.92 -16.94 -4.34
N THR A 840 15.23 -15.95 -3.51
CA THR A 840 16.04 -16.11 -2.30
C THR A 840 15.13 -16.17 -1.09
N PHE A 841 15.09 -17.33 -0.45
CA PHE A 841 14.42 -17.53 0.84
C PHE A 841 15.43 -17.21 1.95
N THR A 842 15.09 -16.29 2.83
CA THR A 842 15.94 -15.87 3.97
C THR A 842 15.28 -16.27 5.28
N ARG A 843 16.04 -16.95 6.12
CA ARG A 843 15.65 -17.41 7.45
C ARG A 843 16.27 -16.50 8.51
N LYS A 844 15.43 -15.72 9.21
CA LYS A 844 15.86 -14.89 10.34
C LYS A 844 15.42 -15.52 11.66
N GLY A 845 16.37 -16.01 12.45
CA GLY A 845 16.13 -16.71 13.71
C GLY A 845 17.10 -17.88 13.89
N SER A 846 16.74 -18.88 14.70
CA SER A 846 17.58 -20.06 14.93
C SER A 846 17.87 -20.82 13.62
N THR A 847 19.13 -21.16 13.34
CA THR A 847 19.58 -22.00 12.20
C THR A 847 20.02 -23.39 12.63
N VAL A 848 19.86 -23.76 13.91
CA VAL A 848 20.48 -24.96 14.51
C VAL A 848 20.00 -26.27 13.88
N SER A 849 18.73 -26.34 13.51
CA SER A 849 18.11 -27.52 12.90
C SER A 849 17.70 -27.24 11.44
N PRO A 850 17.72 -28.27 10.56
CA PRO A 850 17.19 -28.12 9.20
C PRO A 850 15.69 -27.78 9.26
N LEU A 851 15.19 -27.07 8.25
CA LEU A 851 13.83 -26.54 8.24
C LEU A 851 13.25 -26.56 6.82
N GLY A 852 12.11 -27.23 6.63
CA GLY A 852 11.38 -27.29 5.36
C GLY A 852 10.32 -26.19 5.27
N ILE A 853 10.36 -25.38 4.21
CA ILE A 853 9.47 -24.27 3.93
C ILE A 853 8.57 -24.61 2.77
N ASN A 854 7.26 -24.44 2.97
CA ASN A 854 6.26 -24.63 1.93
C ASN A 854 5.98 -23.33 1.18
N TYR A 855 5.83 -23.43 -0.13
CA TYR A 855 5.44 -22.30 -0.99
C TYR A 855 4.47 -22.75 -2.07
N ALA A 856 3.53 -21.88 -2.42
CA ALA A 856 2.62 -22.06 -3.54
C ALA A 856 3.20 -21.41 -4.79
N VAL A 857 2.99 -22.07 -5.93
CA VAL A 857 3.39 -21.57 -7.25
C VAL A 857 2.14 -21.10 -7.99
N ALA A 858 2.17 -19.86 -8.45
CA ALA A 858 1.11 -19.21 -9.23
C ALA A 858 1.76 -18.28 -10.28
N GLY A 859 0.94 -17.47 -10.94
CA GLY A 859 1.37 -16.58 -12.02
C GLY A 859 0.69 -16.93 -13.34
N THR A 860 1.08 -16.25 -14.41
CA THR A 860 0.59 -16.54 -15.76
C THR A 860 1.46 -17.56 -16.48
N ALA A 861 2.74 -17.66 -16.09
CA ALA A 861 3.69 -18.61 -16.66
C ALA A 861 3.45 -20.05 -16.19
N THR A 862 3.68 -20.99 -17.10
CA THR A 862 3.42 -22.41 -17.02
C THR A 862 4.71 -23.19 -16.79
N LEU A 863 4.78 -23.91 -15.67
CA LEU A 863 5.94 -24.77 -15.35
C LEU A 863 6.16 -25.85 -16.41
N GLY A 864 7.37 -25.90 -16.96
CA GLY A 864 7.79 -26.85 -17.99
C GLY A 864 7.48 -26.41 -19.42
N ILE A 865 6.83 -25.26 -19.61
CA ILE A 865 6.70 -24.59 -20.90
C ILE A 865 7.54 -23.31 -20.87
N ASP A 866 7.27 -22.42 -19.91
CA ASP A 866 7.82 -21.04 -19.91
C ASP A 866 9.00 -20.91 -18.91
N TYR A 867 9.05 -21.79 -17.90
CA TYR A 867 10.18 -21.88 -16.96
C TYR A 867 10.37 -23.29 -16.40
N SER A 868 11.57 -23.57 -15.92
CA SER A 868 11.96 -24.81 -15.24
C SER A 868 12.59 -24.51 -13.86
N GLY A 869 13.01 -25.55 -13.13
CA GLY A 869 13.66 -25.41 -11.82
C GLY A 869 12.81 -25.82 -10.61
N ILE A 870 11.55 -26.21 -10.82
CA ILE A 870 10.68 -26.80 -9.79
C ILE A 870 10.30 -28.24 -10.20
N ASP A 871 10.48 -29.18 -9.27
CA ASP A 871 10.14 -30.58 -9.49
C ASP A 871 8.63 -30.84 -9.31
N GLY A 872 7.93 -31.17 -10.40
CA GLY A 872 6.53 -31.62 -10.40
C GLY A 872 5.48 -30.50 -10.46
N VAL A 873 4.26 -30.86 -10.89
CA VAL A 873 3.17 -29.92 -11.21
C VAL A 873 2.25 -29.64 -10.00
N SER A 874 2.77 -29.76 -8.78
CA SER A 874 1.99 -29.49 -7.57
C SER A 874 1.88 -27.99 -7.32
N THR A 875 0.70 -27.50 -6.95
CA THR A 875 0.49 -26.10 -6.55
C THR A 875 1.12 -25.75 -5.21
N SER A 876 1.58 -26.74 -4.45
CA SER A 876 2.33 -26.58 -3.19
C SER A 876 3.64 -27.37 -3.28
N GLN A 877 4.74 -26.71 -2.96
CA GLN A 877 6.12 -27.20 -3.06
C GLN A 877 6.88 -26.94 -1.76
N THR A 878 7.99 -27.64 -1.55
CA THR A 878 8.82 -27.51 -0.34
C THR A 878 10.29 -27.27 -0.69
N ILE A 879 10.92 -26.29 -0.05
CA ILE A 879 12.37 -26.02 -0.09
C ILE A 879 12.95 -26.13 1.32
N THR A 880 14.17 -26.65 1.49
CA THR A 880 14.72 -26.97 2.82
C THR A 880 15.99 -26.18 3.09
N PHE A 881 16.05 -25.48 4.23
CA PHE A 881 17.29 -24.99 4.83
C PHE A 881 18.00 -26.15 5.52
N ALA A 882 19.29 -26.37 5.24
CA ALA A 882 20.09 -27.29 6.04
C ALA A 882 20.40 -26.70 7.43
N ALA A 883 20.89 -27.54 8.35
CA ALA A 883 21.38 -27.06 9.64
C ALA A 883 22.56 -26.09 9.43
N GLY A 884 22.47 -24.90 10.02
CA GLY A 884 23.44 -23.82 9.92
C GLY A 884 23.20 -22.84 8.75
N GLU A 885 22.23 -23.08 7.87
CA GLU A 885 21.92 -22.19 6.75
C GLU A 885 20.84 -21.15 7.11
N ASP A 886 21.08 -19.91 6.72
CA ASP A 886 20.17 -18.77 6.84
C ASP A 886 19.60 -18.31 5.47
N THR A 887 20.12 -18.84 4.36
CA THR A 887 19.58 -18.58 3.00
C THR A 887 19.50 -19.86 2.18
N VAL A 888 18.43 -20.03 1.40
CA VAL A 888 18.33 -21.03 0.34
C VAL A 888 17.79 -20.39 -0.93
N ILE A 889 18.33 -20.81 -2.08
CA ILE A 889 18.04 -20.21 -3.38
C ILE A 889 17.26 -21.23 -4.22
N LEU A 890 16.14 -20.75 -4.79
CA LEU A 890 15.43 -21.40 -5.87
C LEU A 890 15.71 -20.62 -7.16
N THR A 891 16.36 -21.27 -8.12
CA THR A 891 16.61 -20.71 -9.44
C THR A 891 15.56 -21.24 -10.39
N LEU A 892 14.84 -20.33 -11.04
CA LEU A 892 13.92 -20.64 -12.12
C LEU A 892 14.53 -20.15 -13.42
N ASP A 893 14.92 -21.10 -14.27
CA ASP A 893 15.44 -20.81 -15.60
C ASP A 893 14.24 -20.62 -16.53
N SER A 894 14.20 -19.51 -17.27
CA SER A 894 13.26 -19.36 -18.39
C SER A 894 13.54 -20.47 -19.41
N ILE A 895 12.47 -20.95 -20.03
CA ILE A 895 12.59 -21.91 -21.12
C ILE A 895 12.42 -21.09 -22.40
N ALA A 896 13.54 -20.86 -23.07
CA ALA A 896 13.57 -20.26 -24.39
C ALA A 896 12.67 -21.03 -25.37
N ASP A 897 11.64 -20.38 -25.92
CA ASP A 897 10.97 -20.86 -27.10
C ASP A 897 10.89 -19.81 -28.22
N ARG A 898 9.87 -19.88 -29.08
CA ARG A 898 9.68 -18.95 -30.21
C ARG A 898 8.22 -18.52 -30.38
N LEU A 899 7.41 -18.79 -29.37
CA LEU A 899 5.99 -18.53 -29.37
C LEU A 899 5.77 -17.10 -28.92
N ILE A 900 5.26 -16.27 -29.82
CA ILE A 900 4.84 -14.92 -29.45
C ILE A 900 3.70 -15.01 -28.46
N GLU A 901 4.00 -14.65 -27.23
CA GLU A 901 3.08 -14.64 -26.11
C GLU A 901 3.17 -13.31 -25.33
N PRO A 902 2.22 -12.99 -24.43
CA PRO A 902 2.34 -11.79 -23.61
C PRO A 902 3.43 -11.99 -22.54
N ASP A 903 4.01 -10.90 -22.03
CA ASP A 903 4.86 -10.98 -20.84
C ASP A 903 4.15 -11.70 -19.71
N GLU A 904 4.87 -12.63 -19.09
CA GLU A 904 4.34 -13.54 -18.10
C GLU A 904 4.96 -13.33 -16.72
N THR A 905 4.35 -13.94 -15.70
CA THR A 905 4.81 -13.84 -14.33
C THR A 905 4.88 -15.20 -13.67
N VAL A 906 5.93 -15.41 -12.89
CA VAL A 906 6.01 -16.49 -11.90
C VAL A 906 5.86 -15.86 -10.52
N SER A 907 4.84 -16.28 -9.79
CA SER A 907 4.49 -15.72 -8.49
C SER A 907 4.55 -16.81 -7.42
N LEU A 908 5.44 -16.64 -6.45
CA LEU A 908 5.58 -17.56 -5.32
C LEU A 908 4.97 -16.94 -4.07
N THR A 909 4.19 -17.73 -3.34
CA THR A 909 3.61 -17.31 -2.04
C THR A 909 4.09 -18.26 -0.96
N LEU A 910 4.70 -17.73 0.10
CA LEU A 910 5.05 -18.54 1.27
C LEU A 910 3.78 -19.04 1.95
N ILE A 911 3.71 -20.34 2.21
CA ILE A 911 2.59 -20.97 2.91
C ILE A 911 3.01 -21.15 4.38
N PRO A 912 2.18 -20.77 5.37
CA PRO A 912 2.43 -21.08 6.76
C PRO A 912 2.63 -22.58 6.99
N GLY A 913 3.56 -22.96 7.85
CA GLY A 913 3.88 -24.35 8.15
C GLY A 913 4.50 -24.52 9.53
N ASP A 914 4.67 -25.77 9.94
CA ASP A 914 5.24 -26.09 11.25
C ASP A 914 6.71 -25.65 11.34
N GLY A 915 7.08 -24.96 12.42
CA GLY A 915 8.47 -24.63 12.71
C GLY A 915 8.99 -23.32 12.10
N TYR A 916 8.15 -22.50 11.47
CA TYR A 916 8.52 -21.16 10.97
C TYR A 916 7.31 -20.21 10.88
N THR A 917 7.57 -18.90 10.76
CA THR A 917 6.54 -17.89 10.46
C THR A 917 6.81 -17.23 9.11
N VAL A 918 5.76 -16.80 8.42
CA VAL A 918 5.86 -16.15 7.11
C VAL A 918 6.07 -14.64 7.29
N GLY A 919 7.25 -14.15 6.92
CA GLY A 919 7.59 -12.73 6.94
C GLY A 919 7.21 -11.97 5.67
N THR A 920 7.26 -12.64 4.51
CA THR A 920 6.75 -12.08 3.24
C THR A 920 5.35 -12.62 2.98
N THR A 921 4.33 -11.84 3.35
CA THR A 921 2.91 -12.26 3.31
C THR A 921 2.24 -12.07 1.94
N THR A 922 2.82 -11.23 1.08
CA THR A 922 2.36 -11.02 -0.30
C THR A 922 3.12 -11.92 -1.25
N ALA A 923 2.47 -12.32 -2.35
CA ALA A 923 3.14 -13.09 -3.40
C ALA A 923 4.34 -12.29 -3.96
N VAL A 924 5.49 -12.96 -4.09
CA VAL A 924 6.69 -12.41 -4.71
C VAL A 924 6.67 -12.84 -6.16
N SER A 925 6.67 -11.88 -7.08
CA SER A 925 6.54 -12.16 -8.51
C SER A 925 7.78 -11.72 -9.27
N GLY A 926 8.36 -12.64 -10.04
CA GLY A 926 9.29 -12.34 -11.11
C GLY A 926 8.55 -12.31 -12.45
N ALA A 927 9.00 -11.47 -13.37
CA ALA A 927 8.44 -11.38 -14.72
C ALA A 927 9.38 -12.03 -15.74
N ILE A 928 8.80 -12.76 -16.69
CA ILE A 928 9.46 -13.27 -17.88
C ILE A 928 8.89 -12.43 -19.03
N SER A 929 9.71 -11.59 -19.64
CA SER A 929 9.29 -10.78 -20.78
C SER A 929 9.49 -11.59 -22.05
N ASN A 930 8.44 -11.65 -22.85
CA ASN A 930 8.53 -12.23 -24.18
C ASN A 930 9.46 -11.36 -25.03
N ASP A 931 10.54 -11.94 -25.51
CA ASP A 931 11.48 -11.29 -26.42
C ASP A 931 11.31 -11.72 -27.89
N ASP A 932 10.33 -12.58 -28.17
CA ASP A 932 9.86 -12.87 -29.51
C ASP A 932 9.05 -11.72 -30.09
N ALA A 933 9.56 -11.21 -31.20
CA ALA A 933 8.87 -10.19 -31.98
C ALA A 933 7.94 -10.79 -33.04
N SER A 934 6.82 -10.10 -33.29
CA SER A 934 5.94 -10.42 -34.42
C SER A 934 6.70 -10.38 -35.75
N ARG A 935 6.78 -11.52 -36.44
CA ARG A 935 7.36 -11.59 -37.78
C ARG A 935 6.29 -11.33 -38.83
N LEU A 936 6.55 -10.41 -39.75
CA LEU A 936 5.63 -10.00 -40.79
C LEU A 936 6.25 -10.25 -42.16
N LEU A 937 5.56 -11.06 -42.96
CA LEU A 937 5.78 -11.23 -44.37
C LEU A 937 4.74 -10.40 -45.13
N HIS A 938 5.17 -9.28 -45.70
CA HIS A 938 4.26 -8.37 -46.37
C HIS A 938 4.44 -8.46 -47.88
N ALA A 939 3.39 -8.89 -48.58
CA ALA A 939 3.36 -8.86 -50.03
C ALA A 939 2.79 -7.52 -50.51
N THR A 940 3.61 -6.71 -51.17
CA THR A 940 3.16 -5.41 -51.71
C THR A 940 3.07 -5.49 -53.23
N SER A 941 1.85 -5.46 -53.76
CA SER A 941 1.65 -5.27 -55.20
C SER A 941 1.73 -3.78 -55.52
N THR A 942 2.84 -3.33 -56.12
CA THR A 942 2.95 -1.96 -56.62
C THR A 942 2.62 -1.94 -58.12
N ALA A 943 2.23 -0.78 -58.65
CA ALA A 943 1.66 -0.66 -59.99
C ALA A 943 2.61 -1.12 -61.12
N GLY A 944 2.59 -2.42 -61.43
CA GLY A 944 3.36 -3.04 -62.51
C GLY A 944 4.10 -4.33 -62.12
N ASP A 945 4.45 -4.50 -60.84
CA ASP A 945 5.37 -5.54 -60.36
C ASP A 945 5.01 -6.02 -58.94
N ASP A 946 5.27 -7.30 -58.66
CA ASP A 946 5.10 -7.88 -57.32
C ASP A 946 6.47 -7.97 -56.64
N SER A 947 6.66 -7.15 -55.59
CA SER A 947 7.81 -7.16 -54.69
C SER A 947 7.33 -7.55 -53.29
N PHE A 948 8.17 -8.29 -52.59
CA PHE A 948 7.85 -8.84 -51.28
C PHE A 948 8.84 -8.28 -50.27
N THR A 949 8.35 -7.93 -49.08
CA THR A 949 9.20 -7.52 -47.96
C THR A 949 9.12 -8.58 -46.90
N LEU A 950 10.28 -8.99 -46.42
CA LEU A 950 10.41 -9.78 -45.23
C LEU A 950 10.79 -8.84 -44.09
N SER A 951 9.95 -8.68 -43.07
CA SER A 951 10.24 -7.87 -41.89
C SER A 951 10.14 -8.74 -40.65
N GLY A 952 11.24 -8.91 -39.93
CA GLY A 952 11.26 -9.54 -38.61
C GLY A 952 11.60 -8.50 -37.56
N GLY A 953 11.37 -8.85 -36.29
CA GLY A 953 11.92 -8.06 -35.19
C GLY A 953 13.44 -8.17 -35.11
N SER A 954 13.97 -8.26 -33.88
CA SER A 954 15.40 -8.18 -33.53
C SER A 954 16.37 -9.08 -34.31
N ASP A 955 15.89 -10.11 -35.02
CA ASP A 955 16.70 -11.02 -35.84
C ASP A 955 17.26 -10.35 -37.10
N SER A 956 18.57 -10.50 -37.33
CA SER A 956 19.21 -10.03 -38.57
C SER A 956 18.88 -10.88 -39.79
N THR A 957 18.43 -12.12 -39.61
CA THR A 957 18.17 -13.11 -40.66
C THR A 957 16.93 -13.94 -40.35
N LEU A 958 16.12 -14.21 -41.36
CA LEU A 958 14.83 -14.90 -41.27
C LEU A 958 14.78 -16.02 -42.30
N ARG A 959 14.02 -17.09 -42.00
CA ARG A 959 13.91 -18.25 -42.89
C ARG A 959 12.56 -18.29 -43.59
N LEU A 960 12.60 -18.51 -44.90
CA LEU A 960 11.44 -18.66 -45.76
C LEU A 960 11.30 -20.11 -46.20
N LYS A 961 10.21 -20.75 -45.79
CA LYS A 961 9.78 -22.05 -46.30
C LYS A 961 8.92 -21.84 -47.53
N ILE A 962 9.33 -22.44 -48.64
CA ILE A 962 8.61 -22.39 -49.92
C ILE A 962 8.17 -23.82 -50.24
N SER A 963 6.86 -24.02 -50.33
CA SER A 963 6.23 -25.33 -50.51
C SER A 963 5.35 -25.34 -51.75
N LEU A 964 5.48 -26.39 -52.56
CA LEU A 964 4.62 -26.59 -53.72
C LEU A 964 3.27 -27.18 -53.28
N PHE A 965 2.15 -26.52 -53.59
CA PHE A 965 0.81 -27.02 -53.24
C PHE A 965 -0.13 -27.18 -54.45
N GLY A 966 0.36 -26.87 -55.65
CA GLY A 966 -0.29 -27.21 -56.91
C GLY A 966 0.67 -27.03 -58.08
N ALA A 967 0.68 -27.97 -59.02
CA ALA A 967 1.44 -27.89 -60.25
C ALA A 967 0.71 -28.67 -61.35
N GLU A 968 -0.07 -27.94 -62.16
CA GLU A 968 -0.57 -28.44 -63.45
C GLU A 968 0.28 -27.81 -64.56
N ILE A 969 1.32 -28.53 -64.98
CA ILE A 969 2.35 -28.08 -65.91
C ILE A 969 2.58 -29.12 -67.02
N ASP A 970 2.99 -28.68 -68.21
CA ASP A 970 3.27 -29.53 -69.39
C ASP A 970 4.74 -29.50 -69.85
N SER A 971 5.59 -28.80 -69.09
CA SER A 971 7.00 -28.54 -69.33
C SER A 971 7.69 -28.36 -67.98
N PRO A 972 9.01 -28.56 -67.84
CA PRO A 972 9.70 -28.34 -66.57
C PRO A 972 9.84 -26.84 -66.32
N TYR A 973 9.79 -26.42 -65.06
CA TYR A 973 10.00 -25.03 -64.65
C TYR A 973 11.06 -24.95 -63.56
N ASP A 974 11.82 -23.86 -63.54
CA ASP A 974 12.72 -23.53 -62.44
C ASP A 974 12.25 -22.24 -61.77
N LEU A 975 12.02 -22.30 -60.46
CA LEU A 975 11.64 -21.16 -59.64
C LEU A 975 12.88 -20.64 -58.91
N ALA A 976 13.10 -19.34 -59.02
CA ALA A 976 14.22 -18.65 -58.38
C ALA A 976 13.76 -17.38 -57.67
N LEU A 977 14.55 -16.91 -56.70
CA LEU A 977 14.31 -15.70 -55.92
C LEU A 977 15.52 -14.78 -55.98
N PHE A 978 15.32 -13.46 -56.01
CA PHE A 978 16.42 -12.48 -55.94
C PHE A 978 16.03 -11.25 -55.12
N THR A 979 17.01 -10.61 -54.48
CA THR A 979 16.81 -9.39 -53.71
C THR A 979 16.83 -8.11 -54.57
N VAL A 980 16.02 -7.14 -54.17
CA VAL A 980 15.84 -5.82 -54.80
C VAL A 980 16.09 -4.71 -53.79
N ASP A 981 16.38 -3.50 -54.27
CA ASP A 981 16.76 -2.36 -53.44
C ASP A 981 15.54 -1.75 -52.71
N ASP A 982 14.33 -1.93 -53.24
CA ASP A 982 13.10 -1.33 -52.73
C ASP A 982 11.82 -2.03 -53.19
N LEU A 983 10.69 -1.57 -52.66
CA LEU A 983 9.34 -2.03 -53.02
C LEU A 983 8.96 -1.83 -54.49
N GLN A 984 9.61 -0.90 -55.20
CA GLN A 984 9.43 -0.76 -56.66
C GLN A 984 10.17 -1.84 -57.45
N GLY A 985 10.90 -2.72 -56.77
CA GLY A 985 11.60 -3.84 -57.39
C GLY A 985 12.89 -3.41 -58.08
N ARG A 986 13.49 -2.27 -57.76
CA ARG A 986 14.70 -1.81 -58.44
C ARG A 986 15.92 -2.66 -58.08
N ILE A 987 16.88 -2.82 -58.99
CA ILE A 987 18.17 -3.45 -58.71
C ILE A 987 19.30 -2.50 -59.11
N ASN A 988 20.16 -2.12 -58.17
CA ASN A 988 21.16 -1.06 -58.37
C ASN A 988 20.52 0.22 -58.98
N GLY A 989 19.30 0.55 -58.55
CA GLY A 989 18.48 1.66 -59.07
C GLY A 989 17.85 1.46 -60.46
N MET A 990 18.08 0.31 -61.14
CA MET A 990 17.44 0.01 -62.43
C MET A 990 15.98 -0.40 -62.23
N ASP A 991 15.10 0.20 -63.04
CA ASP A 991 13.68 -0.12 -63.09
C ASP A 991 13.45 -1.51 -63.72
N PRO A 992 12.46 -2.30 -63.25
CA PRO A 992 12.10 -3.58 -63.86
C PRO A 992 11.82 -3.57 -65.36
N SER A 993 11.46 -2.41 -65.92
CA SER A 993 11.24 -2.23 -67.36
C SER A 993 12.52 -2.05 -68.19
N ASP A 994 13.70 -1.92 -67.56
CA ASP A 994 14.98 -1.79 -68.26
C ASP A 994 15.37 -3.11 -68.97
N LEU A 995 15.83 -3.03 -70.22
CA LEU A 995 16.31 -4.18 -71.00
C LEU A 995 17.47 -4.93 -70.33
N ALA A 996 18.25 -4.26 -69.47
CA ALA A 996 19.35 -4.88 -68.73
C ALA A 996 18.91 -5.56 -67.42
N TYR A 997 17.69 -5.31 -66.94
CA TYR A 997 17.23 -5.72 -65.61
C TYR A 997 17.29 -7.25 -65.41
N THR A 998 16.69 -8.02 -66.32
CA THR A 998 16.63 -9.49 -66.22
C THR A 998 18.01 -10.12 -66.10
N ARG A 999 19.02 -9.58 -66.79
CA ARG A 999 20.40 -10.08 -66.70
C ARG A 999 20.98 -9.90 -65.30
N VAL A 1000 20.71 -8.77 -64.65
CA VAL A 1000 21.20 -8.50 -63.29
C VAL A 1000 20.39 -9.28 -62.26
N ALA A 1001 19.08 -9.44 -62.47
CA ALA A 1001 18.23 -10.29 -61.66
C ALA A 1001 18.73 -11.75 -61.66
N LEU A 1002 18.99 -12.34 -62.84
CA LEU A 1002 19.60 -13.69 -62.97
C LEU A 1002 20.98 -13.79 -62.31
N SER A 1003 21.76 -12.70 -62.28
CA SER A 1003 23.07 -12.72 -61.62
C SER A 1003 22.96 -12.84 -60.09
N LYS A 1004 21.89 -12.28 -59.51
CA LYS A 1004 21.58 -12.27 -58.07
C LYS A 1004 20.66 -13.41 -57.61
N ALA A 1005 20.01 -14.09 -58.55
CA ALA A 1005 19.00 -15.09 -58.23
C ALA A 1005 19.59 -16.33 -57.57
N GLN A 1006 18.90 -16.79 -56.53
CA GLN A 1006 19.10 -18.04 -55.80
C GLN A 1006 18.10 -19.07 -56.29
N ASN A 1007 18.53 -20.33 -56.39
CA ASN A 1007 17.65 -21.43 -56.78
C ASN A 1007 16.67 -21.73 -55.64
N VAL A 1008 15.37 -21.78 -55.95
CA VAL A 1008 14.34 -22.24 -55.00
C VAL A 1008 14.11 -23.72 -55.22
N PHE A 1009 13.54 -24.10 -56.36
CA PHE A 1009 13.46 -25.47 -56.83
C PHE A 1009 12.92 -25.53 -58.26
N SER A 1010 13.18 -26.65 -58.91
CA SER A 1010 12.58 -27.07 -60.16
C SER A 1010 11.29 -27.87 -59.93
N VAL A 1011 10.31 -27.62 -60.79
CA VAL A 1011 9.06 -28.36 -60.86
C VAL A 1011 9.05 -29.15 -62.16
N ILE A 1012 8.92 -30.47 -62.04
CA ILE A 1012 8.95 -31.40 -63.16
C ILE A 1012 7.55 -31.88 -63.57
N TYR A 1013 7.42 -32.27 -64.83
CA TYR A 1013 6.23 -32.92 -65.39
C TYR A 1013 6.52 -34.42 -65.57
N ASN A 1014 5.52 -35.25 -65.93
CA ASN A 1014 5.67 -36.72 -65.99
C ASN A 1014 6.20 -37.33 -64.66
N ILE A 1015 5.44 -37.16 -63.58
CA ILE A 1015 5.86 -37.58 -62.24
C ILE A 1015 6.00 -39.12 -62.18
N PRO A 1016 7.16 -39.67 -61.79
CA PRO A 1016 7.38 -41.11 -61.74
C PRO A 1016 6.60 -41.77 -60.60
N GLN A 1017 6.29 -43.07 -60.75
CA GLN A 1017 5.53 -43.81 -59.74
C GLN A 1017 6.20 -43.74 -58.37
N GLY A 1018 5.45 -43.32 -57.34
CA GLY A 1018 5.91 -43.29 -55.95
C GLY A 1018 6.58 -41.98 -55.52
N PHE A 1019 6.83 -41.05 -56.45
CA PHE A 1019 7.25 -39.69 -56.13
C PHE A 1019 6.04 -38.77 -55.97
N ASN A 1020 6.05 -37.91 -54.95
CA ASN A 1020 5.05 -36.87 -54.76
C ASN A 1020 5.75 -35.50 -54.74
N PRO A 1021 5.65 -34.69 -55.81
CA PRO A 1021 6.31 -33.39 -55.86
C PRO A 1021 5.75 -32.37 -54.85
N LEU A 1022 4.55 -32.61 -54.30
CA LEU A 1022 3.94 -31.71 -53.29
C LEU A 1022 4.45 -31.98 -51.87
N SER A 1023 5.32 -32.97 -51.66
CA SER A 1023 5.84 -33.33 -50.34
C SER A 1023 7.17 -32.67 -49.98
N GLY A 1024 7.84 -32.06 -50.95
CA GLY A 1024 9.12 -31.37 -50.76
C GLY A 1024 8.94 -29.89 -50.47
N ASN A 1025 9.84 -29.34 -49.66
CA ASN A 1025 9.92 -27.91 -49.35
C ASN A 1025 11.34 -27.41 -49.60
N ARG A 1026 11.49 -26.12 -49.87
CA ARG A 1026 12.77 -25.41 -49.84
C ARG A 1026 12.77 -24.43 -48.68
N VAL A 1027 13.85 -24.40 -47.89
CA VAL A 1027 14.06 -23.38 -46.87
C VAL A 1027 15.21 -22.48 -47.30
N LEU A 1028 14.95 -21.18 -47.41
CA LEU A 1028 15.94 -20.14 -47.72
C LEU A 1028 16.14 -19.22 -46.52
N GLU A 1029 17.34 -18.67 -46.36
CA GLU A 1029 17.65 -17.65 -45.35
C GLU A 1029 17.86 -16.30 -46.03
N LEU A 1030 17.12 -15.28 -45.61
CA LEU A 1030 17.22 -13.90 -46.09
C LEU A 1030 17.46 -12.95 -44.91
N ASN A 1031 17.99 -11.75 -45.15
CA ASN A 1031 18.12 -10.79 -44.06
C ASN A 1031 16.74 -10.18 -43.73
N SER A 1032 16.57 -9.76 -42.48
CA SER A 1032 15.42 -8.93 -42.12
C SER A 1032 15.45 -7.62 -42.90
N ASP A 1033 14.26 -7.15 -43.28
CA ASP A 1033 13.99 -5.99 -44.14
C ASP A 1033 14.47 -6.12 -45.60
N ASP A 1034 14.93 -7.30 -46.03
CA ASP A 1034 15.20 -7.55 -47.45
C ASP A 1034 13.91 -7.47 -48.27
N HIS A 1035 14.00 -6.77 -49.39
CA HIS A 1035 12.99 -6.80 -50.44
C HIS A 1035 13.41 -7.84 -51.49
N PHE A 1036 12.46 -8.64 -51.98
CA PHE A 1036 12.75 -9.69 -52.96
C PHE A 1036 11.64 -9.88 -53.99
N ARG A 1037 11.98 -10.58 -55.07
CA ARG A 1037 11.10 -10.92 -56.20
C ARG A 1037 11.41 -12.33 -56.70
N PHE A 1038 10.50 -12.89 -57.50
CA PHE A 1038 10.67 -14.23 -58.08
C PHE A 1038 10.89 -14.19 -59.59
N ILE A 1039 11.60 -15.21 -60.10
CA ILE A 1039 11.78 -15.50 -61.52
C ILE A 1039 11.31 -16.93 -61.76
N LEU A 1040 10.52 -17.13 -62.81
CA LEU A 1040 10.14 -18.44 -63.31
C LEU A 1040 10.78 -18.67 -64.68
N LEU A 1041 11.49 -19.79 -64.83
CA LEU A 1041 12.17 -20.20 -66.05
C LEU A 1041 11.44 -21.41 -66.65
N GLU A 1042 10.99 -21.31 -67.90
CA GLU A 1042 10.31 -22.41 -68.62
C GLU A 1042 11.30 -23.20 -69.47
N SER A 1043 11.32 -24.53 -69.32
CA SER A 1043 12.17 -25.43 -70.12
C SER A 1043 13.67 -25.08 -70.08
N ASP A 1044 14.13 -24.52 -68.97
CA ASP A 1044 15.47 -24.00 -68.76
C ASP A 1044 15.86 -24.17 -67.28
N THR A 1045 17.13 -23.97 -66.94
CA THR A 1045 17.62 -23.96 -65.55
C THR A 1045 18.21 -22.60 -65.21
N LEU A 1046 18.18 -22.22 -63.93
CA LEU A 1046 18.78 -20.97 -63.45
C LEU A 1046 20.27 -20.89 -63.83
N ASP A 1047 20.97 -22.01 -63.79
CA ASP A 1047 22.40 -22.10 -64.12
C ASP A 1047 22.65 -21.89 -65.62
N ALA A 1048 21.89 -22.55 -66.48
CA ALA A 1048 21.99 -22.37 -67.93
C ALA A 1048 21.58 -20.95 -68.36
N ALA A 1049 20.52 -20.38 -67.77
CA ALA A 1049 20.08 -19.01 -68.01
C ALA A 1049 21.12 -17.98 -67.56
N SER A 1050 21.73 -18.19 -66.40
CA SER A 1050 22.77 -17.33 -65.83
C SER A 1050 24.01 -17.25 -66.72
N GLN A 1051 24.43 -18.35 -67.35
CA GLN A 1051 25.58 -18.37 -68.25
C GLN A 1051 25.32 -17.64 -69.58
N ARG A 1052 24.08 -17.66 -70.10
CA ARG A 1052 23.73 -17.01 -71.38
C ARG A 1052 23.56 -15.49 -71.26
N ALA A 1053 23.33 -14.98 -70.06
CA ALA A 1053 23.27 -13.55 -69.73
C ALA A 1053 22.35 -12.69 -70.63
N SER A 1054 21.29 -13.29 -71.21
CA SER A 1054 20.38 -12.65 -72.16
C SER A 1054 18.92 -13.05 -71.91
N ALA A 1055 17.99 -12.10 -71.93
CA ALA A 1055 16.57 -12.36 -71.77
C ALA A 1055 16.01 -13.16 -72.97
N THR A 1056 15.54 -14.37 -72.72
CA THR A 1056 14.79 -15.20 -73.69
C THR A 1056 13.29 -15.08 -73.44
N SER A 1057 12.47 -15.58 -74.37
CA SER A 1057 11.00 -15.65 -74.20
C SER A 1057 10.54 -16.68 -73.15
N SER A 1058 11.47 -17.33 -72.45
CA SER A 1058 11.23 -18.40 -71.47
C SER A 1058 11.46 -17.95 -70.02
N ILE A 1059 11.65 -16.65 -69.78
CA ILE A 1059 11.93 -16.09 -68.45
C ILE A 1059 10.81 -15.13 -68.06
N PHE A 1060 10.17 -15.40 -66.92
CA PHE A 1060 9.04 -14.63 -66.41
C PHE A 1060 9.38 -14.05 -65.03
N LEU A 1061 9.43 -12.72 -64.93
CA LEU A 1061 9.53 -12.04 -63.64
C LEU A 1061 8.17 -11.98 -62.95
N SER A 1062 8.14 -12.08 -61.62
CA SER A 1062 6.92 -11.94 -60.82
C SER A 1062 6.29 -10.56 -61.03
N SER A 1063 5.11 -10.53 -61.61
CA SER A 1063 4.33 -9.30 -61.78
C SER A 1063 2.85 -9.62 -61.79
N ILE A 1064 2.02 -8.60 -61.58
CA ILE A 1064 0.56 -8.68 -61.63
C ILE A 1064 0.01 -9.29 -62.94
N ARG A 1065 0.82 -9.38 -63.99
CA ARG A 1065 0.45 -10.02 -65.27
C ARG A 1065 0.61 -11.54 -65.25
N HIS A 1066 1.56 -12.05 -64.47
CA HIS A 1066 1.95 -13.46 -64.45
C HIS A 1066 1.69 -14.12 -63.10
N VAL A 1067 1.47 -13.36 -62.03
CA VAL A 1067 1.34 -13.87 -60.67
C VAL A 1067 0.11 -13.27 -60.02
N ALA A 1068 -0.67 -14.12 -59.36
CA ALA A 1068 -1.67 -13.71 -58.40
C ALA A 1068 -1.14 -14.01 -56.99
N VAL A 1069 -1.06 -12.97 -56.16
CA VAL A 1069 -0.66 -13.08 -54.76
C VAL A 1069 -1.90 -13.12 -53.88
N ASN A 1070 -1.96 -14.09 -52.96
CA ASN A 1070 -3.00 -14.18 -51.94
C ASN A 1070 -2.35 -14.28 -50.56
N GLN A 1071 -2.45 -13.23 -49.77
CA GLN A 1071 -1.95 -13.21 -48.40
C GLN A 1071 -2.99 -13.84 -47.47
N SER A 1072 -2.64 -14.98 -46.86
CA SER A 1072 -3.52 -15.75 -45.98
C SER A 1072 -3.37 -15.37 -44.51
N SER A 1073 -2.18 -14.93 -44.10
CA SER A 1073 -1.87 -14.44 -42.75
C SER A 1073 -0.67 -13.48 -42.78
N PRO A 1074 -0.34 -12.79 -41.67
CA PRO A 1074 0.78 -11.86 -41.63
C PRO A 1074 2.15 -12.50 -41.93
N ASP A 1075 2.31 -13.80 -41.73
CA ASP A 1075 3.53 -14.60 -41.90
C ASP A 1075 3.54 -15.47 -43.17
N GLN A 1076 2.48 -15.40 -43.98
CA GLN A 1076 2.27 -16.32 -45.11
C GLN A 1076 1.56 -15.68 -46.30
N PHE A 1077 2.04 -15.99 -47.50
CA PHE A 1077 1.28 -15.74 -48.74
C PHE A 1077 1.42 -16.90 -49.74
N MET A 1078 0.50 -16.91 -50.69
CA MET A 1078 0.44 -17.89 -51.77
C MET A 1078 0.67 -17.17 -53.11
N LEU A 1079 1.56 -17.70 -53.94
CA LEU A 1079 1.73 -17.28 -55.33
C LEU A 1079 1.06 -18.27 -56.26
N SER A 1080 0.24 -17.77 -57.17
CA SER A 1080 -0.35 -18.55 -58.26
C SER A 1080 0.11 -17.97 -59.59
N TRP A 1081 1.03 -18.66 -60.25
CA TRP A 1081 1.53 -18.27 -61.57
C TRP A 1081 0.49 -18.59 -62.65
N LYS A 1082 0.25 -17.63 -63.55
CA LYS A 1082 -0.72 -17.69 -64.66
C LYS A 1082 -0.05 -17.31 -65.97
N ASP A 1083 -0.42 -17.99 -67.04
CA ASP A 1083 -0.04 -17.58 -68.40
C ASP A 1083 -0.74 -16.27 -68.82
N SER A 1084 0.05 -15.29 -69.27
CA SER A 1084 -0.43 -14.01 -69.79
C SER A 1084 -0.79 -14.04 -71.29
N LEU A 1085 -0.57 -15.17 -71.99
CA LEU A 1085 -0.78 -15.34 -73.43
C LEU A 1085 -2.03 -16.18 -73.80
N GLY A 1086 -2.74 -16.75 -72.84
CA GLY A 1086 -4.00 -17.46 -73.07
C GLY A 1086 -3.87 -18.75 -73.89
N ASN A 1087 -2.68 -19.37 -73.94
CA ASN A 1087 -2.42 -20.59 -74.71
C ASN A 1087 -2.69 -21.88 -73.92
N GLY A 1088 -2.90 -21.77 -72.60
CA GLY A 1088 -3.35 -22.86 -71.73
C GLY A 1088 -2.26 -23.75 -71.12
N LYS A 1089 -0.99 -23.33 -71.13
CA LYS A 1089 0.16 -24.15 -70.68
C LYS A 1089 0.52 -24.07 -69.19
N ILE A 1090 0.38 -22.90 -68.54
CA ILE A 1090 0.53 -22.76 -67.08
C ILE A 1090 -0.83 -22.36 -66.52
N ARG A 1091 -1.53 -23.31 -65.89
CA ARG A 1091 -2.82 -23.03 -65.28
C ARG A 1091 -2.73 -22.80 -63.78
N ASP A 1092 -1.85 -23.50 -63.07
CA ASP A 1092 -1.92 -23.57 -61.60
C ASP A 1092 -0.58 -23.91 -60.91
N LEU A 1093 0.58 -23.37 -61.35
CA LEU A 1093 1.79 -23.45 -60.51
C LEU A 1093 1.61 -22.57 -59.27
N ARG A 1094 1.53 -23.24 -58.13
CA ARG A 1094 1.06 -22.68 -56.87
C ARG A 1094 2.01 -23.01 -55.75
N VAL A 1095 2.64 -21.97 -55.20
CA VAL A 1095 3.63 -22.08 -54.13
C VAL A 1095 3.19 -21.27 -52.91
N LYS A 1096 3.39 -21.87 -51.75
CA LYS A 1096 3.09 -21.30 -50.44
C LYS A 1096 4.40 -20.84 -49.83
N ILE A 1097 4.47 -19.60 -49.40
CA ILE A 1097 5.64 -18.98 -48.79
C ILE A 1097 5.28 -18.67 -47.34
N GLU A 1098 6.11 -19.11 -46.42
CA GLU A 1098 5.91 -19.00 -44.97
C GLU A 1098 7.21 -18.57 -44.32
N VAL A 1099 7.14 -17.62 -43.38
CA VAL A 1099 8.23 -17.39 -42.45
C VAL A 1099 8.21 -18.52 -41.44
N ILE A 1100 9.37 -19.15 -41.22
CA ILE A 1100 9.49 -20.29 -40.31
C ILE A 1100 10.69 -20.16 -39.40
N ASP A 1101 10.64 -20.92 -38.31
CA ASP A 1101 11.70 -21.03 -37.32
C ASP A 1101 12.53 -22.29 -37.45
N GLU A 1102 12.02 -23.28 -38.19
CA GLU A 1102 12.70 -24.55 -38.42
C GLU A 1102 14.10 -24.27 -38.99
N PRO A 1103 15.16 -24.91 -38.46
CA PRO A 1103 16.49 -24.78 -39.04
C PRO A 1103 16.48 -25.33 -40.47
N MET A 1104 17.38 -24.84 -41.31
CA MET A 1104 17.59 -25.42 -42.63
C MET A 1104 17.83 -26.94 -42.51
N SER A 1105 17.26 -27.69 -43.45
CA SER A 1105 17.46 -29.14 -43.50
C SER A 1105 18.96 -29.44 -43.54
N LEU A 1106 19.43 -30.36 -42.68
CA LEU A 1106 20.82 -30.80 -42.74
C LEU A 1106 21.15 -31.26 -44.18
N GLY A 1107 22.22 -30.74 -44.79
CA GLY A 1107 22.56 -30.99 -46.20
C GLY A 1107 22.16 -29.89 -47.19
N SER A 1108 21.20 -29.00 -46.87
CA SER A 1108 20.66 -28.04 -47.85
C SER A 1108 21.29 -26.64 -47.85
N LYS A 1109 22.31 -26.42 -47.02
CA LYS A 1109 22.90 -25.10 -46.77
C LYS A 1109 23.49 -24.40 -48.00
N LEU A 1110 24.03 -25.15 -48.97
CA LEU A 1110 24.63 -24.60 -50.20
C LEU A 1110 23.71 -24.70 -51.42
N GLN A 1111 22.46 -25.13 -51.24
CA GLN A 1111 21.52 -25.39 -52.34
C GLN A 1111 20.87 -24.12 -52.94
N ASP A 1112 21.13 -22.95 -52.37
CA ASP A 1112 20.74 -21.64 -52.90
C ASP A 1112 21.83 -21.02 -53.81
N GLU A 1113 23.03 -21.59 -53.81
CA GLU A 1113 24.11 -21.21 -54.72
C GLU A 1113 23.85 -21.72 -56.16
N LYS A 1114 24.55 -21.13 -57.13
CA LYS A 1114 24.53 -21.59 -58.53
C LYS A 1114 25.22 -22.94 -58.63
N GLN A 1115 24.63 -23.87 -59.39
CA GLN A 1115 25.06 -25.27 -59.46
C GLN A 1115 25.09 -25.94 -58.08
N GLY A 1116 24.15 -25.52 -57.22
CA GLY A 1116 24.05 -25.85 -55.82
C GLY A 1116 23.40 -27.21 -55.54
N GLU A 1117 23.24 -28.10 -56.52
CA GLU A 1117 22.68 -29.45 -56.36
C GLU A 1117 23.66 -30.37 -55.59
N VAL A 1118 24.02 -29.99 -54.37
CA VAL A 1118 25.00 -30.63 -53.49
C VAL A 1118 24.42 -30.86 -52.10
N LEU A 1119 25.07 -31.71 -51.32
CA LEU A 1119 24.76 -32.00 -49.92
C LEU A 1119 25.86 -31.42 -49.04
N ASP A 1120 25.55 -30.39 -48.27
CA ASP A 1120 26.48 -29.74 -47.35
C ASP A 1120 26.40 -30.33 -45.93
N LEU A 1121 27.40 -31.15 -45.58
CA LEU A 1121 27.60 -31.66 -44.22
C LEU A 1121 28.83 -31.01 -43.55
N SER A 1122 29.32 -29.87 -44.07
CA SER A 1122 30.50 -29.17 -43.55
C SER A 1122 30.32 -28.67 -42.11
N GLY A 1123 29.09 -28.35 -41.70
CA GLY A 1123 28.74 -27.95 -40.33
C GLY A 1123 28.69 -29.10 -39.31
N VAL A 1124 28.79 -30.36 -39.76
CA VAL A 1124 28.85 -31.53 -38.87
C VAL A 1124 30.30 -31.80 -38.49
N ASP A 1125 30.56 -32.16 -37.24
CA ASP A 1125 31.89 -32.56 -36.76
C ASP A 1125 32.56 -33.55 -37.74
N PRO A 1126 33.75 -33.23 -38.27
CA PRO A 1126 34.50 -34.13 -39.15
C PRO A 1126 34.82 -35.50 -38.56
N ALA A 1127 34.74 -35.69 -37.24
CA ALA A 1127 34.91 -36.99 -36.59
C ALA A 1127 33.62 -37.85 -36.57
N ARG A 1128 32.46 -37.26 -36.91
CA ARG A 1128 31.16 -37.95 -36.86
C ARG A 1128 30.71 -38.44 -38.23
N GLN A 1129 29.97 -39.55 -38.22
CA GLN A 1129 29.28 -40.06 -39.41
C GLN A 1129 27.80 -39.70 -39.34
N VAL A 1130 27.21 -39.42 -40.50
CA VAL A 1130 25.78 -39.13 -40.65
C VAL A 1130 25.15 -40.24 -41.48
N ARG A 1131 24.02 -40.78 -41.03
CA ARG A 1131 23.25 -41.75 -41.80
C ARG A 1131 22.39 -40.98 -42.79
N ALA A 1132 22.66 -41.19 -44.08
CA ALA A 1132 21.84 -40.72 -45.18
C ALA A 1132 20.85 -41.82 -45.57
N SER A 1133 19.57 -41.52 -45.57
CA SER A 1133 18.49 -42.40 -46.04
C SER A 1133 17.98 -41.87 -47.37
N PHE A 1134 17.92 -42.72 -48.37
CA PHE A 1134 17.59 -42.38 -49.74
C PHE A 1134 16.24 -42.98 -50.13
N ILE A 1135 15.39 -42.16 -50.74
CA ILE A 1135 14.26 -42.63 -51.55
C ILE A 1135 14.66 -42.45 -53.00
N VAL A 1136 14.59 -43.53 -53.77
CA VAL A 1136 15.05 -43.59 -55.16
C VAL A 1136 13.85 -43.94 -56.04
N ASN A 1137 13.50 -43.07 -56.97
CA ASN A 1137 12.49 -43.31 -58.00
C ASN A 1137 13.15 -43.28 -59.37
N ARG A 1138 12.63 -44.05 -60.32
CA ARG A 1138 13.15 -44.11 -61.69
C ARG A 1138 12.04 -44.25 -62.71
N GLU A 1139 12.02 -43.36 -63.68
CA GLU A 1139 11.29 -43.49 -64.94
C GLU A 1139 12.26 -43.28 -66.09
N ALA A 1140 12.99 -44.32 -66.48
CA ALA A 1140 14.03 -44.18 -67.50
C ALA A 1140 14.09 -45.38 -68.45
N GLY A 1141 14.60 -45.14 -69.65
CA GLY A 1141 14.99 -46.19 -70.58
C GLY A 1141 16.29 -46.91 -70.16
N TYR A 1142 17.24 -46.19 -69.55
CA TYR A 1142 18.56 -46.72 -69.20
C TYR A 1142 18.69 -47.15 -67.76
N ASN A 1143 19.42 -48.25 -67.51
CA ASN A 1143 19.68 -48.75 -66.16
C ASN A 1143 20.73 -47.86 -65.49
N ASN A 1144 20.27 -46.76 -64.93
CA ASN A 1144 21.12 -45.73 -64.34
C ASN A 1144 21.60 -46.13 -62.94
N VAL A 1145 22.76 -45.58 -62.56
CA VAL A 1145 23.30 -45.64 -61.20
C VAL A 1145 23.59 -44.22 -60.74
N VAL A 1146 23.03 -43.83 -59.60
CA VAL A 1146 23.33 -42.52 -58.98
C VAL A 1146 24.20 -42.74 -57.75
N GLY A 1147 25.27 -41.94 -57.63
CA GLY A 1147 26.13 -41.94 -56.46
C GLY A 1147 26.49 -40.52 -56.04
N PHE A 1148 27.27 -40.41 -54.96
CA PHE A 1148 27.74 -39.12 -54.44
C PHE A 1148 29.26 -39.15 -54.29
N TYR A 1149 29.93 -38.03 -54.52
CA TYR A 1149 31.37 -37.87 -54.35
C TYR A 1149 31.71 -36.59 -53.60
N LYS A 1150 32.83 -36.60 -52.89
CA LYS A 1150 33.23 -35.46 -52.05
C LYS A 1150 33.86 -34.36 -52.88
N ILE A 1151 33.44 -33.11 -52.65
CA ILE A 1151 34.03 -31.90 -53.23
C ILE A 1151 34.69 -31.05 -52.15
N THR A 1152 35.58 -30.14 -52.56
CA THR A 1152 36.34 -29.26 -51.65
C THR A 1152 35.74 -27.87 -51.52
N ASP A 1153 34.90 -27.46 -52.47
CA ASP A 1153 34.18 -26.19 -52.50
C ASP A 1153 32.87 -26.34 -53.29
N SER A 1154 31.99 -25.34 -53.21
CA SER A 1154 30.69 -25.33 -53.92
C SER A 1154 30.82 -25.23 -55.45
N LEU A 1155 32.02 -24.94 -55.97
CA LEU A 1155 32.29 -24.89 -57.41
C LEU A 1155 32.64 -26.28 -57.98
N GLY A 1156 32.56 -27.34 -57.18
CA GLY A 1156 32.81 -28.71 -57.62
C GLY A 1156 34.29 -29.10 -57.68
N THR A 1157 35.21 -28.32 -57.09
CA THR A 1157 36.63 -28.70 -57.09
C THR A 1157 36.83 -30.02 -56.33
N ILE A 1158 37.70 -30.90 -56.83
CA ILE A 1158 38.07 -32.17 -56.18
C ILE A 1158 39.58 -32.33 -56.07
N THR A 1159 40.02 -33.11 -55.08
CA THR A 1159 41.40 -33.62 -55.04
C THR A 1159 41.38 -35.08 -55.46
N ASP A 1160 42.02 -35.41 -56.58
CA ASP A 1160 42.05 -36.78 -57.11
C ASP A 1160 42.72 -37.72 -56.09
N PRO A 1161 42.00 -38.72 -55.56
CA PRO A 1161 42.54 -39.64 -54.55
C PRO A 1161 43.70 -40.50 -55.07
N LEU A 1162 43.86 -40.64 -56.40
CA LEU A 1162 44.95 -41.41 -57.00
C LEU A 1162 46.24 -40.60 -57.17
N THR A 1163 46.12 -39.35 -57.64
CA THR A 1163 47.28 -38.52 -58.05
C THR A 1163 47.58 -37.37 -57.09
N GLY A 1164 46.63 -36.99 -56.23
CA GLY A 1164 46.69 -35.79 -55.39
C GLY A 1164 46.51 -34.48 -56.13
N ALA A 1165 46.18 -34.51 -57.43
CA ALA A 1165 45.95 -33.30 -58.22
C ALA A 1165 44.61 -32.63 -57.86
N THR A 1166 44.59 -31.30 -57.78
CA THR A 1166 43.36 -30.51 -57.67
C THR A 1166 42.78 -30.33 -59.07
N LEU A 1167 41.56 -30.82 -59.29
CA LEU A 1167 40.86 -30.75 -60.58
C LEU A 1167 39.56 -29.97 -60.42
N LYS A 1168 39.26 -29.10 -61.37
CA LYS A 1168 37.99 -28.37 -61.47
C LYS A 1168 37.07 -29.06 -62.50
N PRO A 1169 35.74 -28.88 -62.39
CA PRO A 1169 34.81 -29.33 -63.42
C PRO A 1169 35.27 -28.89 -64.83
N GLY A 1170 35.38 -29.85 -65.75
CA GLY A 1170 35.87 -29.65 -67.12
C GLY A 1170 37.37 -29.93 -67.35
N ASP A 1171 38.16 -30.09 -66.28
CA ASP A 1171 39.56 -30.53 -66.42
C ASP A 1171 39.64 -31.99 -66.91
N SER A 1172 40.68 -32.29 -67.68
CA SER A 1172 40.92 -33.66 -68.14
C SER A 1172 41.15 -34.60 -66.94
N GLY A 1173 40.39 -35.69 -66.87
CA GLY A 1173 40.45 -36.65 -65.77
C GLY A 1173 39.49 -36.39 -64.62
N TYR A 1174 38.71 -35.30 -64.65
CA TYR A 1174 37.75 -34.95 -63.60
C TYR A 1174 36.74 -36.08 -63.35
N THR A 1175 36.11 -36.62 -64.40
CA THR A 1175 35.12 -37.71 -64.28
C THR A 1175 35.69 -38.94 -63.58
N GLN A 1176 36.89 -39.38 -63.98
CA GLN A 1176 37.55 -40.53 -63.35
C GLN A 1176 37.91 -40.25 -61.88
N ALA A 1177 38.39 -39.05 -61.58
CA ALA A 1177 38.72 -38.65 -60.21
C ALA A 1177 37.47 -38.59 -59.31
N ALA A 1178 36.37 -38.02 -59.81
CA ALA A 1178 35.08 -37.95 -59.09
C ALA A 1178 34.55 -39.36 -58.75
N LEU A 1179 34.55 -40.28 -59.72
CA LEU A 1179 34.10 -41.66 -59.52
C LEU A 1179 35.00 -42.48 -58.59
N ARG A 1180 36.31 -42.18 -58.52
CA ARG A 1180 37.21 -42.79 -57.51
C ARG A 1180 36.97 -42.24 -56.12
N TYR A 1181 36.53 -40.99 -56.02
CA TYR A 1181 36.27 -40.30 -54.75
C TYR A 1181 34.80 -40.38 -54.31
N ARG A 1182 34.02 -41.26 -54.95
CA ARG A 1182 32.64 -41.52 -54.58
C ARG A 1182 32.53 -42.17 -53.19
N VAL A 1183 31.41 -41.95 -52.52
CA VAL A 1183 31.10 -42.53 -51.23
C VAL A 1183 30.85 -44.03 -51.39
N SER A 1184 31.71 -44.85 -50.79
CA SER A 1184 31.61 -46.31 -50.86
C SER A 1184 30.29 -46.80 -50.25
N GLY A 1185 29.57 -47.66 -50.98
CA GLY A 1185 28.31 -48.27 -50.53
C GLY A 1185 27.05 -47.46 -50.84
N ILE A 1186 27.17 -46.35 -51.56
CA ILE A 1186 26.04 -45.52 -52.03
C ILE A 1186 26.02 -45.52 -53.56
N ASP A 1187 25.69 -46.67 -54.13
CA ASP A 1187 25.42 -46.85 -55.57
C ASP A 1187 23.91 -47.14 -55.72
N LEU A 1188 23.12 -46.08 -55.99
CA LEU A 1188 21.67 -46.11 -55.96
C LEU A 1188 21.10 -46.54 -57.32
N GLN A 1189 20.29 -47.60 -57.30
CA GLN A 1189 19.66 -48.16 -58.50
C GLN A 1189 18.31 -48.78 -58.15
N VAL A 1190 17.36 -48.71 -59.08
CA VAL A 1190 16.04 -49.33 -58.96
C VAL A 1190 15.52 -49.76 -60.33
N ALA A 1191 14.57 -50.70 -60.37
CA ALA A 1191 13.91 -51.10 -61.61
C ALA A 1191 13.11 -49.94 -62.23
N ASN A 1192 12.79 -50.02 -63.53
CA ASN A 1192 12.02 -48.96 -64.19
C ASN A 1192 10.62 -48.87 -63.60
N GLN A 1193 10.08 -47.65 -63.48
CA GLN A 1193 8.77 -47.36 -62.88
C GLN A 1193 8.63 -47.95 -61.48
N SER A 1194 9.69 -47.86 -60.67
CA SER A 1194 9.72 -48.42 -59.31
C SER A 1194 10.39 -47.46 -58.33
N THR A 1195 10.02 -47.62 -57.06
CA THR A 1195 10.62 -46.92 -55.92
C THR A 1195 11.37 -47.90 -55.03
N THR A 1196 12.53 -47.50 -54.49
CA THR A 1196 13.21 -48.23 -53.44
C THR A 1196 13.75 -47.28 -52.37
N THR A 1197 14.06 -47.84 -51.20
CA THR A 1197 14.77 -47.10 -50.15
C THR A 1197 16.14 -47.74 -49.93
N SER A 1198 17.13 -46.89 -49.66
CA SER A 1198 18.49 -47.31 -49.32
C SER A 1198 19.03 -46.43 -48.20
N SER A 1199 20.14 -46.83 -47.58
CA SER A 1199 20.83 -45.96 -46.64
C SER A 1199 22.34 -46.16 -46.73
N GLY A 1200 23.08 -45.10 -46.41
CA GLY A 1200 24.54 -45.11 -46.39
C GLY A 1200 25.08 -44.19 -45.30
N LEU A 1201 26.38 -44.29 -45.06
CA LEU A 1201 27.08 -43.42 -44.13
C LEU A 1201 27.87 -42.37 -44.91
N MET A 1202 27.69 -41.11 -44.55
CA MET A 1202 28.44 -39.98 -45.08
C MET A 1202 29.27 -39.35 -43.96
N GLN A 1203 30.45 -38.85 -44.30
CA GLN A 1203 31.36 -38.23 -43.34
C GLN A 1203 30.94 -36.78 -43.07
N GLY A 1204 30.87 -36.38 -41.80
CA GLY A 1204 30.75 -34.97 -41.41
C GLY A 1204 31.93 -34.13 -41.90
N GLY A 1205 31.78 -32.80 -41.90
CA GLY A 1205 32.83 -31.87 -42.30
C GLY A 1205 33.12 -31.87 -43.81
N SER A 1206 32.18 -32.34 -44.64
CA SER A 1206 32.37 -32.57 -46.07
C SER A 1206 31.16 -32.10 -46.89
N VAL A 1207 31.39 -31.70 -48.14
CA VAL A 1207 30.33 -31.43 -49.11
C VAL A 1207 30.33 -32.54 -50.16
N PHE A 1208 29.16 -32.99 -50.60
CA PHE A 1208 29.02 -34.07 -51.56
C PHE A 1208 28.17 -33.65 -52.76
N ALA A 1209 28.64 -33.90 -53.97
CA ALA A 1209 27.87 -33.72 -55.20
C ALA A 1209 27.35 -35.08 -55.70
N PRO A 1210 26.13 -35.16 -56.24
CA PRO A 1210 25.65 -36.34 -56.94
C PRO A 1210 26.30 -36.49 -58.33
N PHE A 1211 26.23 -37.70 -58.86
CA PHE A 1211 26.47 -37.99 -60.27
C PHE A 1211 25.54 -39.10 -60.74
N ILE A 1212 25.22 -39.13 -62.03
CA ILE A 1212 24.49 -40.23 -62.67
C ILE A 1212 25.38 -40.89 -63.72
N VAL A 1213 25.49 -42.22 -63.67
CA VAL A 1213 26.08 -43.06 -64.71
C VAL A 1213 24.95 -43.61 -65.56
N ALA A 1214 24.90 -43.18 -66.83
CA ALA A 1214 23.86 -43.58 -67.76
C ALA A 1214 24.10 -45.01 -68.29
N ASN A 1215 23.14 -45.90 -68.09
CA ASN A 1215 23.14 -47.28 -68.61
C ASN A 1215 24.40 -48.12 -68.31
N GLY A 1216 24.96 -48.00 -67.10
CA GLY A 1216 26.22 -48.66 -66.77
C GLY A 1216 26.57 -48.61 -65.29
N SER A 1217 27.85 -48.74 -65.00
CA SER A 1217 28.40 -48.73 -63.64
C SER A 1217 29.65 -47.84 -63.55
N PRO A 1218 29.95 -47.25 -62.37
CA PRO A 1218 31.17 -46.50 -62.14
C PRO A 1218 32.45 -47.27 -62.53
N GLU A 1219 32.45 -48.60 -62.36
CA GLU A 1219 33.59 -49.47 -62.66
C GLU A 1219 33.98 -49.48 -64.14
N GLN A 1220 33.03 -49.31 -65.06
CA GLN A 1220 33.33 -49.26 -66.50
C GLN A 1220 34.19 -48.06 -66.88
N ILE A 1221 34.00 -46.92 -66.21
CA ILE A 1221 34.78 -45.69 -66.43
C ILE A 1221 36.17 -45.76 -65.77
N LEU A 1222 36.29 -46.57 -64.71
CA LEU A 1222 37.51 -46.71 -63.93
C LEU A 1222 38.40 -47.86 -64.41
N ASP A 1223 37.91 -48.68 -65.34
CA ASP A 1223 38.70 -49.74 -65.96
C ASP A 1223 39.71 -49.14 -66.98
N SER A 1224 40.56 -50.00 -67.55
CA SER A 1224 41.58 -49.56 -68.53
C SER A 1224 41.09 -49.59 -69.99
N ASN A 1225 39.79 -49.83 -70.22
CA ASN A 1225 39.18 -50.09 -71.53
C ASN A 1225 38.23 -48.95 -71.94
N SER A 1226 38.78 -47.81 -72.37
CA SER A 1226 37.99 -46.64 -72.79
C SER A 1226 36.99 -46.85 -73.96
N SER A 1227 36.92 -48.05 -74.54
CA SER A 1227 35.93 -48.40 -75.57
C SER A 1227 34.58 -48.84 -75.01
N ASN A 1228 34.48 -49.13 -73.70
CA ASN A 1228 33.23 -49.44 -73.01
C ASN A 1228 32.76 -48.32 -72.07
N ASP A 1229 33.44 -47.16 -72.09
CA ASP A 1229 33.09 -45.99 -71.28
C ASP A 1229 31.65 -45.57 -71.59
N VAL A 1230 30.86 -45.39 -70.54
CA VAL A 1230 29.50 -44.86 -70.58
C VAL A 1230 29.49 -43.36 -70.26
N LEU A 1231 28.33 -42.71 -70.39
CA LEU A 1231 28.20 -41.29 -70.06
C LEU A 1231 27.97 -41.08 -68.56
N VAL A 1232 28.55 -40.00 -68.05
CA VAL A 1232 28.44 -39.61 -66.65
C VAL A 1232 28.11 -38.13 -66.59
N TYR A 1233 27.07 -37.78 -65.85
CA TYR A 1233 26.61 -36.41 -65.70
C TYR A 1233 26.67 -35.96 -64.24
N PHE A 1234 26.94 -34.66 -64.07
CA PHE A 1234 27.16 -33.98 -62.81
C PHE A 1234 26.31 -32.69 -62.76
N PRO A 1235 26.07 -32.10 -61.57
CA PRO A 1235 25.50 -30.75 -61.42
C PRO A 1235 26.31 -29.66 -62.13
N PHE A 1236 27.62 -29.88 -62.23
CA PHE A 1236 28.51 -28.90 -62.81
C PHE A 1236 28.51 -29.00 -64.34
N ILE A 1237 27.79 -28.09 -65.01
CA ILE A 1237 27.71 -27.96 -66.48
C ILE A 1237 29.06 -28.13 -67.17
N ALA A 1238 30.14 -27.55 -66.63
CA ALA A 1238 31.48 -27.64 -67.21
C ALA A 1238 32.08 -29.08 -67.21
N ALA A 1239 31.60 -29.96 -66.32
CA ALA A 1239 31.98 -31.38 -66.29
C ALA A 1239 31.16 -32.25 -67.27
N ASN A 1240 30.03 -31.75 -67.77
CA ASN A 1240 29.17 -32.49 -68.70
C ASN A 1240 29.64 -32.27 -70.14
N SER A 1241 29.86 -33.36 -70.88
CA SER A 1241 30.50 -33.29 -72.21
C SER A 1241 29.67 -32.60 -73.29
N ASP A 1242 28.35 -32.51 -73.10
CA ASP A 1242 27.40 -31.81 -73.97
C ASP A 1242 27.11 -30.38 -73.50
N GLY A 1243 27.63 -29.95 -72.35
CA GLY A 1243 27.45 -28.61 -71.81
C GLY A 1243 26.01 -28.31 -71.38
N ILE A 1244 25.22 -29.35 -71.12
CA ILE A 1244 23.84 -29.23 -70.62
C ILE A 1244 23.82 -29.52 -69.12
N ASP A 1245 22.81 -28.97 -68.47
CA ASP A 1245 22.51 -29.21 -67.07
C ASP A 1245 21.61 -30.45 -66.93
N HIS A 1246 22.14 -31.48 -66.27
CA HIS A 1246 21.52 -32.79 -66.16
C HIS A 1246 20.95 -33.08 -64.77
N VAL A 1247 21.11 -32.16 -63.81
CA VAL A 1247 20.67 -32.36 -62.43
C VAL A 1247 19.88 -31.15 -62.00
N ARG A 1248 18.69 -31.36 -61.45
CA ARG A 1248 17.84 -30.29 -60.91
C ARG A 1248 17.55 -30.50 -59.44
N LEU A 1249 17.53 -29.42 -58.68
CA LEU A 1249 17.04 -29.41 -57.31
C LEU A 1249 15.51 -29.36 -57.29
N LEU A 1250 14.83 -30.40 -56.80
CA LEU A 1250 13.35 -30.45 -56.75
C LEU A 1250 12.77 -30.00 -55.40
N ALA A 1251 13.58 -30.05 -54.34
CA ALA A 1251 13.32 -29.59 -52.97
C ALA A 1251 14.63 -29.71 -52.18
N ASP A 1252 14.64 -29.32 -50.90
CA ASP A 1252 15.77 -29.59 -49.99
C ASP A 1252 16.23 -31.05 -50.12
N ASN A 1253 17.51 -31.26 -50.46
CA ASN A 1253 18.14 -32.57 -50.60
C ASN A 1253 17.43 -33.55 -51.56
N THR A 1254 16.67 -33.03 -52.53
CA THR A 1254 15.96 -33.84 -53.53
C THR A 1254 16.41 -33.46 -54.93
N PHE A 1255 16.93 -34.43 -55.68
CA PHE A 1255 17.54 -34.21 -56.99
C PHE A 1255 16.83 -35.02 -58.07
N GLY A 1256 16.49 -34.37 -59.19
CA GLY A 1256 16.03 -35.00 -60.43
C GLY A 1256 17.15 -35.06 -61.46
N PHE A 1257 17.21 -36.10 -62.27
CA PHE A 1257 18.30 -36.35 -63.22
C PHE A 1257 17.78 -36.64 -64.62
N GLU A 1258 18.59 -36.27 -65.63
CA GLU A 1258 18.47 -36.64 -67.05
C GLU A 1258 19.61 -37.58 -67.46
N ASP A 1259 19.30 -38.67 -68.15
CA ASP A 1259 20.27 -39.72 -68.51
C ASP A 1259 20.76 -39.69 -69.97
N LEU A 1260 20.08 -38.94 -70.86
CA LEU A 1260 20.36 -38.91 -72.30
C LEU A 1260 21.16 -37.66 -72.75
N PRO A 1261 22.09 -37.79 -73.72
CA PRO A 1261 22.82 -36.66 -74.29
C PRO A 1261 21.94 -35.52 -74.78
N GLY A 1262 22.37 -34.29 -74.51
CA GLY A 1262 21.63 -33.08 -74.90
C GLY A 1262 20.39 -32.81 -74.04
N GLY A 1263 20.27 -33.47 -72.89
CA GLY A 1263 19.18 -33.31 -71.94
C GLY A 1263 17.92 -34.12 -72.25
N GLY A 1264 17.98 -35.12 -73.12
CA GLY A 1264 16.86 -36.05 -73.32
C GLY A 1264 15.53 -35.38 -73.71
N ASP A 1265 14.49 -35.73 -72.96
CA ASP A 1265 13.14 -35.13 -73.00
C ASP A 1265 12.91 -34.06 -71.91
N LEU A 1266 13.94 -33.73 -71.14
CA LEU A 1266 14.01 -32.60 -70.20
C LEU A 1266 12.92 -32.66 -69.11
N ASP A 1267 12.44 -33.83 -68.72
CA ASP A 1267 11.48 -33.99 -67.62
C ASP A 1267 12.13 -34.39 -66.28
N TYR A 1268 13.43 -34.72 -66.28
CA TYR A 1268 14.31 -34.97 -65.13
C TYR A 1268 13.77 -36.03 -64.16
N ASN A 1269 12.96 -36.96 -64.67
CA ASN A 1269 12.37 -38.07 -63.92
C ASN A 1269 13.16 -39.40 -64.08
N ASP A 1270 14.21 -39.41 -64.91
CA ASP A 1270 15.00 -40.61 -65.19
C ASP A 1270 15.57 -41.23 -63.91
N MET A 1271 15.99 -40.37 -62.98
CA MET A 1271 16.20 -40.73 -61.59
C MET A 1271 15.74 -39.58 -60.71
N ILE A 1272 15.09 -39.88 -59.58
CA ILE A 1272 14.83 -38.92 -58.51
C ILE A 1272 15.35 -39.47 -57.20
N ILE A 1273 16.24 -38.72 -56.56
CA ILE A 1273 16.85 -39.07 -55.26
C ILE A 1273 16.43 -38.05 -54.22
N ALA A 1274 15.67 -38.47 -53.21
CA ALA A 1274 15.42 -37.68 -52.01
C ALA A 1274 16.25 -38.21 -50.83
N VAL A 1275 16.93 -37.33 -50.11
CA VAL A 1275 17.85 -37.69 -49.02
C VAL A 1275 17.38 -37.09 -47.69
N SER A 1276 17.33 -37.91 -46.64
CA SER A 1276 17.16 -37.45 -45.26
C SER A 1276 18.31 -37.92 -44.37
N PHE A 1277 18.66 -37.13 -43.36
CA PHE A 1277 19.82 -37.38 -42.52
C PHE A 1277 19.44 -37.63 -41.05
N ALA A 1278 20.19 -38.51 -40.40
CA ALA A 1278 20.15 -38.71 -38.96
C ALA A 1278 21.58 -38.87 -38.41
N PHE A 1279 21.85 -38.30 -37.23
CA PHE A 1279 23.11 -38.55 -36.52
C PHE A 1279 23.18 -40.01 -36.07
N VAL A 1280 24.37 -40.60 -36.17
CA VAL A 1280 24.64 -42.02 -35.85
C VAL A 1280 25.18 -42.18 -34.44
#